data_AF-A0A1C4H6W9-F1
#
_entry.id   AF-A0A1C4H6W9-F1
#
_cell.length_a   1.000
_cell.length_b   1.000
_cell.length_c   1.000
_cell.angle_alpha   90.00
_cell.angle_beta   90.00
_cell.angle_gamma   90.00
#
_symmetry.space_group_name_H-M   'P 1'
#
loop_
_entity.id
_entity.type
_entity.pdbx_description
1 polymer ?
#
loop_
_entity_poly.entity_id
_entity_poly.type
_entity_poly.pdbx_seq_one_letter_code
_entity_poly.pdbx_strand_id
1 'polypeptide(L)'
;MSAPVSILEVMTTATQYSLDVLGYWCAVELFSPQSWKNPQKINLRQSVGHSENTQYQNLPWEDLRADMFIGLTQRTRSSFEEQYSQVKFGGGYHIQTNMQARLQQPLSFIESTETWLKKQNAWPYENNSPIQTIIQQAHQEWLELTYGSETLPTGSFVSDALIGLLVDTMENLAHATNRSGRVQAIYLKNYPHKYREKPYYMKANPPKDASAKNRKTSAWLHHEYFCIQVGLSQQVVFNALHNASTLIREFTPAEKVREEETLPSSSTRDDAKRYTLKKTTASMMCFEVRDDGTLGPDSSLAISQYAKAVSCLFAHNCWPTCPTGWPDIKQLDDNERRIRIMFSELVGAVAPDGSPRRVSRNTLNYIIDAAANELGLDDKTIRQSPVYEQADGNLIDRDSVSCRLVKGGDANESPLMDSFYISDLEALYNIKCQEIASGSHTSETFSEPLKRYLSQTHPERFDLTEDPDGALLDKLTQPNRIPDGRWPSKSNQFQSTAQQLAINQITATANSGQGDYLLGVNGPPGTGKTTLLKDVISEIIVARASQLARFERPEDIFKTHVTNGPLNYWTLQPAVIGYEIVVASSNNKAVENISQDLPRTESLATDWQSWIENEYGRESKDYAFRQLAEELLKSDGKKEATANKTDDDSPSAWALLAATLGNATNKSKFIGPFESRFIRERLNLSNAEYRSANHNWREARKAFKSALQKEAELCERREAAFIANHDPSDLLRAQERLKNDLGEVQICLQKKNRDLDTNREQAQDLQLQLNESCRKGDEAINAWQEAEIFYNAHQQYWATHFFESLIHFKKRKEDEKSAYIAKEQARLKKQNLCDTANSEYYSLARLNATINTESSEVSMLSTRESNLSAQLNEVNAKLEDYQNRPKHISTLSDERLDWIDQEWNTARTELFMAALRLHQQLVIGAVQQFRENLTLACKVMQQPRHFDQQAQLAAWQSLFLVVPVISSSFASVSGMFRGLGKESLGWAIIDEAGQATPQSAAGLLQRVHHAVAVGDPMQLEPIDTLPAQMRELLADTHNIVMGRESHNVQEMVDHQTRYGLEAEQWVGMPLVVHRRCEEPMFSICNEMAYSGRMVRAGAEHTPCLYMAGTKEGIAIPPSCWYDIPAGPDEIGKNKWRLKEGHELYARLTDLIEGGIAPEQILVIAPFKVGANKVQDIFRSALKQSGHYSHGRAAELAANQAGTVHTSQGREADIVFLVMGSTPGKPGCGSRDWVNSSPNMLNVAVSRAKRRLYVIGNVRDWESGKYSEYLIRSLPIRNPS
;
A
#
# COMPACT_ATOMS: atom_id res chain seq x y z
N MET A 1 34.13 -26.58 11.45
CA MET A 1 32.86 -27.32 11.61
C MET A 1 31.86 -26.78 10.60
N SER A 2 31.77 -27.39 9.42
CA SER A 2 30.98 -26.89 8.28
C SER A 2 29.85 -27.87 7.99
N ALA A 3 28.64 -27.53 8.44
CA ALA A 3 27.42 -28.26 8.13
C ALA A 3 27.04 -28.03 6.65
N PRO A 4 26.69 -29.05 5.85
CA PRO A 4 26.46 -28.87 4.42
C PRO A 4 25.01 -28.48 4.14
N VAL A 5 24.88 -27.36 3.42
CA VAL A 5 23.69 -26.76 2.83
C VAL A 5 22.85 -27.79 2.05
N SER A 6 21.54 -27.70 2.27
CA SER A 6 20.47 -28.54 1.75
C SER A 6 20.09 -28.21 0.30
N ILE A 7 20.34 -29.15 -0.62
CA ILE A 7 19.35 -29.93 -1.41
C ILE A 7 18.25 -29.21 -2.24
N LEU A 8 18.05 -27.88 -2.17
CA LEU A 8 16.94 -27.21 -2.89
C LEU A 8 17.30 -26.55 -4.23
N GLU A 9 18.58 -26.47 -4.63
CA GLU A 9 18.98 -25.78 -5.88
C GLU A 9 19.18 -26.68 -7.10
N VAL A 10 19.08 -28.01 -6.98
CA VAL A 10 19.32 -28.92 -8.11
C VAL A 10 18.03 -29.40 -8.79
N MET A 11 16.85 -29.18 -8.18
CA MET A 11 15.57 -29.61 -8.75
C MET A 11 14.91 -28.60 -9.69
N THR A 12 15.33 -27.34 -9.69
CA THR A 12 14.76 -26.31 -10.58
C THR A 12 15.26 -26.45 -12.01
N THR A 13 16.55 -26.69 -12.24
CA THR A 13 17.08 -26.93 -13.59
C THR A 13 16.58 -28.24 -14.20
N ALA A 14 16.35 -29.30 -13.42
CA ALA A 14 15.85 -30.56 -13.95
C ALA A 14 14.40 -30.41 -14.47
N THR A 15 13.52 -29.76 -13.71
CA THR A 15 12.14 -29.50 -14.16
C THR A 15 12.05 -28.43 -15.26
N GLN A 16 13.02 -27.51 -15.36
CA GLN A 16 13.06 -26.49 -16.42
C GLN A 16 13.35 -27.06 -17.82
N TYR A 17 14.07 -28.19 -17.93
CA TYR A 17 14.51 -28.73 -19.22
C TYR A 17 13.71 -29.94 -19.71
N SER A 18 12.88 -30.52 -18.85
CA SER A 18 11.82 -31.46 -19.26
C SER A 18 10.66 -30.74 -19.96
N LEU A 19 10.49 -29.44 -19.71
CA LEU A 19 9.57 -28.55 -20.41
C LEU A 19 9.90 -28.38 -21.90
N ASP A 20 11.20 -28.32 -22.26
CA ASP A 20 11.65 -28.05 -23.63
C ASP A 20 11.36 -29.19 -24.63
N VAL A 21 11.15 -30.43 -24.17
CA VAL A 21 10.99 -31.57 -25.10
C VAL A 21 9.56 -32.05 -25.26
N LEU A 22 8.67 -31.69 -24.35
CA LEU A 22 7.25 -32.01 -24.46
C LEU A 22 6.47 -30.91 -25.16
N GLY A 23 6.86 -29.65 -24.97
CA GLY A 23 6.46 -28.57 -25.90
C GLY A 23 6.91 -28.85 -27.35
N TYR A 24 8.02 -29.60 -27.52
CA TYR A 24 8.48 -30.08 -28.81
C TYR A 24 7.62 -31.24 -29.36
N TRP A 25 7.02 -32.09 -28.53
CA TRP A 25 6.22 -33.24 -29.00
C TRP A 25 4.85 -32.81 -29.57
N CYS A 26 4.14 -31.87 -28.91
CA CYS A 26 2.95 -31.25 -29.50
C CYS A 26 3.26 -30.47 -30.77
N ALA A 27 4.45 -29.84 -30.85
CA ALA A 27 4.91 -29.18 -32.08
C ALA A 27 5.26 -30.19 -33.20
N VAL A 28 5.65 -31.42 -32.89
CA VAL A 28 6.13 -32.39 -33.90
C VAL A 28 4.99 -33.15 -34.61
N GLU A 29 3.88 -33.50 -33.93
CA GLU A 29 2.70 -34.09 -34.63
C GLU A 29 1.88 -33.02 -35.40
N LEU A 30 1.81 -31.79 -34.90
CA LEU A 30 1.08 -30.70 -35.57
C LEU A 30 1.85 -30.09 -36.77
N PHE A 31 3.19 -30.18 -36.81
CA PHE A 31 4.05 -29.47 -37.77
C PHE A 31 5.10 -30.34 -38.51
N SER A 32 4.84 -31.65 -38.68
CA SER A 32 5.66 -32.58 -39.48
C SER A 32 5.92 -32.09 -40.94
N PRO A 33 7.12 -32.34 -41.53
CA PRO A 33 7.44 -31.99 -42.93
C PRO A 33 6.54 -32.65 -43.99
N GLN A 34 5.81 -33.71 -43.65
CA GLN A 34 4.83 -34.32 -44.56
C GLN A 34 3.61 -33.42 -44.79
N SER A 35 3.42 -32.37 -43.99
CA SER A 35 2.23 -31.50 -44.01
C SER A 35 2.52 -30.02 -44.30
N TRP A 36 3.79 -29.62 -44.46
CA TRP A 36 4.20 -28.22 -44.68
C TRP A 36 5.23 -28.12 -45.81
N LYS A 37 4.97 -27.32 -46.86
CA LYS A 37 5.86 -27.17 -48.03
C LYS A 37 7.11 -26.30 -47.79
N ASN A 38 7.21 -25.62 -46.64
CA ASN A 38 8.39 -24.85 -46.22
C ASN A 38 8.59 -24.97 -44.70
N PRO A 39 9.83 -25.04 -44.19
CA PRO A 39 10.11 -25.06 -42.76
C PRO A 39 9.76 -23.71 -42.15
N GLN A 40 8.61 -23.61 -41.48
CA GLN A 40 8.21 -22.41 -40.75
C GLN A 40 8.84 -22.37 -39.35
N LYS A 41 9.01 -21.15 -38.80
CA LYS A 41 9.66 -20.88 -37.52
C LYS A 41 8.67 -21.03 -36.36
N ILE A 42 8.89 -22.01 -35.49
CA ILE A 42 8.10 -22.21 -34.26
C ILE A 42 8.73 -21.40 -33.11
N ASN A 43 7.91 -20.64 -32.37
CA ASN A 43 8.34 -19.80 -31.25
C ASN A 43 8.12 -20.57 -29.93
N LEU A 44 9.17 -21.20 -29.40
CA LEU A 44 9.13 -21.84 -28.09
C LEU A 44 9.51 -20.81 -27.02
N ARG A 45 8.54 -20.40 -26.20
CA ARG A 45 8.79 -19.48 -25.07
C ARG A 45 9.38 -20.26 -23.89
N GLN A 46 10.66 -20.03 -23.60
CA GLN A 46 11.28 -20.41 -22.33
C GLN A 46 10.70 -19.56 -21.20
N SER A 47 10.14 -20.16 -20.16
CA SER A 47 9.97 -19.45 -18.88
C SER A 47 11.32 -19.48 -18.14
N VAL A 48 12.25 -18.63 -18.55
CA VAL A 48 13.50 -18.37 -17.83
C VAL A 48 13.48 -16.91 -17.39
N GLY A 49 13.83 -16.66 -16.13
CA GLY A 49 13.99 -15.31 -15.62
C GLY A 49 14.92 -14.46 -16.50
N HIS A 50 14.46 -13.23 -16.80
CA HIS A 50 15.24 -12.03 -17.13
C HIS A 50 16.40 -12.08 -18.16
N SER A 51 16.43 -12.98 -19.16
CA SER A 51 17.33 -12.76 -20.31
C SER A 51 16.60 -12.82 -21.65
N GLU A 52 16.68 -11.73 -22.41
CA GLU A 52 15.92 -11.45 -23.63
C GLU A 52 16.45 -12.15 -24.91
N ASN A 53 17.11 -13.30 -24.81
CA ASN A 53 17.62 -14.01 -25.99
C ASN A 53 16.89 -15.33 -26.24
N THR A 54 15.72 -15.24 -26.88
CA THR A 54 15.03 -16.38 -27.49
C THR A 54 15.72 -16.75 -28.80
N GLN A 55 16.38 -17.90 -28.88
CA GLN A 55 16.97 -18.42 -30.13
C GLN A 55 16.00 -19.36 -30.87
N TYR A 56 15.89 -19.17 -32.19
CA TYR A 56 15.13 -20.00 -33.14
C TYR A 56 15.94 -21.25 -33.55
N GLN A 57 15.40 -22.47 -33.46
CA GLN A 57 16.15 -23.66 -33.91
C GLN A 57 15.26 -24.78 -34.52
N ASN A 58 15.75 -25.38 -35.61
CA ASN A 58 15.19 -26.58 -36.26
C ASN A 58 15.93 -27.84 -35.74
N LEU A 59 15.23 -28.85 -35.16
CA LEU A 59 15.85 -30.13 -34.79
C LEU A 59 15.40 -31.27 -35.73
N PRO A 60 16.32 -32.07 -36.29
CA PRO A 60 15.99 -33.27 -37.05
C PRO A 60 15.55 -34.42 -36.12
N TRP A 61 14.48 -35.10 -36.53
CA TRP A 61 13.71 -36.08 -35.76
C TRP A 61 14.41 -37.43 -35.51
N GLU A 62 15.41 -37.79 -36.32
CA GLU A 62 16.06 -39.12 -36.36
C GLU A 62 17.13 -39.31 -35.27
N ASP A 63 17.57 -38.23 -34.65
CA ASP A 63 18.78 -38.21 -33.82
C ASP A 63 18.51 -38.16 -32.30
N LEU A 64 17.26 -38.11 -31.85
CA LEU A 64 16.89 -38.02 -30.43
C LEU A 64 16.85 -39.41 -29.77
N ARG A 65 17.88 -39.70 -28.96
CA ARG A 65 18.04 -40.97 -28.26
C ARG A 65 17.93 -40.79 -26.76
N ALA A 66 17.47 -41.84 -26.10
CA ALA A 66 17.45 -41.88 -24.67
C ALA A 66 18.13 -43.13 -24.11
N ASP A 67 18.92 -42.92 -23.09
CA ASP A 67 19.77 -43.91 -22.45
C ASP A 67 19.26 -44.08 -21.02
N MET A 68 18.60 -45.20 -20.73
CA MET A 68 18.25 -45.54 -19.35
C MET A 68 19.23 -46.56 -18.81
N PHE A 69 19.80 -46.28 -17.65
CA PHE A 69 20.60 -47.26 -16.94
C PHE A 69 20.00 -47.58 -15.58
N ILE A 70 20.01 -48.85 -15.21
CA ILE A 70 19.56 -49.36 -13.91
C ILE A 70 20.77 -49.92 -13.19
N GLY A 71 21.12 -49.33 -12.04
CA GLY A 71 22.32 -49.75 -11.30
C GLY A 71 22.41 -49.29 -9.86
N LEU A 72 23.40 -49.81 -9.13
CA LEU A 72 23.67 -49.43 -7.74
C LEU A 72 24.33 -48.04 -7.66
N THR A 73 23.85 -47.22 -6.73
CA THR A 73 24.41 -45.91 -6.39
C THR A 73 24.77 -45.83 -4.91
N GLN A 74 25.85 -45.13 -4.55
CA GLN A 74 26.24 -44.92 -3.15
C GLN A 74 25.53 -43.70 -2.51
N ARG A 75 25.57 -43.56 -1.18
CA ARG A 75 24.71 -42.70 -0.32
C ARG A 75 24.44 -41.24 -0.80
N THR A 76 23.34 -40.72 -0.26
CA THR A 76 22.31 -39.75 -0.72
C THR A 76 22.67 -38.29 -1.11
N ARG A 77 23.89 -37.95 -1.54
CA ARG A 77 24.23 -36.54 -1.91
C ARG A 77 25.02 -36.33 -3.21
N SER A 78 24.91 -37.21 -4.20
CA SER A 78 25.51 -37.02 -5.54
C SER A 78 24.54 -36.42 -6.56
N SER A 79 25.05 -35.66 -7.53
CA SER A 79 24.24 -35.10 -8.64
C SER A 79 23.71 -36.20 -9.56
N PHE A 80 22.64 -35.97 -10.33
CA PHE A 80 22.10 -36.98 -11.25
C PHE A 80 23.12 -37.41 -12.33
N GLU A 81 24.01 -36.50 -12.74
CA GLU A 81 25.11 -36.79 -13.68
C GLU A 81 26.17 -37.70 -13.06
N GLU A 82 26.52 -37.48 -11.79
CA GLU A 82 27.40 -38.37 -11.03
C GLU A 82 26.77 -39.74 -10.80
N GLN A 83 25.49 -39.78 -10.44
CA GLN A 83 24.76 -41.03 -10.25
C GLN A 83 24.64 -41.80 -11.58
N TYR A 84 24.34 -41.11 -12.69
CA TYR A 84 24.35 -41.71 -14.01
C TYR A 84 25.72 -42.29 -14.36
N SER A 85 26.78 -41.54 -14.10
CA SER A 85 28.15 -42.01 -14.33
C SER A 85 28.48 -43.23 -13.46
N GLN A 86 28.12 -43.21 -12.17
CA GLN A 86 28.28 -44.36 -11.26
C GLN A 86 27.56 -45.60 -11.79
N VAL A 87 26.32 -45.46 -12.24
CA VAL A 87 25.51 -46.56 -12.76
C VAL A 87 26.07 -47.05 -14.11
N LYS A 88 26.45 -46.14 -15.01
CA LYS A 88 27.03 -46.46 -16.33
C LYS A 88 28.34 -47.23 -16.20
N PHE A 89 29.21 -46.84 -15.27
CA PHE A 89 30.52 -47.49 -15.06
C PHE A 89 30.47 -48.70 -14.11
N GLY A 90 29.57 -48.70 -13.12
CA GLY A 90 29.39 -49.77 -12.13
C GLY A 90 28.82 -51.07 -12.70
N GLY A 91 28.35 -51.04 -13.95
CA GLY A 91 27.63 -52.14 -14.58
C GLY A 91 26.21 -52.23 -14.04
N GLY A 92 25.29 -52.67 -14.90
CA GLY A 92 23.86 -52.78 -14.65
C GLY A 92 23.13 -52.95 -15.98
N TYR A 93 21.81 -52.76 -15.99
CA TYR A 93 21.06 -52.83 -17.25
C TYR A 93 21.16 -51.52 -18.00
N HIS A 94 21.46 -51.57 -19.30
CA HIS A 94 21.47 -50.42 -20.19
C HIS A 94 20.39 -50.60 -21.24
N ILE A 95 19.43 -49.68 -21.26
CA ILE A 95 18.29 -49.71 -22.17
C ILE A 95 18.34 -48.43 -23.00
N GLN A 96 18.68 -48.59 -24.28
CA GLN A 96 18.59 -47.50 -25.25
C GLN A 96 17.20 -47.50 -25.87
N THR A 97 16.50 -46.39 -25.78
CA THR A 97 15.17 -46.22 -26.36
C THR A 97 15.07 -44.98 -27.22
N ASN A 98 14.08 -44.97 -28.12
CA ASN A 98 13.59 -43.74 -28.73
C ASN A 98 12.50 -43.11 -27.86
N MET A 99 11.97 -41.97 -28.30
CA MET A 99 10.93 -41.22 -27.59
C MET A 99 9.59 -41.97 -27.41
N GLN A 100 9.38 -43.13 -28.07
CA GLN A 100 8.23 -44.01 -27.88
C GLN A 100 8.55 -45.20 -26.94
N ALA A 101 9.62 -45.11 -26.16
CA ALA A 101 10.12 -46.22 -25.34
C ALA A 101 10.41 -47.52 -26.12
N ARG A 102 10.67 -47.44 -27.42
CA ARG A 102 11.07 -48.61 -28.23
C ARG A 102 12.57 -48.81 -28.17
N LEU A 103 12.99 -50.03 -27.84
CA LEU A 103 14.39 -50.43 -27.79
C LEU A 103 15.10 -50.15 -29.11
N GLN A 104 16.27 -49.52 -29.02
CA GLN A 104 17.15 -49.22 -30.14
C GLN A 104 18.30 -50.23 -30.27
N GLN A 105 18.54 -51.00 -29.21
CA GLN A 105 19.48 -52.12 -29.18
C GLN A 105 18.81 -53.32 -28.52
N PRO A 106 19.18 -54.56 -28.88
CA PRO A 106 18.64 -55.73 -28.22
C PRO A 106 19.11 -55.82 -26.77
N LEU A 107 18.22 -56.26 -25.87
CA LEU A 107 18.50 -56.39 -24.43
C LEU A 107 18.36 -57.84 -23.99
N SER A 108 19.47 -58.44 -23.54
CA SER A 108 19.50 -59.78 -22.95
C SER A 108 19.52 -59.68 -21.43
N PHE A 109 18.51 -60.25 -20.76
CA PHE A 109 18.43 -60.23 -19.31
C PHE A 109 19.55 -61.05 -18.66
N ILE A 110 19.75 -62.30 -19.10
CA ILE A 110 20.79 -63.18 -18.54
C ILE A 110 22.17 -62.55 -18.74
N GLU A 111 22.55 -62.21 -19.98
CA GLU A 111 23.90 -61.71 -20.27
C GLU A 111 24.20 -60.41 -19.53
N SER A 112 23.22 -59.50 -19.41
CA SER A 112 23.38 -58.24 -18.66
C SER A 112 23.57 -58.51 -17.17
N THR A 113 22.79 -59.43 -16.60
CA THR A 113 22.89 -59.86 -15.20
C THR A 113 24.23 -60.54 -14.92
N GLU A 114 24.70 -61.40 -15.83
CA GLU A 114 26.00 -62.06 -15.69
C GLU A 114 27.16 -61.07 -15.74
N THR A 115 27.11 -60.16 -16.71
CA THR A 115 28.12 -59.13 -16.91
C THR A 115 28.23 -58.26 -15.67
N TRP A 116 27.09 -57.95 -15.05
CA TRP A 116 27.07 -57.19 -13.80
C TRP A 116 27.69 -57.97 -12.63
N LEU A 117 27.25 -59.21 -12.37
CA LEU A 117 27.78 -60.02 -11.27
C LEU A 117 29.27 -60.33 -11.41
N LYS A 118 29.76 -60.57 -12.64
CA LYS A 118 31.18 -60.74 -12.95
C LYS A 118 31.97 -59.46 -12.63
N LYS A 119 31.47 -58.28 -13.01
CA LYS A 119 32.08 -56.97 -12.65
C LYS A 119 32.11 -56.71 -11.16
N GLN A 120 31.15 -57.24 -10.41
CA GLN A 120 31.10 -57.14 -8.95
C GLN A 120 31.90 -58.24 -8.23
N ASN A 121 32.70 -59.05 -8.94
CA ASN A 121 33.43 -60.21 -8.41
C ASN A 121 32.55 -61.16 -7.57
N ALA A 122 31.28 -61.29 -7.95
CA ALA A 122 30.27 -62.03 -7.20
C ALA A 122 29.61 -63.14 -8.04
N TRP A 123 30.22 -63.52 -9.17
CA TRP A 123 29.72 -64.61 -10.02
C TRP A 123 29.89 -65.96 -9.30
N PRO A 124 28.81 -66.71 -9.03
CA PRO A 124 28.92 -67.98 -8.32
C PRO A 124 29.53 -69.05 -9.24
N TYR A 125 30.66 -69.61 -8.83
CA TYR A 125 31.29 -70.76 -9.52
C TYR A 125 30.72 -72.12 -9.04
N GLU A 126 29.83 -72.13 -8.05
CA GLU A 126 29.22 -73.36 -7.49
C GLU A 126 27.68 -73.38 -7.69
N ASN A 127 27.15 -74.55 -8.07
CA ASN A 127 25.77 -74.81 -8.49
C ASN A 127 24.68 -74.73 -7.41
N ASN A 128 24.92 -74.08 -6.26
CA ASN A 128 23.93 -73.99 -5.17
C ASN A 128 24.07 -72.71 -4.32
N SER A 129 24.15 -71.55 -4.97
CA SER A 129 24.18 -70.24 -4.31
C SER A 129 22.79 -69.57 -4.32
N PRO A 130 22.38 -68.82 -3.27
CA PRO A 130 21.16 -68.00 -3.25
C PRO A 130 21.03 -67.06 -4.47
N ILE A 131 22.16 -66.68 -5.07
CA ILE A 131 22.24 -65.86 -6.28
C ILE A 131 21.62 -66.59 -7.50
N GLN A 132 21.89 -67.90 -7.66
CA GLN A 132 21.34 -68.67 -8.78
C GLN A 132 19.82 -68.80 -8.68
N THR A 133 19.27 -68.93 -7.46
CA THR A 133 17.82 -68.97 -7.24
C THR A 133 17.15 -67.65 -7.62
N ILE A 134 17.73 -66.51 -7.24
CA ILE A 134 17.22 -65.18 -7.62
C ILE A 134 17.23 -65.01 -9.15
N ILE A 135 18.31 -65.41 -9.82
CA ILE A 135 18.42 -65.32 -11.28
C ILE A 135 17.40 -66.23 -11.97
N GLN A 136 17.24 -67.48 -11.53
CA GLN A 136 16.27 -68.42 -12.12
C GLN A 136 14.84 -67.93 -11.98
N GLN A 137 14.47 -67.39 -10.81
CA GLN A 137 13.12 -66.86 -10.59
C GLN A 137 12.85 -65.62 -11.45
N ALA A 138 13.76 -64.65 -11.45
CA ALA A 138 13.64 -63.45 -12.27
C ALA A 138 13.68 -63.74 -13.78
N HIS A 139 14.41 -64.78 -14.19
CA HIS A 139 14.44 -65.23 -15.59
C HIS A 139 13.09 -65.82 -16.04
N GLN A 140 12.38 -66.55 -15.17
CA GLN A 140 11.02 -67.00 -15.51
C GLN A 140 10.05 -65.82 -15.66
N GLU A 141 10.10 -64.84 -14.75
CA GLU A 141 9.27 -63.62 -14.85
C GLU A 141 9.61 -62.79 -16.10
N TRP A 142 10.90 -62.75 -16.48
CA TRP A 142 11.34 -62.15 -17.73
C TRP A 142 10.69 -62.84 -18.93
N LEU A 143 10.79 -64.17 -19.04
CA LEU A 143 10.19 -64.92 -20.14
C LEU A 143 8.67 -64.73 -20.21
N GLU A 144 7.97 -64.58 -19.09
CA GLU A 144 6.54 -64.25 -19.09
C GLU A 144 6.26 -62.85 -19.66
N LEU A 145 7.02 -61.84 -19.25
CA LEU A 145 6.86 -60.46 -19.72
C LEU A 145 7.26 -60.26 -21.19
N THR A 146 8.13 -61.13 -21.71
CA THR A 146 8.69 -61.05 -23.07
C THR A 146 8.11 -62.08 -24.03
N TYR A 147 7.06 -62.80 -23.62
CA TYR A 147 6.41 -63.84 -24.42
C TYR A 147 7.36 -64.97 -24.87
N GLY A 148 8.22 -65.42 -23.95
CA GLY A 148 9.16 -66.54 -24.14
C GLY A 148 10.47 -66.14 -24.80
N SER A 149 10.76 -64.84 -24.93
CA SER A 149 11.98 -64.37 -25.59
C SER A 149 13.12 -64.14 -24.60
N GLU A 150 14.25 -64.83 -24.81
CA GLU A 150 15.46 -64.65 -23.99
C GLU A 150 16.13 -63.28 -24.22
N THR A 151 15.97 -62.70 -25.41
CA THR A 151 16.52 -61.39 -25.78
C THR A 151 15.43 -60.50 -26.37
N LEU A 152 15.23 -59.29 -25.81
CA LEU A 152 14.29 -58.32 -26.39
C LEU A 152 14.88 -57.74 -27.68
N PRO A 153 14.27 -57.92 -28.86
CA PRO A 153 14.79 -57.37 -30.10
C PRO A 153 14.53 -55.86 -30.22
N THR A 154 15.32 -55.20 -31.06
CA THR A 154 15.14 -53.79 -31.43
C THR A 154 13.71 -53.50 -31.91
N GLY A 155 13.13 -52.37 -31.49
CA GLY A 155 11.77 -51.95 -31.81
C GLY A 155 10.70 -52.36 -30.78
N SER A 156 11.05 -53.25 -29.86
CA SER A 156 10.18 -53.72 -28.78
C SER A 156 9.91 -52.62 -27.76
N PHE A 157 8.68 -52.56 -27.26
CA PHE A 157 8.25 -51.56 -26.30
C PHE A 157 8.72 -51.91 -24.88
N VAL A 158 9.39 -50.98 -24.22
CA VAL A 158 9.86 -51.14 -22.83
C VAL A 158 8.74 -50.72 -21.88
N SER A 159 8.14 -51.69 -21.20
CA SER A 159 7.05 -51.45 -20.25
C SER A 159 7.57 -51.19 -18.83
N ASP A 160 6.75 -50.50 -18.03
CA ASP A 160 7.01 -50.26 -16.61
C ASP A 160 7.20 -51.58 -15.83
N ALA A 161 6.48 -52.64 -16.21
CA ALA A 161 6.63 -53.97 -15.64
C ALA A 161 8.03 -54.55 -15.88
N LEU A 162 8.57 -54.34 -17.08
CA LEU A 162 9.91 -54.80 -17.45
C LEU A 162 10.98 -54.02 -16.70
N ILE A 163 10.83 -52.71 -16.55
CA ILE A 163 11.75 -51.86 -15.77
C ILE A 163 11.70 -52.24 -14.29
N GLY A 164 10.51 -52.47 -13.73
CA GLY A 164 10.31 -52.91 -12.35
C GLY A 164 11.02 -54.23 -12.06
N LEU A 165 10.83 -55.25 -12.92
CA LEU A 165 11.52 -56.53 -12.81
C LEU A 165 13.05 -56.36 -12.76
N LEU A 166 13.61 -55.52 -13.62
CA LEU A 166 15.06 -55.28 -13.68
C LEU A 166 15.58 -54.59 -12.42
N VAL A 167 14.85 -53.61 -11.89
CA VAL A 167 15.20 -52.93 -10.63
C VAL A 167 15.14 -53.91 -9.46
N ASP A 168 14.03 -54.64 -9.32
CA ASP A 168 13.77 -55.57 -8.21
C ASP A 168 14.81 -56.70 -8.19
N THR A 169 15.10 -57.28 -9.37
CA THR A 169 16.13 -58.32 -9.52
C THR A 169 17.49 -57.82 -9.05
N MET A 170 17.86 -56.59 -9.43
CA MET A 170 19.15 -56.02 -9.08
C MET A 170 19.24 -55.64 -7.60
N GLU A 171 18.15 -55.20 -6.97
CA GLU A 171 18.07 -54.96 -5.52
C GLU A 171 18.27 -56.27 -4.75
N ASN A 172 17.60 -57.34 -5.16
CA ASN A 172 17.71 -58.66 -4.55
C ASN A 172 19.12 -59.23 -4.68
N LEU A 173 19.74 -59.10 -5.86
CA LEU A 173 21.12 -59.54 -6.09
C LEU A 173 22.14 -58.71 -5.29
N ALA A 174 21.94 -57.39 -5.17
CA ALA A 174 22.79 -56.53 -4.35
C ALA A 174 22.74 -56.92 -2.87
N HIS A 175 21.54 -57.25 -2.36
CA HIS A 175 21.35 -57.79 -1.02
C HIS A 175 22.05 -59.15 -0.83
N ALA A 176 21.84 -60.09 -1.75
CA ALA A 176 22.45 -61.42 -1.68
C ALA A 176 24.00 -61.39 -1.77
N THR A 177 24.56 -60.38 -2.43
CA THR A 177 26.01 -60.17 -2.55
C THR A 177 26.60 -59.23 -1.49
N ASN A 178 25.78 -58.83 -0.50
CA ASN A 178 26.13 -57.95 0.63
C ASN A 178 26.74 -56.61 0.18
N ARG A 179 26.27 -56.05 -0.93
CA ARG A 179 26.73 -54.78 -1.49
C ARG A 179 25.89 -53.62 -0.92
N SER A 180 26.56 -52.60 -0.38
CA SER A 180 25.87 -51.41 0.14
C SER A 180 25.61 -50.39 -0.97
N GLY A 181 24.35 -49.98 -1.13
CA GLY A 181 23.92 -49.01 -2.15
C GLY A 181 22.41 -49.07 -2.37
N ARG A 182 21.86 -48.12 -3.12
CA ARG A 182 20.46 -48.13 -3.57
C ARG A 182 20.41 -48.31 -5.08
N VAL A 183 19.61 -49.25 -5.58
CA VAL A 183 19.40 -49.39 -7.02
C VAL A 183 18.59 -48.19 -7.50
N GLN A 184 19.02 -47.60 -8.60
CA GLN A 184 18.34 -46.47 -9.23
C GLN A 184 18.27 -46.70 -10.73
N ALA A 185 17.11 -46.39 -11.30
CA ALA A 185 16.93 -46.23 -12.74
C ALA A 185 17.17 -44.75 -13.07
N ILE A 186 18.22 -44.47 -13.84
CA ILE A 186 18.62 -43.13 -14.22
C ILE A 186 18.55 -43.02 -15.73
N TYR A 187 17.78 -42.05 -16.17
CA TYR A 187 17.48 -41.75 -17.55
C TYR A 187 18.32 -40.56 -18.02
N LEU A 188 19.11 -40.76 -19.07
CA LEU A 188 19.80 -39.74 -19.82
C LEU A 188 19.06 -39.49 -21.13
N LYS A 189 18.76 -38.22 -21.41
CA LYS A 189 18.30 -37.79 -22.72
C LYS A 189 19.43 -37.16 -23.49
N ASN A 190 19.83 -37.78 -24.60
CA ASN A 190 21.01 -37.41 -25.36
C ASN A 190 20.60 -36.60 -26.60
N TYR A 191 21.23 -35.44 -26.77
CA TYR A 191 21.04 -34.57 -27.93
C TYR A 191 22.30 -34.62 -28.81
N PRO A 192 22.20 -34.45 -30.13
CA PRO A 192 23.38 -34.23 -30.96
C PRO A 192 24.16 -33.02 -30.45
N HIS A 193 25.49 -33.15 -30.31
CA HIS A 193 26.39 -32.15 -29.72
C HIS A 193 26.28 -30.73 -30.32
N LYS A 194 25.75 -30.59 -31.53
CA LYS A 194 25.50 -29.29 -32.19
C LYS A 194 24.30 -28.50 -31.63
N TYR A 195 23.45 -29.11 -30.79
CA TYR A 195 22.19 -28.51 -30.32
C TYR A 195 22.13 -28.26 -28.81
N ARG A 196 23.10 -28.75 -28.02
CA ARG A 196 23.16 -28.48 -26.58
C ARG A 196 24.57 -28.72 -26.03
N GLU A 197 25.00 -27.85 -25.11
CA GLU A 197 26.32 -27.98 -24.44
C GLU A 197 26.34 -29.05 -23.32
N LYS A 198 25.20 -29.44 -22.74
CA LYS A 198 25.15 -30.44 -21.65
C LYS A 198 23.98 -31.45 -21.75
N PRO A 199 24.24 -32.75 -21.49
CA PRO A 199 23.22 -33.81 -21.42
C PRO A 199 22.23 -33.65 -20.25
N TYR A 200 21.03 -34.22 -20.35
CA TYR A 200 19.97 -34.12 -19.34
C TYR A 200 19.73 -35.45 -18.60
N TYR A 201 19.85 -35.44 -17.28
CA TYR A 201 19.72 -36.62 -16.41
C TYR A 201 18.50 -36.52 -15.49
N MET A 202 17.72 -37.59 -15.38
CA MET A 202 16.56 -37.67 -14.49
C MET A 202 16.47 -39.05 -13.85
N LYS A 203 16.02 -39.11 -12.60
CA LYS A 203 15.71 -40.37 -11.92
C LYS A 203 14.30 -40.82 -12.28
N ALA A 204 14.16 -42.06 -12.75
CA ALA A 204 12.87 -42.70 -12.92
C ALA A 204 12.44 -43.33 -11.58
N ASN A 205 11.21 -43.08 -11.15
CA ASN A 205 10.62 -43.68 -9.96
C ASN A 205 9.62 -44.76 -10.42
N PRO A 206 9.99 -46.05 -10.44
CA PRO A 206 9.02 -47.10 -10.72
C PRO A 206 7.93 -47.14 -9.63
N PRO A 207 6.68 -47.47 -9.97
CA PRO A 207 5.57 -47.53 -9.02
C PRO A 207 5.84 -48.62 -7.96
N LYS A 208 5.72 -48.25 -6.68
CA LYS A 208 6.14 -49.10 -5.56
C LYS A 208 5.13 -50.16 -5.11
N ASP A 209 3.86 -50.06 -5.52
CA ASP A 209 2.78 -50.94 -5.03
C ASP A 209 1.75 -51.24 -6.13
N ALA A 210 2.05 -52.17 -7.03
CA ALA A 210 1.05 -52.74 -7.92
C ALA A 210 1.36 -54.22 -8.18
N SER A 211 0.41 -55.09 -7.80
CA SER A 211 0.41 -56.51 -8.16
C SER A 211 0.54 -56.68 -9.68
N ALA A 212 1.17 -57.76 -10.13
CA ALA A 212 1.51 -58.01 -11.54
C ALA A 212 0.35 -57.86 -12.54
N LYS A 213 -0.92 -57.91 -12.07
CA LYS A 213 -2.12 -57.71 -12.90
C LYS A 213 -2.46 -56.25 -13.24
N ASN A 214 -2.00 -55.26 -12.46
CA ASN A 214 -2.29 -53.83 -12.70
C ASN A 214 -1.14 -53.05 -13.39
N ARG A 215 -0.06 -53.72 -13.80
CA ARG A 215 1.15 -53.09 -14.37
C ARG A 215 1.05 -52.73 -15.88
N LYS A 216 -0.15 -52.75 -16.49
CA LYS A 216 -0.34 -52.54 -17.94
C LYS A 216 -0.73 -51.12 -18.37
N THR A 217 -1.07 -50.20 -17.46
CA THR A 217 -1.70 -48.92 -17.83
C THR A 217 -1.00 -47.65 -17.34
N SER A 218 0.16 -47.76 -16.66
CA SER A 218 0.96 -46.61 -16.24
C SER A 218 2.10 -46.39 -17.24
N ALA A 219 2.29 -45.15 -17.71
CA ALA A 219 3.45 -44.75 -18.48
C ALA A 219 4.42 -44.00 -17.55
N TRP A 220 5.68 -44.43 -17.49
CA TRP A 220 6.73 -43.83 -16.66
C TRP A 220 7.09 -42.34 -16.95
N LEU A 221 6.45 -41.67 -17.92
CA LEU A 221 6.56 -40.24 -18.24
C LEU A 221 5.15 -39.58 -18.21
N HIS A 222 4.71 -39.05 -17.06
CA HIS A 222 3.41 -38.36 -16.93
C HIS A 222 3.49 -36.86 -17.25
N HIS A 223 2.66 -36.38 -18.19
CA HIS A 223 2.36 -34.97 -18.45
C HIS A 223 0.85 -34.83 -18.74
N GLU A 224 0.10 -33.96 -18.02
CA GLU A 224 -1.37 -33.98 -18.10
C GLU A 224 -1.96 -33.11 -19.23
N TYR A 225 -1.50 -31.88 -19.47
CA TYR A 225 -2.06 -30.97 -20.50
C TYR A 225 -1.04 -29.96 -21.08
N PHE A 226 -1.31 -29.48 -22.30
CA PHE A 226 -0.57 -28.45 -23.04
C PHE A 226 -1.49 -27.28 -23.45
N CYS A 227 -1.24 -26.04 -23.03
CA CYS A 227 -1.96 -24.85 -23.55
C CYS A 227 -1.37 -24.40 -24.89
N ILE A 228 -2.23 -24.29 -25.90
CA ILE A 228 -1.98 -23.70 -27.21
C ILE A 228 -2.54 -22.28 -27.20
N GLN A 229 -1.75 -21.27 -27.57
CA GLN A 229 -2.22 -19.89 -27.74
C GLN A 229 -2.12 -19.43 -29.20
N VAL A 230 -3.14 -18.71 -29.67
CA VAL A 230 -3.23 -18.15 -31.03
C VAL A 230 -2.99 -16.65 -30.98
N GLY A 231 -2.22 -16.07 -31.91
CA GLY A 231 -1.80 -14.67 -31.86
C GLY A 231 -2.61 -13.69 -32.74
N LEU A 232 -2.74 -12.46 -32.26
CA LEU A 232 -3.10 -11.24 -32.98
C LEU A 232 -1.84 -10.36 -33.15
N SER A 233 -1.70 -9.75 -34.32
CA SER A 233 -0.63 -8.79 -34.61
C SER A 233 -0.85 -7.48 -33.84
N GLN A 234 0.01 -7.17 -32.87
CA GLN A 234 -0.09 -5.92 -32.12
C GLN A 234 0.06 -4.69 -33.01
N GLN A 235 0.93 -4.77 -34.03
CA GLN A 235 1.12 -3.68 -34.98
C GLN A 235 -0.16 -3.36 -35.74
N VAL A 236 -0.88 -4.39 -36.23
CA VAL A 236 -2.13 -4.21 -36.99
C VAL A 236 -3.21 -3.61 -36.09
N VAL A 237 -3.33 -4.09 -34.84
CA VAL A 237 -4.30 -3.52 -33.89
C VAL A 237 -3.96 -2.08 -33.53
N PHE A 238 -2.68 -1.78 -33.28
CA PHE A 238 -2.24 -0.42 -32.99
C PHE A 238 -2.52 0.51 -34.17
N ASN A 239 -2.16 0.11 -35.39
CA ASN A 239 -2.42 0.90 -36.59
C ASN A 239 -3.93 1.12 -36.77
N ALA A 240 -4.77 0.13 -36.50
CA ALA A 240 -6.22 0.30 -36.56
C ALA A 240 -6.78 1.24 -35.48
N LEU A 241 -6.26 1.19 -34.25
CA LEU A 241 -6.60 2.15 -33.19
C LEU A 241 -6.15 3.57 -33.54
N HIS A 242 -4.94 3.70 -34.08
CA HIS A 242 -4.40 4.97 -34.56
C HIS A 242 -5.24 5.53 -35.72
N ASN A 243 -5.52 4.72 -36.74
CA ASN A 243 -6.38 5.11 -37.86
C ASN A 243 -7.79 5.49 -37.38
N ALA A 244 -8.38 4.70 -36.47
CA ALA A 244 -9.67 5.04 -35.84
C ALA A 244 -9.63 6.39 -35.12
N SER A 245 -8.55 6.70 -34.41
CA SER A 245 -8.39 7.98 -33.72
C SER A 245 -8.21 9.17 -34.68
N THR A 246 -7.49 8.98 -35.80
CA THR A 246 -7.33 10.03 -36.83
C THR A 246 -8.64 10.38 -37.53
N LEU A 247 -9.58 9.43 -37.61
CA LEU A 247 -10.92 9.67 -38.14
C LEU A 247 -11.77 10.56 -37.20
N ILE A 248 -11.40 10.66 -35.91
CA ILE A 248 -12.03 11.58 -34.95
C ILE A 248 -11.49 13.00 -35.15
N ARG A 249 -10.15 13.18 -35.15
CA ARG A 249 -9.47 14.44 -35.53
C ARG A 249 -7.99 14.21 -35.84
N GLU A 250 -7.37 15.12 -36.60
CA GLU A 250 -5.92 15.09 -36.83
C GLU A 250 -5.13 15.32 -35.52
N PHE A 251 -4.04 14.56 -35.37
CA PHE A 251 -3.06 14.76 -34.30
C PHE A 251 -2.24 16.03 -34.53
N THR A 252 -2.10 16.81 -33.47
CA THR A 252 -1.12 17.90 -33.40
C THR A 252 0.32 17.36 -33.52
N PRO A 253 1.29 18.17 -33.97
CA PRO A 253 2.69 17.75 -34.04
C PRO A 253 3.26 17.20 -32.73
N ALA A 254 2.81 17.73 -31.59
CA ALA A 254 3.22 17.26 -30.26
C ALA A 254 2.61 15.90 -29.91
N GLU A 255 1.33 15.66 -30.23
CA GLU A 255 0.69 14.36 -30.03
C GLU A 255 1.37 13.26 -30.87
N LYS A 256 1.79 13.56 -32.11
CA LYS A 256 2.54 12.61 -32.96
C LYS A 256 3.87 12.19 -32.34
N VAL A 257 4.64 13.15 -31.81
CA VAL A 257 5.91 12.85 -31.12
C VAL A 257 5.68 12.08 -29.82
N ARG A 258 4.59 12.39 -29.09
CA ARG A 258 4.19 11.67 -27.87
C ARG A 258 3.95 10.19 -28.19
N GLU A 259 3.16 9.89 -29.22
CA GLU A 259 2.89 8.51 -29.64
C GLU A 259 4.18 7.77 -30.05
N GLU A 260 5.05 8.40 -30.84
CA GLU A 260 6.36 7.86 -31.22
C GLU A 260 7.25 7.48 -30.02
N GLU A 261 7.26 8.29 -28.95
CA GLU A 261 8.10 8.04 -27.76
C GLU A 261 7.44 7.07 -26.76
N THR A 262 6.10 6.97 -26.73
CA THR A 262 5.37 6.01 -25.87
C THR A 262 5.37 4.58 -26.41
N LEU A 263 5.72 4.38 -27.69
CA LEU A 263 5.72 3.08 -28.33
C LEU A 263 6.85 2.16 -27.79
N PRO A 264 6.55 0.91 -27.42
CA PRO A 264 7.57 -0.12 -27.28
C PRO A 264 8.28 -0.26 -28.63
N SER A 265 9.61 -0.29 -28.62
CA SER A 265 10.43 -0.29 -29.82
C SER A 265 10.12 -1.47 -30.75
N SER A 266 9.29 -1.23 -31.76
CA SER A 266 9.30 -1.95 -33.03
C SER A 266 8.97 -0.99 -34.17
N SER A 267 10.00 -0.66 -34.96
CA SER A 267 9.98 -0.04 -36.29
C SER A 267 9.91 1.50 -36.39
N THR A 268 11.07 2.10 -36.66
CA THR A 268 11.19 3.12 -37.70
C THR A 268 11.03 2.44 -39.07
N ARG A 269 10.34 3.09 -40.02
CA ARG A 269 10.05 2.55 -41.37
C ARG A 269 11.28 2.08 -42.16
N ASP A 270 12.47 2.63 -41.87
CA ASP A 270 13.70 2.34 -42.63
C ASP A 270 14.51 1.12 -42.13
N ASP A 271 14.32 0.69 -40.87
CA ASP A 271 15.09 -0.44 -40.29
C ASP A 271 14.46 -1.83 -40.52
N ALA A 272 13.27 -1.88 -41.14
CA ALA A 272 12.52 -3.10 -41.42
C ALA A 272 13.25 -4.12 -42.31
N LYS A 273 14.35 -3.75 -42.98
CA LYS A 273 15.10 -4.65 -43.87
C LYS A 273 16.24 -5.43 -43.20
N ARG A 274 16.65 -5.12 -41.96
CA ARG A 274 17.81 -5.79 -41.32
C ARG A 274 17.53 -6.53 -40.01
N TYR A 275 16.34 -6.42 -39.43
CA TYR A 275 15.94 -7.18 -38.25
C TYR A 275 14.79 -8.14 -38.55
N THR A 276 15.12 -9.38 -38.88
CA THR A 276 14.15 -10.48 -38.85
C THR A 276 13.79 -10.84 -37.41
N LEU A 277 12.58 -10.45 -37.01
CA LEU A 277 11.69 -11.04 -36.00
C LEU A 277 12.08 -10.88 -34.51
N LYS A 278 11.52 -9.85 -33.85
CA LYS A 278 10.71 -10.04 -32.63
C LYS A 278 9.35 -9.39 -32.94
N LYS A 279 8.44 -10.14 -33.58
CA LYS A 279 7.03 -9.75 -33.68
C LYS A 279 6.42 -9.91 -32.29
N THR A 280 5.90 -8.84 -31.69
CA THR A 280 5.09 -8.94 -30.48
C THR A 280 3.65 -9.26 -30.87
N THR A 281 3.15 -10.41 -30.41
CA THR A 281 1.79 -10.88 -30.68
C THR A 281 0.98 -10.85 -29.38
N ALA A 282 -0.23 -10.27 -29.43
CA ALA A 282 -1.22 -10.39 -28.37
C ALA A 282 -1.97 -11.71 -28.58
N SER A 283 -2.52 -12.35 -27.55
CA SER A 283 -3.20 -13.63 -27.76
C SER A 283 -4.68 -13.41 -28.10
N MET A 284 -5.22 -14.19 -29.04
CA MET A 284 -6.62 -14.26 -29.46
C MET A 284 -7.42 -15.25 -28.60
N MET A 285 -6.87 -16.44 -28.37
CA MET A 285 -7.45 -17.50 -27.55
C MET A 285 -6.36 -18.47 -27.07
N CYS A 286 -6.61 -19.19 -25.97
CA CYS A 286 -5.87 -20.40 -25.56
C CYS A 286 -6.82 -21.58 -25.36
N PHE A 287 -6.35 -22.81 -25.58
CA PHE A 287 -7.02 -24.04 -25.18
C PHE A 287 -6.01 -25.16 -24.90
N GLU A 288 -6.43 -26.21 -24.19
CA GLU A 288 -5.53 -27.31 -23.80
C GLU A 288 -5.60 -28.53 -24.75
N VAL A 289 -4.51 -29.28 -24.81
CA VAL A 289 -4.38 -30.59 -25.51
C VAL A 289 -3.71 -31.59 -24.55
N ARG A 290 -4.21 -32.83 -24.51
CA ARG A 290 -3.68 -33.93 -23.68
C ARG A 290 -2.43 -34.57 -24.30
N ASP A 291 -1.72 -35.36 -23.51
CA ASP A 291 -0.55 -36.15 -23.91
C ASP A 291 -0.82 -37.20 -24.99
N ASP A 292 -2.05 -37.70 -25.07
CA ASP A 292 -2.50 -38.60 -26.14
C ASP A 292 -2.88 -37.91 -27.46
N GLY A 293 -2.77 -36.58 -27.51
CA GLY A 293 -3.06 -35.75 -28.68
C GLY A 293 -4.54 -35.35 -28.83
N THR A 294 -5.38 -35.59 -27.83
CA THR A 294 -6.81 -35.17 -27.83
C THR A 294 -6.99 -33.78 -27.19
N LEU A 295 -8.11 -33.10 -27.46
CA LEU A 295 -8.39 -31.80 -26.82
C LEU A 295 -8.62 -31.97 -25.31
N GLY A 296 -8.19 -30.97 -24.54
CA GLY A 296 -8.50 -30.83 -23.13
C GLY A 296 -10.01 -30.63 -22.90
N PRO A 297 -10.49 -30.72 -21.64
CA PRO A 297 -11.90 -30.50 -21.34
C PRO A 297 -12.37 -29.10 -21.78
N ASP A 298 -13.67 -28.90 -21.98
CA ASP A 298 -14.26 -27.62 -22.43
C ASP A 298 -13.85 -26.41 -21.58
N SER A 299 -13.60 -26.65 -20.29
CA SER A 299 -13.10 -25.66 -19.34
C SER A 299 -11.70 -25.12 -19.68
N SER A 300 -10.99 -25.74 -20.62
CA SER A 300 -9.65 -25.33 -21.05
C SER A 300 -9.65 -24.19 -22.08
N LEU A 301 -10.75 -23.95 -22.80
CA LEU A 301 -10.84 -22.88 -23.77
C LEU A 301 -11.00 -21.51 -23.07
N ALA A 302 -10.10 -20.58 -23.39
CA ALA A 302 -10.13 -19.19 -22.97
C ALA A 302 -10.04 -18.27 -24.21
N ILE A 303 -10.99 -17.35 -24.35
CA ILE A 303 -10.99 -16.33 -25.41
C ILE A 303 -10.46 -15.03 -24.80
N SER A 304 -9.57 -14.36 -25.52
CA SER A 304 -8.96 -13.10 -25.09
C SER A 304 -9.97 -11.96 -25.09
N GLN A 305 -10.07 -11.23 -23.99
CA GLN A 305 -10.91 -10.03 -23.94
C GLN A 305 -10.38 -8.94 -24.86
N TYR A 306 -9.05 -8.90 -25.06
CA TYR A 306 -8.44 -8.04 -26.06
C TYR A 306 -8.92 -8.39 -27.48
N ALA A 307 -9.05 -9.68 -27.82
CA ALA A 307 -9.58 -10.08 -29.12
C ALA A 307 -11.06 -9.69 -29.30
N LYS A 308 -11.86 -9.77 -28.23
CA LYS A 308 -13.24 -9.28 -28.26
C LYS A 308 -13.31 -7.76 -28.45
N ALA A 309 -12.49 -7.00 -27.75
CA ALA A 309 -12.43 -5.54 -27.93
C ALA A 309 -12.01 -5.15 -29.35
N VAL A 310 -11.01 -5.85 -29.90
CA VAL A 310 -10.52 -5.66 -31.27
C VAL A 310 -11.57 -6.06 -32.30
N SER A 311 -12.28 -7.17 -32.08
CA SER A 311 -13.42 -7.60 -32.90
C SER A 311 -14.41 -6.46 -33.09
N CYS A 312 -14.73 -5.78 -32.00
CA CYS A 312 -15.72 -4.72 -32.05
C CYS A 312 -15.21 -3.44 -32.71
N LEU A 313 -13.90 -3.18 -32.68
CA LEU A 313 -13.29 -2.13 -33.48
C LEU A 313 -13.45 -2.40 -34.99
N PHE A 314 -13.35 -3.67 -35.42
CA PHE A 314 -13.34 -4.04 -36.83
C PHE A 314 -14.71 -4.43 -37.42
N ALA A 315 -15.67 -4.92 -36.61
CA ALA A 315 -16.85 -5.65 -37.10
C ALA A 315 -18.18 -4.88 -37.16
N HIS A 316 -18.27 -3.60 -36.73
CA HIS A 316 -19.56 -2.91 -36.72
C HIS A 316 -19.98 -2.43 -38.13
N ASN A 317 -21.12 -2.92 -38.62
CA ASN A 317 -21.63 -2.66 -39.97
C ASN A 317 -21.81 -1.16 -40.24
N CYS A 318 -20.99 -0.63 -41.16
CA CYS A 318 -21.06 0.69 -41.78
C CYS A 318 -20.72 1.87 -40.84
N TRP A 319 -19.45 2.29 -40.81
CA TRP A 319 -19.03 3.57 -40.23
C TRP A 319 -19.15 4.72 -41.22
N PRO A 320 -19.87 5.79 -40.84
CA PRO A 320 -19.51 7.11 -41.37
C PRO A 320 -19.16 8.16 -40.32
N THR A 321 -19.60 8.05 -39.05
CA THR A 321 -19.25 8.98 -37.96
C THR A 321 -19.60 8.37 -36.58
N CYS A 322 -18.62 7.93 -35.78
CA CYS A 322 -18.85 7.63 -34.36
C CYS A 322 -19.33 8.92 -33.65
N PRO A 323 -20.35 8.94 -32.75
CA PRO A 323 -20.59 8.01 -31.64
C PRO A 323 -22.06 7.54 -31.42
N THR A 324 -22.23 6.22 -31.22
CA THR A 324 -23.13 5.47 -30.31
C THR A 324 -23.11 4.03 -30.86
N GLY A 325 -22.24 3.18 -30.32
CA GLY A 325 -22.10 1.80 -30.81
C GLY A 325 -20.69 1.21 -30.71
N TRP A 326 -20.03 1.40 -29.58
CA TRP A 326 -19.07 0.38 -29.13
C TRP A 326 -19.90 -0.81 -28.58
N PRO A 327 -19.40 -2.05 -28.63
CA PRO A 327 -20.23 -3.24 -28.79
C PRO A 327 -21.23 -3.46 -27.66
N ASP A 328 -22.39 -3.99 -28.04
CA ASP A 328 -23.26 -4.67 -27.10
C ASP A 328 -22.53 -5.92 -26.59
N ILE A 329 -22.08 -5.88 -25.33
CA ILE A 329 -21.39 -6.99 -24.65
C ILE A 329 -22.21 -8.30 -24.73
N LYS A 330 -23.54 -8.20 -24.90
CA LYS A 330 -24.42 -9.36 -25.09
C LYS A 330 -24.13 -10.11 -26.40
N GLN A 331 -23.78 -9.41 -27.48
CA GLN A 331 -23.39 -10.06 -28.74
C GLN A 331 -22.07 -10.80 -28.59
N LEU A 332 -21.12 -10.25 -27.83
CA LEU A 332 -19.83 -10.89 -27.55
C LEU A 332 -19.98 -12.11 -26.64
N ASP A 333 -20.83 -12.05 -25.63
CA ASP A 333 -21.13 -13.18 -24.75
C ASP A 333 -21.82 -14.32 -25.51
N ASP A 334 -22.73 -13.99 -26.43
CA ASP A 334 -23.39 -14.97 -27.30
C ASP A 334 -22.40 -15.60 -28.31
N ASN A 335 -21.47 -14.81 -28.88
CA ASN A 335 -20.41 -15.31 -29.76
C ASN A 335 -19.44 -16.21 -28.99
N GLU A 336 -19.02 -15.84 -27.79
CA GLU A 336 -18.20 -16.72 -26.94
C GLU A 336 -18.93 -18.02 -26.61
N ARG A 337 -20.23 -17.95 -26.28
CA ARG A 337 -21.04 -19.14 -26.01
C ARG A 337 -21.04 -20.07 -27.23
N ARG A 338 -21.16 -19.56 -28.45
CA ARG A 338 -21.10 -20.35 -29.69
C ARG A 338 -19.73 -20.99 -29.91
N ILE A 339 -18.65 -20.25 -29.68
CA ILE A 339 -17.28 -20.78 -29.80
C ILE A 339 -17.05 -21.90 -28.77
N ARG A 340 -17.57 -21.75 -27.54
CA ARG A 340 -17.51 -22.79 -26.50
C ARG A 340 -18.30 -24.04 -26.86
N ILE A 341 -19.51 -23.89 -27.41
CA ILE A 341 -20.31 -25.03 -27.89
C ILE A 341 -19.56 -25.77 -29.01
N MET A 342 -19.03 -25.05 -30.00
CA MET A 342 -18.24 -25.64 -31.09
C MET A 342 -17.01 -26.39 -30.57
N PHE A 343 -16.30 -25.81 -29.59
CA PHE A 343 -15.15 -26.47 -28.98
C PHE A 343 -15.55 -27.75 -28.23
N SER A 344 -16.67 -27.73 -27.49
CA SER A 344 -17.21 -28.90 -26.77
C SER A 344 -17.54 -30.07 -27.70
N GLU A 345 -18.16 -29.77 -28.86
CA GLU A 345 -18.45 -30.78 -29.88
C GLU A 345 -17.18 -31.44 -30.44
N LEU A 346 -16.07 -30.70 -30.53
CA LEU A 346 -14.78 -31.23 -30.96
C LEU A 346 -14.09 -32.07 -29.89
N VAL A 347 -14.25 -31.72 -28.61
CA VAL A 347 -13.73 -32.51 -27.47
C VAL A 347 -14.40 -33.89 -27.41
N GLY A 348 -15.69 -33.97 -27.73
CA GLY A 348 -16.47 -35.22 -27.75
C GLY A 348 -16.33 -36.08 -29.03
N ALA A 349 -15.54 -35.65 -30.02
CA ALA A 349 -15.49 -36.30 -31.33
C ALA A 349 -14.68 -37.62 -31.32
N VAL A 350 -15.24 -38.67 -31.94
CA VAL A 350 -14.64 -40.01 -32.05
C VAL A 350 -14.25 -40.29 -33.50
N ALA A 351 -13.10 -40.94 -33.72
CA ALA A 351 -12.65 -41.39 -35.04
C ALA A 351 -13.50 -42.58 -35.56
N PRO A 352 -13.46 -42.90 -36.87
CA PRO A 352 -14.27 -43.98 -37.47
C PRO A 352 -14.04 -45.37 -36.87
N ASP A 353 -12.91 -45.57 -36.19
CA ASP A 353 -12.51 -46.80 -35.52
C ASP A 353 -12.91 -46.86 -34.03
N GLY A 354 -13.63 -45.85 -33.53
CA GLY A 354 -14.07 -45.76 -32.14
C GLY A 354 -13.04 -45.17 -31.18
N SER A 355 -11.86 -44.74 -31.67
CA SER A 355 -10.84 -44.09 -30.83
C SER A 355 -11.08 -42.58 -30.67
N PRO A 356 -10.62 -41.95 -29.56
CA PRO A 356 -10.68 -40.50 -29.40
C PRO A 356 -9.99 -39.77 -30.56
N ARG A 357 -10.65 -38.76 -31.14
CA ARG A 357 -10.11 -38.05 -32.30
C ARG A 357 -8.96 -37.13 -31.88
N ARG A 358 -7.77 -37.39 -32.42
CA ARG A 358 -6.58 -36.56 -32.19
C ARG A 358 -6.65 -35.22 -32.93
N VAL A 359 -6.06 -34.19 -32.34
CA VAL A 359 -5.96 -32.83 -32.89
C VAL A 359 -5.03 -32.83 -34.10
N SER A 360 -5.57 -32.44 -35.26
CA SER A 360 -4.81 -32.29 -36.51
C SER A 360 -4.63 -30.83 -36.89
N ARG A 361 -3.77 -30.53 -37.88
CA ARG A 361 -3.66 -29.18 -38.47
C ARG A 361 -5.02 -28.64 -38.95
N ASN A 362 -5.83 -29.50 -39.57
CA ASN A 362 -7.16 -29.12 -40.04
C ASN A 362 -8.09 -28.81 -38.86
N THR A 363 -7.96 -29.54 -37.75
CA THR A 363 -8.69 -29.28 -36.51
C THR A 363 -8.29 -27.93 -35.91
N LEU A 364 -6.99 -27.62 -35.84
CA LEU A 364 -6.52 -26.33 -35.32
C LEU A 364 -6.94 -25.15 -36.20
N ASN A 365 -6.73 -25.25 -37.52
CA ASN A 365 -7.14 -24.21 -38.44
C ASN A 365 -8.66 -24.00 -38.36
N TYR A 366 -9.44 -25.08 -38.26
CA TYR A 366 -10.88 -24.97 -38.07
C TYR A 366 -11.25 -24.25 -36.76
N ILE A 367 -10.61 -24.57 -35.63
CA ILE A 367 -10.86 -23.87 -34.36
C ILE A 367 -10.49 -22.39 -34.47
N ILE A 368 -9.34 -22.07 -35.09
CA ILE A 368 -8.87 -20.69 -35.32
C ILE A 368 -9.84 -19.92 -36.22
N ASP A 369 -10.17 -20.47 -37.38
CA ASP A 369 -11.02 -19.81 -38.36
C ASP A 369 -12.46 -19.70 -37.84
N ALA A 370 -12.98 -20.71 -37.14
CA ALA A 370 -14.31 -20.64 -36.53
C ALA A 370 -14.37 -19.58 -35.42
N ALA A 371 -13.38 -19.55 -34.52
CA ALA A 371 -13.29 -18.52 -33.49
C ALA A 371 -13.10 -17.12 -34.09
N ALA A 372 -12.27 -16.99 -35.12
CA ALA A 372 -12.06 -15.73 -35.83
C ALA A 372 -13.34 -15.25 -36.54
N ASN A 373 -14.06 -16.13 -37.23
CA ASN A 373 -15.31 -15.80 -37.91
C ASN A 373 -16.40 -15.39 -36.93
N GLU A 374 -16.59 -16.13 -35.83
CA GLU A 374 -17.57 -15.77 -34.78
C GLU A 374 -17.20 -14.44 -34.10
N LEU A 375 -15.91 -14.10 -34.03
CA LEU A 375 -15.44 -12.80 -33.57
C LEU A 375 -15.36 -11.75 -34.71
N GLY A 376 -15.69 -12.05 -35.97
CA GLY A 376 -15.50 -11.09 -37.08
C GLY A 376 -14.06 -10.61 -37.29
N LEU A 377 -13.08 -11.40 -36.84
CA LEU A 377 -11.64 -11.15 -36.96
C LEU A 377 -11.01 -11.90 -38.14
N ASP A 378 -11.81 -12.42 -39.05
CA ASP A 378 -11.31 -13.07 -40.26
C ASP A 378 -10.84 -12.04 -41.29
N ASP A 379 -9.87 -12.44 -42.12
CA ASP A 379 -9.22 -11.56 -43.09
C ASP A 379 -10.21 -10.93 -44.09
N LYS A 380 -11.36 -11.56 -44.36
CA LYS A 380 -12.36 -11.03 -45.29
C LYS A 380 -13.16 -9.91 -44.64
N THR A 381 -13.59 -10.09 -43.39
CA THR A 381 -14.30 -9.07 -42.61
C THR A 381 -13.41 -7.87 -42.32
N ILE A 382 -12.15 -8.09 -41.92
CA ILE A 382 -11.21 -7.00 -41.60
C ILE A 382 -10.87 -6.15 -42.83
N ARG A 383 -10.69 -6.77 -44.01
CA ARG A 383 -10.42 -6.04 -45.27
C ARG A 383 -11.55 -5.10 -45.70
N GLN A 384 -12.74 -5.30 -45.16
CA GLN A 384 -13.89 -4.41 -45.38
C GLN A 384 -13.92 -3.25 -44.37
N SER A 385 -13.07 -3.28 -43.35
CA SER A 385 -12.99 -2.25 -42.32
C SER A 385 -12.23 -1.00 -42.83
N PRO A 386 -12.73 0.21 -42.57
CA PRO A 386 -12.09 1.45 -42.99
C PRO A 386 -10.80 1.80 -42.23
N VAL A 387 -10.52 1.12 -41.11
CA VAL A 387 -9.32 1.37 -40.29
C VAL A 387 -8.17 0.40 -40.57
N TYR A 388 -8.38 -0.56 -41.47
CA TYR A 388 -7.38 -1.53 -41.90
C TYR A 388 -6.71 -1.11 -43.22
N GLU A 389 -5.37 -1.05 -43.26
CA GLU A 389 -4.62 -0.87 -44.50
C GLU A 389 -4.02 -2.19 -45.00
N GLN A 390 -3.99 -2.40 -46.32
CA GLN A 390 -3.32 -3.59 -46.89
C GLN A 390 -1.83 -3.68 -46.53
N ALA A 391 -1.20 -2.55 -46.18
CA ALA A 391 0.20 -2.49 -45.75
C ALA A 391 0.42 -3.04 -44.32
N ASP A 392 -0.63 -3.16 -43.50
CA ASP A 392 -0.53 -3.60 -42.10
C ASP A 392 -0.25 -5.11 -41.98
N GLY A 393 -0.60 -5.90 -42.99
CA GLY A 393 -0.47 -7.36 -42.99
C GLY A 393 -1.66 -8.07 -42.34
N ASN A 394 -1.54 -9.37 -42.03
CA ASN A 394 -2.65 -10.14 -41.47
C ASN A 394 -2.84 -9.85 -39.98
N LEU A 395 -4.09 -9.68 -39.53
CA LEU A 395 -4.40 -9.44 -38.12
C LEU A 395 -4.16 -10.69 -37.28
N ILE A 396 -4.58 -11.86 -37.75
CA ILE A 396 -4.34 -13.14 -37.09
C ILE A 396 -2.99 -13.68 -37.54
N ASP A 397 -2.06 -13.81 -36.61
CA ASP A 397 -0.77 -14.45 -36.87
C ASP A 397 -0.93 -15.96 -36.68
N ARG A 398 -1.43 -16.62 -37.74
CA ARG A 398 -1.60 -18.07 -37.81
C ARG A 398 -0.27 -18.83 -37.73
N ASP A 399 0.86 -18.15 -37.94
CA ASP A 399 2.20 -18.71 -37.86
C ASP A 399 2.80 -18.60 -36.45
N SER A 400 2.19 -17.81 -35.54
CA SER A 400 2.64 -17.64 -34.15
C SER A 400 1.73 -18.41 -33.17
N VAL A 401 1.92 -19.72 -33.10
CA VAL A 401 1.26 -20.56 -32.08
C VAL A 401 2.26 -20.84 -30.95
N SER A 402 1.95 -20.45 -29.72
CA SER A 402 2.81 -20.71 -28.56
C SER A 402 2.25 -21.83 -27.69
N CYS A 403 3.10 -22.80 -27.32
CA CYS A 403 2.71 -23.96 -26.51
C CYS A 403 3.39 -23.93 -25.13
N ARG A 404 2.64 -24.17 -24.04
CA ARG A 404 3.15 -24.27 -22.66
C ARG A 404 2.61 -25.51 -21.96
N LEU A 405 3.47 -26.24 -21.24
CA LEU A 405 3.06 -27.36 -20.40
C LEU A 405 2.37 -26.87 -19.12
N VAL A 406 1.26 -27.51 -18.74
CA VAL A 406 0.53 -27.27 -17.48
C VAL A 406 0.73 -28.50 -16.58
N LYS A 407 1.20 -28.31 -15.34
CA LYS A 407 1.23 -29.37 -14.32
C LYS A 407 -0.10 -29.39 -13.58
N GLY A 408 -0.62 -30.56 -13.24
CA GLY A 408 -1.84 -30.71 -12.45
C GLY A 408 -1.86 -29.78 -11.23
N GLY A 409 -2.78 -28.80 -11.25
CA GLY A 409 -2.92 -27.73 -10.26
C GLY A 409 -2.60 -26.31 -10.76
N ASP A 410 -1.82 -26.15 -11.84
CA ASP A 410 -1.39 -24.85 -12.40
C ASP A 410 -2.27 -24.32 -13.56
N ALA A 411 -3.44 -24.94 -13.78
CA ALA A 411 -4.31 -24.73 -14.95
C ALA A 411 -4.97 -23.34 -15.09
N ASN A 412 -4.45 -22.28 -14.44
CA ASN A 412 -5.19 -21.01 -14.35
C ASN A 412 -4.40 -19.71 -14.52
N GLU A 413 -3.13 -19.75 -14.93
CA GLU A 413 -2.48 -18.56 -15.47
C GLU A 413 -2.64 -18.54 -17.00
N SER A 414 -3.81 -18.12 -17.47
CA SER A 414 -4.00 -17.76 -18.88
C SER A 414 -3.08 -16.57 -19.20
N PRO A 415 -2.09 -16.70 -20.11
CA PRO A 415 -1.19 -15.62 -20.51
C PRO A 415 -1.82 -14.67 -21.55
N LEU A 416 -3.16 -14.63 -21.65
CA LEU A 416 -3.84 -13.68 -22.53
C LEU A 416 -3.55 -12.28 -21.97
N MET A 417 -3.12 -11.35 -22.84
CA MET A 417 -3.00 -9.93 -22.52
C MET A 417 -4.41 -9.34 -22.34
N ASP A 418 -5.15 -9.84 -21.37
CA ASP A 418 -6.32 -9.17 -20.84
C ASP A 418 -5.77 -7.95 -20.11
N SER A 419 -6.27 -6.75 -20.40
CA SER A 419 -5.97 -5.61 -19.55
C SER A 419 -6.30 -6.03 -18.12
N PHE A 420 -5.31 -5.96 -17.24
CA PHE A 420 -5.34 -6.51 -15.88
C PHE A 420 -6.50 -5.97 -15.03
N TYR A 421 -7.19 -4.92 -15.51
CA TYR A 421 -8.32 -4.25 -14.88
C TYR A 421 -9.67 -4.63 -15.48
N ILE A 422 -9.72 -5.24 -16.67
CA ILE A 422 -10.97 -5.53 -17.38
C ILE A 422 -11.90 -6.40 -16.54
N SER A 423 -11.38 -7.43 -15.88
CA SER A 423 -12.24 -8.30 -15.04
C SER A 423 -12.92 -7.55 -13.90
N ASP A 424 -12.23 -6.58 -13.29
CA ASP A 424 -12.81 -5.72 -12.26
C ASP A 424 -13.83 -4.75 -12.88
N LEU A 425 -13.53 -4.17 -14.04
CA LEU A 425 -14.45 -3.28 -14.75
C LEU A 425 -15.72 -4.01 -15.23
N GLU A 426 -15.59 -5.23 -15.76
CA GLU A 426 -16.72 -6.10 -16.14
C GLU A 426 -17.57 -6.46 -14.92
N ALA A 427 -16.94 -6.79 -13.79
CA ALA A 427 -17.66 -7.06 -12.55
C ALA A 427 -18.48 -5.83 -12.10
N LEU A 428 -17.87 -4.63 -12.15
CA LEU A 428 -18.55 -3.37 -11.83
C LEU A 428 -19.68 -3.03 -12.82
N TYR A 429 -19.48 -3.28 -14.10
CA TYR A 429 -20.51 -3.09 -15.13
C TYR A 429 -21.69 -4.04 -14.95
N ASN A 430 -21.43 -5.31 -14.64
CA ASN A 430 -22.46 -6.31 -14.37
C ASN A 430 -23.28 -5.95 -13.13
N ILE A 431 -22.61 -5.48 -12.08
CA ILE A 431 -23.24 -4.91 -10.89
C ILE A 431 -24.22 -3.78 -11.30
N LYS A 432 -23.79 -2.87 -12.18
CA LYS A 432 -24.64 -1.76 -12.64
C LYS A 432 -25.83 -2.21 -13.48
N CYS A 433 -25.63 -3.19 -14.37
CA CYS A 433 -26.70 -3.75 -15.19
C CYS A 433 -27.79 -4.42 -14.35
N GLN A 434 -27.40 -5.12 -13.27
CA GLN A 434 -28.34 -5.76 -12.34
C GLN A 434 -29.17 -4.73 -11.55
N GLU A 435 -28.55 -3.61 -11.17
CA GLU A 435 -29.25 -2.49 -10.51
C GLU A 435 -30.34 -1.91 -11.43
N ILE A 436 -30.02 -1.66 -12.70
CA ILE A 436 -30.97 -1.12 -13.69
C ILE A 436 -32.12 -2.13 -13.94
N ALA A 437 -31.82 -3.42 -14.02
CA ALA A 437 -32.81 -4.47 -14.32
C ALA A 437 -33.78 -4.77 -13.16
N SER A 438 -33.34 -4.58 -11.91
CA SER A 438 -34.14 -4.92 -10.72
C SER A 438 -35.10 -3.80 -10.28
N GLY A 439 -34.95 -2.57 -10.78
CA GLY A 439 -35.84 -1.45 -10.47
C GLY A 439 -35.89 -1.04 -8.99
N SER A 440 -35.12 -1.70 -8.12
CA SER A 440 -35.03 -1.40 -6.69
C SER A 440 -33.81 -0.53 -6.42
N HIS A 441 -34.02 0.68 -5.92
CA HIS A 441 -32.97 1.50 -5.29
C HIS A 441 -32.55 0.97 -3.90
N THR A 442 -32.59 -0.35 -3.69
CA THR A 442 -32.29 -0.95 -2.38
C THR A 442 -30.80 -1.26 -2.27
N SER A 443 -30.09 -0.42 -1.50
CA SER A 443 -28.82 -0.69 -0.82
C SER A 443 -27.56 -0.95 -1.70
N GLU A 444 -26.94 0.14 -2.14
CA GLU A 444 -25.48 0.35 -2.30
C GLU A 444 -24.60 -0.79 -2.85
N THR A 445 -24.60 -0.94 -4.16
CA THR A 445 -23.78 -1.93 -4.89
C THR A 445 -22.30 -1.54 -5.00
N PHE A 446 -21.98 -0.25 -5.09
CA PHE A 446 -20.60 0.25 -5.07
C PHE A 446 -20.14 0.58 -3.66
N SER A 447 -18.83 0.46 -3.43
CA SER A 447 -18.18 0.97 -2.21
C SER A 447 -18.26 2.49 -2.14
N GLU A 448 -18.20 3.05 -0.94
CA GLU A 448 -18.26 4.51 -0.79
C GLU A 448 -17.09 5.26 -1.48
N PRO A 449 -15.83 4.79 -1.41
CA PRO A 449 -14.74 5.38 -2.21
C PRO A 449 -15.01 5.33 -3.71
N LEU A 450 -15.51 4.21 -4.25
CA LEU A 450 -15.79 4.10 -5.69
C LEU A 450 -16.98 4.97 -6.10
N LYS A 451 -18.03 5.07 -5.27
CA LYS A 451 -19.16 5.97 -5.54
C LYS A 451 -18.69 7.41 -5.67
N ARG A 452 -17.88 7.89 -4.72
CA ARG A 452 -17.31 9.25 -4.78
C ARG A 452 -16.41 9.42 -6.00
N TYR A 453 -15.56 8.46 -6.28
CA TYR A 453 -14.64 8.49 -7.43
C TYR A 453 -15.37 8.60 -8.77
N LEU A 454 -16.54 7.97 -8.91
CA LEU A 454 -17.36 8.02 -10.12
C LEU A 454 -18.41 9.14 -10.11
N SER A 455 -18.54 9.89 -9.01
CA SER A 455 -19.56 10.92 -8.85
C SER A 455 -19.21 12.19 -9.62
N GLN A 456 -20.23 12.80 -10.22
CA GLN A 456 -20.13 14.16 -10.80
C GLN A 456 -20.23 15.24 -9.72
N THR A 457 -20.98 14.98 -8.65
CA THR A 457 -21.07 15.90 -7.52
C THR A 457 -19.84 15.73 -6.65
N HIS A 458 -19.25 16.85 -6.27
CA HIS A 458 -18.19 16.92 -5.26
C HIS A 458 -18.79 17.40 -3.93
N PRO A 459 -18.14 17.10 -2.79
CA PRO A 459 -18.51 17.72 -1.52
C PRO A 459 -18.35 19.25 -1.60
N GLU A 460 -18.96 19.95 -0.65
CA GLU A 460 -18.66 21.37 -0.41
C GLU A 460 -17.15 21.54 -0.20
N ARG A 461 -16.53 22.43 -0.98
CA ARG A 461 -15.09 22.67 -0.99
C ARG A 461 -14.74 23.92 -0.21
N PHE A 462 -13.63 23.88 0.51
CA PHE A 462 -13.09 24.99 1.29
C PHE A 462 -11.71 25.32 0.78
N ASP A 463 -11.59 26.47 0.12
CA ASP A 463 -10.31 26.98 -0.35
C ASP A 463 -9.51 27.51 0.83
N LEU A 464 -8.35 26.91 1.09
CA LEU A 464 -7.47 27.27 2.18
C LEU A 464 -6.75 28.61 1.93
N THR A 465 -6.80 29.18 0.72
CA THR A 465 -6.37 30.57 0.47
C THR A 465 -7.36 31.61 1.01
N GLU A 466 -8.63 31.23 1.20
CA GLU A 466 -9.68 32.08 1.76
C GLU A 466 -9.73 32.05 3.29
N ASP A 467 -8.71 31.50 3.95
CA ASP A 467 -8.52 31.47 5.41
C ASP A 467 -7.39 32.43 5.86
N PRO A 468 -7.52 33.76 5.66
CA PRO A 468 -6.44 34.71 5.93
C PRO A 468 -6.08 34.82 7.42
N ASP A 469 -7.01 34.44 8.30
CA ASP A 469 -6.83 34.45 9.76
C ASP A 469 -6.37 33.09 10.30
N GLY A 470 -6.21 32.07 9.44
CA GLY A 470 -5.78 30.71 9.81
C GLY A 470 -6.79 29.94 10.67
N ALA A 471 -8.00 30.46 10.85
CA ALA A 471 -8.98 29.93 11.79
C ALA A 471 -9.53 28.57 11.37
N LEU A 472 -9.72 28.34 10.06
CA LEU A 472 -10.10 27.03 9.56
C LEU A 472 -8.95 26.03 9.75
N LEU A 473 -7.72 26.44 9.43
CA LEU A 473 -6.53 25.62 9.57
C LEU A 473 -6.29 25.22 11.03
N ASP A 474 -6.34 26.17 11.96
CA ASP A 474 -6.25 25.93 13.41
C ASP A 474 -7.32 24.96 13.88
N LYS A 475 -8.58 25.18 13.46
CA LYS A 475 -9.68 24.26 13.78
C LYS A 475 -9.41 22.85 13.27
N LEU A 476 -8.85 22.68 12.08
CA LEU A 476 -8.55 21.37 11.48
C LEU A 476 -7.28 20.73 12.05
N THR A 477 -6.40 21.52 12.66
CA THR A 477 -5.11 21.08 13.17
C THR A 477 -4.97 21.13 14.70
N GLN A 478 -6.02 21.53 15.41
CA GLN A 478 -6.08 21.62 16.87
C GLN A 478 -5.66 20.31 17.57
N PRO A 479 -5.16 20.38 18.82
CA PRO A 479 -4.54 19.24 19.51
C PRO A 479 -5.36 17.93 19.50
N ASN A 480 -6.66 17.99 19.79
CA ASN A 480 -7.53 16.81 19.83
C ASN A 480 -7.82 16.14 18.46
N ARG A 481 -7.31 16.72 17.36
CA ARG A 481 -7.38 16.16 16.00
C ARG A 481 -6.06 15.56 15.53
N ILE A 482 -4.98 15.77 16.28
CA ILE A 482 -3.68 15.20 15.97
C ILE A 482 -3.74 13.69 16.30
N PRO A 483 -3.31 12.79 15.41
CA PRO A 483 -3.39 11.36 15.66
C PRO A 483 -2.44 10.90 16.76
N ASP A 484 -2.86 9.93 17.56
CA ASP A 484 -2.10 9.41 18.70
C ASP A 484 -0.76 8.79 18.26
N GLY A 485 -0.73 8.12 17.12
CA GLY A 485 0.45 7.48 16.53
C GLY A 485 1.33 8.44 15.72
N ARG A 486 2.64 8.28 15.86
CA ARG A 486 3.65 8.97 15.03
C ARG A 486 4.79 8.03 14.66
N TRP A 487 5.27 8.12 13.42
CA TRP A 487 6.43 7.36 12.99
C TRP A 487 7.69 7.74 13.80
N PRO A 488 8.61 6.80 14.07
CA PRO A 488 9.86 7.04 14.80
C PRO A 488 10.93 7.82 14.02
N SER A 489 10.55 9.00 13.55
CA SER A 489 11.46 10.05 13.07
C SER A 489 12.04 10.83 14.26
N LYS A 490 13.09 11.65 14.01
CA LYS A 490 13.70 12.49 15.05
C LYS A 490 12.63 13.32 15.74
N SER A 491 12.63 13.38 17.07
CA SER A 491 11.54 14.01 17.84
C SER A 491 11.46 15.53 17.63
N ASN A 492 12.56 16.16 17.19
CA ASN A 492 12.63 17.57 16.80
C ASN A 492 12.36 17.84 15.31
N GLN A 493 12.04 16.81 14.52
CA GLN A 493 11.57 16.96 13.15
C GLN A 493 10.04 16.98 13.13
N PHE A 494 9.47 18.12 12.79
CA PHE A 494 8.02 18.35 12.78
C PHE A 494 7.47 18.20 11.36
N GLN A 495 6.19 17.79 11.29
CA GLN A 495 5.43 17.91 10.05
C GLN A 495 5.12 19.39 9.82
N SER A 496 5.17 19.83 8.56
CA SER A 496 4.61 21.14 8.19
C SER A 496 3.10 21.17 8.46
N THR A 497 2.53 22.37 8.59
CA THR A 497 1.10 22.53 8.83
C THR A 497 0.26 21.86 7.73
N ALA A 498 0.65 21.98 6.45
CA ALA A 498 -0.02 21.29 5.35
C ALA A 498 0.04 19.75 5.46
N GLN A 499 1.19 19.20 5.87
CA GLN A 499 1.32 17.75 6.11
C GLN A 499 0.44 17.31 7.29
N GLN A 500 0.43 18.08 8.39
CA GLN A 500 -0.37 17.75 9.57
C GLN A 500 -1.87 17.85 9.30
N LEU A 501 -2.31 18.85 8.53
CA LEU A 501 -3.69 18.95 8.04
C LEU A 501 -4.09 17.67 7.30
N ALA A 502 -3.28 17.27 6.31
CA ALA A 502 -3.56 16.07 5.53
C ALA A 502 -3.60 14.80 6.40
N ILE A 503 -2.64 14.64 7.31
CA ILE A 503 -2.62 13.53 8.28
C ILE A 503 -3.91 13.53 9.10
N ASN A 504 -4.30 14.65 9.71
CA ASN A 504 -5.49 14.76 10.55
C ASN A 504 -6.78 14.42 9.78
N GLN A 505 -6.91 14.89 8.53
CA GLN A 505 -8.08 14.59 7.71
C GLN A 505 -8.13 13.12 7.31
N ILE A 506 -6.99 12.52 6.97
CA ILE A 506 -6.89 11.10 6.65
C ILE A 506 -7.24 10.25 7.87
N THR A 507 -6.73 10.58 9.05
CA THR A 507 -6.87 9.73 10.25
C THR A 507 -8.15 9.95 11.03
N ALA A 508 -8.90 11.03 10.78
CA ALA A 508 -10.17 11.32 11.43
C ALA A 508 -11.17 10.14 11.35
N THR A 509 -11.20 9.43 10.22
CA THR A 509 -12.07 8.27 9.99
C THR A 509 -11.67 7.04 10.80
N ALA A 510 -10.37 6.83 11.06
CA ALA A 510 -9.86 5.64 11.77
C ALA A 510 -10.37 5.55 13.22
N ASN A 511 -10.54 6.68 13.89
CA ASN A 511 -10.88 6.73 15.32
C ASN A 511 -12.36 7.01 15.61
N SER A 512 -13.05 7.72 14.72
CA SER A 512 -14.39 8.24 15.00
C SER A 512 -15.48 7.74 14.04
N GLY A 513 -15.10 7.08 12.94
CA GLY A 513 -16.01 6.81 11.81
C GLY A 513 -16.52 8.08 11.13
N GLN A 514 -16.01 9.26 11.51
CA GLN A 514 -16.31 10.55 10.89
C GLN A 514 -15.13 10.95 10.00
N GLY A 515 -15.41 11.20 8.73
CA GLY A 515 -14.45 11.74 7.76
C GLY A 515 -14.70 11.19 6.37
N ASP A 516 -13.88 11.61 5.42
CA ASP A 516 -14.07 11.31 4.01
C ASP A 516 -13.52 9.93 3.63
N TYR A 517 -14.26 9.22 2.77
CA TYR A 517 -13.89 7.88 2.30
C TYR A 517 -12.85 7.90 1.17
N LEU A 518 -12.68 9.06 0.53
CA LEU A 518 -11.78 9.27 -0.59
C LEU A 518 -11.13 10.65 -0.45
N LEU A 519 -9.80 10.68 -0.34
CA LEU A 519 -9.03 11.90 -0.06
C LEU A 519 -7.79 12.01 -0.95
N GLY A 520 -7.52 13.20 -1.45
CA GLY A 520 -6.38 13.54 -2.32
C GLY A 520 -5.38 14.43 -1.60
N VAL A 521 -4.12 14.01 -1.60
CA VAL A 521 -2.98 14.80 -1.13
C VAL A 521 -2.07 15.10 -2.32
N ASN A 522 -2.07 16.35 -2.75
CA ASN A 522 -1.13 16.83 -3.75
C ASN A 522 0.25 17.05 -3.12
N GLY A 523 1.21 16.21 -3.47
CA GLY A 523 2.56 16.26 -2.92
C GLY A 523 3.62 16.48 -3.99
N PRO A 524 4.08 17.72 -4.22
CA PRO A 524 5.24 18.00 -5.07
C PRO A 524 6.50 17.21 -4.65
N PRO A 525 7.51 17.06 -5.53
CA PRO A 525 8.78 16.44 -5.16
C PRO A 525 9.42 17.16 -3.98
N GLY A 526 9.88 16.44 -2.94
CA GLY A 526 10.62 17.05 -1.82
C GLY A 526 9.76 17.66 -0.71
N THR A 527 8.43 17.53 -0.76
CA THR A 527 7.50 18.05 0.27
C THR A 527 7.15 17.05 1.38
N GLY A 528 7.77 15.86 1.37
CA GLY A 528 7.66 14.89 2.45
C GLY A 528 6.47 13.91 2.36
N LYS A 529 6.02 13.54 1.14
CA LYS A 529 4.98 12.51 0.91
C LYS A 529 5.18 11.23 1.71
N THR A 530 6.38 10.63 1.63
CA THR A 530 6.69 9.38 2.34
C THR A 530 6.64 9.56 3.86
N THR A 531 7.06 10.72 4.37
CA THR A 531 6.98 11.04 5.80
C THR A 531 5.53 11.14 6.27
N LEU A 532 4.66 11.76 5.45
CA LEU A 532 3.21 11.81 5.71
C LEU A 532 2.61 10.40 5.74
N LEU A 533 2.92 9.57 4.75
CA LEU A 533 2.39 8.20 4.68
C LEU A 533 2.83 7.33 5.87
N LYS A 534 4.07 7.51 6.34
CA LYS A 534 4.59 6.84 7.53
C LYS A 534 3.78 7.16 8.78
N ASP A 535 3.43 8.43 9.00
CA ASP A 535 2.59 8.84 10.13
C ASP A 535 1.15 8.29 10.03
N VAL A 536 0.55 8.30 8.82
CA VAL A 536 -0.76 7.69 8.58
C VAL A 536 -0.74 6.19 8.90
N ILE A 537 0.28 5.46 8.43
CA ILE A 537 0.44 4.02 8.72
C ILE A 537 0.61 3.78 10.22
N SER A 538 1.42 4.60 10.90
CA SER A 538 1.60 4.52 12.34
C SER A 538 0.29 4.68 13.10
N GLU A 539 -0.55 5.65 12.70
CA GLU A 539 -1.85 5.86 13.32
C GLU A 539 -2.80 4.69 13.11
N ILE A 540 -2.92 4.16 11.88
CA ILE A 540 -3.80 3.00 11.62
C ILE A 540 -3.40 1.79 12.49
N ILE A 541 -2.10 1.59 12.70
CA ILE A 541 -1.59 0.52 13.58
C ILE A 541 -1.90 0.81 15.05
N VAL A 542 -1.76 2.05 15.52
CA VAL A 542 -2.12 2.45 16.89
C VAL A 542 -3.62 2.31 17.13
N ALA A 543 -4.45 2.76 16.20
CA ALA A 543 -5.90 2.61 16.26
C ALA A 543 -6.32 1.13 16.39
N ARG A 544 -5.70 0.23 15.62
CA ARG A 544 -5.91 -1.22 15.79
C ARG A 544 -5.44 -1.73 17.15
N ALA A 545 -4.27 -1.28 17.63
CA ALA A 545 -3.75 -1.66 18.94
C ALA A 545 -4.68 -1.22 20.08
N SER A 546 -5.35 -0.07 19.95
CA SER A 546 -6.36 0.40 20.89
C SER A 546 -7.56 -0.54 20.98
N GLN A 547 -7.95 -1.20 19.88
CA GLN A 547 -8.97 -2.25 19.91
C GLN A 547 -8.42 -3.56 20.52
N LEU A 548 -7.20 -3.96 20.15
CA LEU A 548 -6.54 -5.16 20.68
C LEU A 548 -6.38 -5.10 22.21
N ALA A 549 -6.03 -3.94 22.76
CA ALA A 549 -5.84 -3.74 24.20
C ALA A 549 -7.12 -3.89 25.04
N ARG A 550 -8.30 -4.00 24.40
CA ARG A 550 -9.58 -4.27 25.08
C ARG A 550 -9.73 -5.75 25.45
N PHE A 551 -9.10 -6.66 24.71
CA PHE A 551 -9.18 -8.09 24.98
C PHE A 551 -8.29 -8.49 26.17
N GLU A 552 -8.81 -9.37 27.04
CA GLU A 552 -8.06 -9.87 28.19
C GLU A 552 -7.02 -10.91 27.76
N ARG A 553 -7.38 -11.78 26.81
CA ARG A 553 -6.49 -12.79 26.26
C ARG A 553 -6.27 -12.63 24.75
N PRO A 554 -5.10 -13.03 24.22
CA PRO A 554 -4.82 -13.00 22.80
C PRO A 554 -5.82 -13.81 21.96
N GLU A 555 -6.31 -14.93 22.48
CA GLU A 555 -7.21 -15.82 21.74
C GLU A 555 -8.63 -15.25 21.58
N ASP A 556 -9.00 -14.24 22.35
CA ASP A 556 -10.35 -13.65 22.35
C ASP A 556 -10.65 -12.87 21.05
N ILE A 557 -9.62 -12.56 20.24
CA ILE A 557 -9.79 -11.90 18.93
C ILE A 557 -10.42 -12.82 17.88
N PHE A 558 -10.45 -14.14 18.12
CA PHE A 558 -11.00 -15.12 17.20
C PHE A 558 -12.46 -15.42 17.54
N LYS A 559 -13.30 -15.48 16.52
CA LYS A 559 -14.76 -15.61 16.67
C LYS A 559 -15.26 -17.03 16.44
N THR A 560 -14.88 -17.66 15.35
CA THR A 560 -15.40 -18.99 14.96
C THR A 560 -14.32 -19.82 14.30
N HIS A 561 -14.16 -21.07 14.76
CA HIS A 561 -13.32 -22.08 14.12
C HIS A 561 -14.10 -22.79 13.03
N VAL A 562 -13.62 -22.71 11.80
CA VAL A 562 -14.20 -23.36 10.64
C VAL A 562 -13.33 -24.56 10.28
N THR A 563 -13.93 -25.74 10.30
CA THR A 563 -13.26 -27.03 10.02
C THR A 563 -13.83 -27.76 8.80
N ASN A 564 -14.88 -27.21 8.18
CA ASN A 564 -15.60 -27.82 7.06
C ASN A 564 -15.00 -27.52 5.68
N GLY A 565 -13.67 -27.42 5.59
CA GLY A 565 -12.96 -27.03 4.37
C GLY A 565 -11.64 -27.76 4.19
N PRO A 566 -10.89 -27.46 3.11
CA PRO A 566 -9.60 -28.11 2.84
C PRO A 566 -8.55 -27.84 3.92
N LEU A 567 -8.68 -26.74 4.68
CA LEU A 567 -7.87 -26.41 5.84
C LEU A 567 -8.77 -25.81 6.93
N ASN A 568 -8.40 -26.05 8.18
CA ASN A 568 -9.02 -25.40 9.33
C ASN A 568 -8.56 -23.94 9.42
N TYR A 569 -9.47 -23.05 9.84
CA TYR A 569 -9.14 -21.64 10.05
C TYR A 569 -10.09 -20.98 11.04
N TRP A 570 -9.69 -19.81 11.52
CA TRP A 570 -10.44 -18.98 12.45
C TRP A 570 -10.86 -17.67 11.81
N THR A 571 -12.11 -17.27 12.00
CA THR A 571 -12.57 -15.92 11.68
C THR A 571 -12.24 -14.95 12.82
N LEU A 572 -12.10 -13.67 12.50
CA LEU A 572 -11.73 -12.62 13.47
C LEU A 572 -12.95 -11.83 13.96
N GLN A 573 -12.81 -11.21 15.12
CA GLN A 573 -13.81 -10.27 15.64
C GLN A 573 -13.88 -9.00 14.76
N PRO A 574 -15.08 -8.45 14.50
CA PRO A 574 -15.23 -7.23 13.71
C PRO A 574 -14.43 -6.02 14.24
N ALA A 575 -14.15 -5.97 15.54
CA ALA A 575 -13.41 -4.88 16.17
C ALA A 575 -11.93 -4.79 15.76
N VAL A 576 -11.34 -5.86 15.20
CA VAL A 576 -9.89 -5.92 14.87
C VAL A 576 -9.59 -5.94 13.37
N ILE A 577 -10.64 -5.87 12.54
CA ILE A 577 -10.56 -5.82 11.06
C ILE A 577 -10.91 -4.40 10.57
N GLY A 578 -10.64 -4.07 9.31
CA GLY A 578 -10.83 -2.72 8.77
C GLY A 578 -9.61 -1.80 8.91
N TYR A 579 -8.48 -2.38 9.33
CA TYR A 579 -7.18 -1.71 9.46
C TYR A 579 -6.14 -2.28 8.48
N GLU A 580 -6.56 -3.11 7.52
CA GLU A 580 -5.71 -3.66 6.47
C GLU A 580 -5.24 -2.53 5.55
N ILE A 581 -3.93 -2.40 5.30
CA ILE A 581 -3.38 -1.32 4.47
C ILE A 581 -2.84 -1.90 3.17
N VAL A 582 -3.48 -1.54 2.05
CA VAL A 582 -2.98 -1.85 0.71
C VAL A 582 -2.34 -0.63 0.09
N VAL A 583 -1.05 -0.71 -0.23
CA VAL A 583 -0.35 0.32 -1.00
C VAL A 583 -0.35 -0.07 -2.48
N ALA A 584 -0.90 0.76 -3.35
CA ALA A 584 -0.99 0.50 -4.78
C ALA A 584 -0.33 1.58 -5.62
N SER A 585 0.30 1.19 -6.72
CA SER A 585 0.84 2.11 -7.72
C SER A 585 0.83 1.48 -9.12
N SER A 586 0.93 2.30 -10.16
CA SER A 586 1.09 1.84 -11.56
C SER A 586 2.53 1.38 -11.84
N ASN A 587 3.50 1.79 -11.01
CA ASN A 587 4.91 1.48 -11.17
C ASN A 587 5.37 0.45 -10.13
N ASN A 588 5.75 -0.75 -10.56
CA ASN A 588 6.27 -1.81 -9.66
C ASN A 588 7.45 -1.34 -8.80
N LYS A 589 8.28 -0.42 -9.30
CA LYS A 589 9.41 0.13 -8.52
C LYS A 589 8.94 1.06 -7.40
N ALA A 590 7.87 1.83 -7.60
CA ALA A 590 7.29 2.67 -6.55
C ALA A 590 6.68 1.82 -5.42
N VAL A 591 5.98 0.74 -5.80
CA VAL A 591 5.44 -0.29 -4.88
C VAL A 591 6.56 -0.88 -4.02
N GLU A 592 7.67 -1.28 -4.65
CA GLU A 592 8.85 -1.82 -3.96
C GLU A 592 9.51 -0.78 -3.04
N ASN A 593 9.62 0.48 -3.47
CA ASN A 593 10.27 1.53 -2.68
C ASN A 593 9.58 1.73 -1.33
N ILE A 594 8.25 1.84 -1.27
CA ILE A 594 7.55 2.01 0.01
C ILE A 594 7.70 0.77 0.88
N SER A 595 7.47 -0.43 0.32
CA SER A 595 7.48 -1.66 1.12
C SER A 595 8.85 -2.10 1.59
N GLN A 596 9.91 -1.73 0.87
CA GLN A 596 11.27 -1.97 1.31
C GLN A 596 11.80 -0.87 2.24
N ASP A 597 11.28 0.36 2.16
CA ASP A 597 11.71 1.46 3.04
C ASP A 597 11.20 1.30 4.48
N LEU A 598 9.92 0.99 4.66
CA LEU A 598 9.28 0.86 5.98
C LEU A 598 10.02 -0.09 6.96
N PRO A 599 10.44 -1.31 6.56
CA PRO A 599 11.13 -2.23 7.48
C PRO A 599 12.62 -1.93 7.67
N ARG A 600 13.27 -1.08 6.86
CA ARG A 600 14.72 -0.82 6.92
C ARG A 600 15.09 -0.03 8.16
N THR A 601 16.20 -0.38 8.81
CA THR A 601 16.72 0.33 9.99
C THR A 601 16.99 1.82 9.71
N GLU A 602 17.41 2.14 8.48
CA GLU A 602 17.65 3.51 8.00
C GLU A 602 16.40 4.41 8.04
N SER A 603 15.20 3.81 8.06
CA SER A 603 13.93 4.54 8.17
C SER A 603 13.62 5.04 9.59
N LEU A 604 14.38 4.57 10.59
CA LEU A 604 14.33 5.00 11.99
C LEU A 604 15.37 6.07 12.28
N ALA A 605 15.03 7.06 13.10
CA ALA A 605 16.06 7.89 13.70
C ALA A 605 16.97 7.07 14.64
N THR A 606 18.26 7.40 14.66
CA THR A 606 19.29 6.72 15.46
C THR A 606 18.92 6.57 16.93
N ASP A 607 18.30 7.61 17.50
CA ASP A 607 17.91 7.63 18.92
C ASP A 607 16.85 6.55 19.23
N TRP A 608 15.94 6.28 18.28
CA TRP A 608 14.92 5.24 18.41
C TRP A 608 15.50 3.83 18.21
N GLN A 609 16.54 3.68 17.39
CA GLN A 609 17.26 2.42 17.26
C GLN A 609 17.90 2.03 18.60
N SER A 610 18.64 2.96 19.21
CA SER A 610 19.22 2.76 20.55
C SER A 610 18.16 2.61 21.64
N TRP A 611 17.03 3.30 21.53
CA TRP A 611 15.91 3.16 22.46
C TRP A 611 15.35 1.73 22.46
N ILE A 612 15.10 1.12 21.29
CA ILE A 612 14.61 -0.26 21.17
C ILE A 612 15.59 -1.25 21.84
N GLU A 613 16.90 -1.06 21.62
CA GLU A 613 17.93 -1.91 22.20
C GLU A 613 18.00 -1.81 23.74
N ASN A 614 17.89 -0.59 24.26
CA ASN A 614 17.92 -0.33 25.70
C ASN A 614 16.65 -0.82 26.41
N GLU A 615 15.48 -0.54 25.84
CA GLU A 615 14.18 -0.85 26.44
C GLU A 615 13.90 -2.36 26.44
N TYR A 616 14.22 -3.05 25.35
CA TYR A 616 13.88 -4.48 25.19
C TYR A 616 15.08 -5.42 25.37
N GLY A 617 16.29 -4.90 25.55
CA GLY A 617 17.49 -5.69 25.86
C GLY A 617 17.70 -6.84 24.87
N ARG A 618 17.64 -8.10 25.34
CA ARG A 618 17.78 -9.29 24.47
C ARG A 618 16.59 -9.50 23.54
N GLU A 619 15.39 -9.05 23.90
CA GLU A 619 14.17 -9.19 23.10
C GLU A 619 14.16 -8.23 21.90
N SER A 620 14.99 -7.18 21.91
CA SER A 620 15.20 -6.27 20.78
C SER A 620 15.60 -7.00 19.49
N LYS A 621 16.28 -8.16 19.62
CA LYS A 621 16.74 -9.00 18.49
C LYS A 621 15.60 -9.59 17.66
N ASP A 622 14.39 -9.64 18.20
CA ASP A 622 13.21 -10.10 17.48
C ASP A 622 12.03 -9.13 17.71
N TYR A 623 12.31 -7.86 18.06
CA TYR A 623 11.27 -6.85 18.22
C TYR A 623 10.43 -6.76 16.94
N ALA A 624 9.10 -6.84 17.08
CA ALA A 624 8.16 -6.80 15.94
C ALA A 624 8.57 -7.70 14.76
N PHE A 625 9.07 -8.91 15.04
CA PHE A 625 9.52 -9.89 14.05
C PHE A 625 10.66 -9.43 13.13
N ARG A 626 11.55 -8.57 13.66
CA ARG A 626 12.76 -8.06 13.00
C ARG A 626 13.55 -9.12 12.22
N GLN A 627 13.74 -10.32 12.78
CA GLN A 627 14.56 -11.36 12.13
C GLN A 627 13.99 -11.81 10.79
N LEU A 628 12.67 -12.02 10.74
CA LEU A 628 12.00 -12.36 9.50
C LEU A 628 12.06 -11.21 8.49
N ALA A 629 11.91 -9.96 8.94
CA ALA A 629 12.04 -8.81 8.07
C ALA A 629 13.44 -8.73 7.43
N GLU A 630 14.50 -9.00 8.20
CA GLU A 630 15.88 -9.08 7.68
C GLU A 630 16.04 -10.21 6.64
N GLU A 631 15.44 -11.38 6.89
CA GLU A 631 15.48 -12.50 5.94
C GLU A 631 14.73 -12.18 4.63
N LEU A 632 13.59 -11.51 4.72
CA LEU A 632 12.80 -11.07 3.56
C LEU A 632 13.56 -10.00 2.75
N LEU A 633 14.27 -9.07 3.41
CA LEU A 633 15.13 -8.12 2.70
C LEU A 633 16.34 -8.80 2.03
N LYS A 634 16.92 -9.82 2.67
CA LYS A 634 18.04 -10.61 2.10
C LYS A 634 17.61 -11.46 0.91
N SER A 635 16.40 -12.00 0.91
CA SER A 635 15.88 -12.80 -0.21
C SER A 635 15.50 -11.95 -1.43
N ASP A 636 15.22 -10.66 -1.21
CA ASP A 636 14.87 -9.70 -2.27
C ASP A 636 16.11 -9.05 -2.91
N GLY A 637 17.21 -8.96 -2.16
CA GLY A 637 18.54 -8.67 -2.71
C GLY A 637 18.93 -9.74 -3.73
N LYS A 638 19.13 -9.34 -5.00
CA LYS A 638 19.69 -10.21 -6.04
C LYS A 638 20.87 -11.02 -5.49
N LYS A 639 21.08 -12.23 -6.00
CA LYS A 639 22.32 -13.02 -5.87
C LYS A 639 23.54 -12.29 -6.48
N GLU A 640 23.87 -11.10 -5.99
CA GLU A 640 25.17 -10.46 -6.13
C GLU A 640 26.02 -10.88 -4.92
N ALA A 641 26.30 -12.18 -4.85
CA ALA A 641 27.38 -12.72 -4.04
C ALA A 641 28.51 -13.10 -4.99
N THR A 642 29.25 -12.09 -5.48
CA THR A 642 30.67 -12.31 -5.74
C THR A 642 31.41 -11.94 -4.48
N ALA A 643 32.25 -12.87 -4.02
CA ALA A 643 33.06 -12.76 -2.82
C ALA A 643 33.87 -11.45 -2.85
N ASN A 644 33.48 -10.49 -1.99
CA ASN A 644 34.31 -9.43 -1.38
C ASN A 644 33.42 -8.32 -0.76
N LYS A 645 32.43 -8.70 0.06
CA LYS A 645 31.85 -7.77 1.04
C LYS A 645 32.27 -8.23 2.43
N THR A 646 32.82 -7.31 3.22
CA THR A 646 32.97 -7.47 4.66
C THR A 646 31.59 -7.70 5.28
N ASP A 647 31.50 -8.48 6.35
CA ASP A 647 30.24 -8.88 7.03
C ASP A 647 29.35 -7.71 7.53
N ASP A 648 29.81 -6.46 7.40
CA ASP A 648 29.17 -5.25 7.94
C ASP A 648 28.10 -4.61 7.02
N ASP A 649 27.96 -5.08 5.76
CA ASP A 649 27.20 -4.39 4.70
C ASP A 649 25.87 -5.09 4.34
N SER A 650 25.34 -5.95 5.23
CA SER A 650 24.07 -6.65 4.99
C SER A 650 22.85 -5.75 5.28
N PRO A 651 21.79 -5.77 4.44
CA PRO A 651 20.60 -4.95 4.68
C PRO A 651 19.96 -5.33 6.02
N SER A 652 19.85 -4.34 6.92
CA SER A 652 19.27 -4.51 8.25
C SER A 652 17.82 -4.01 8.29
N ALA A 653 16.97 -4.74 9.01
CA ALA A 653 15.59 -4.36 9.27
C ALA A 653 15.40 -4.07 10.77
N TRP A 654 14.34 -3.35 11.12
CA TRP A 654 13.99 -3.09 12.52
C TRP A 654 12.64 -3.72 12.94
N ALA A 655 11.71 -3.92 11.99
CA ALA A 655 10.40 -4.52 12.24
C ALA A 655 9.80 -5.09 10.93
N LEU A 656 8.92 -6.08 11.06
CA LEU A 656 8.11 -6.58 9.95
C LEU A 656 6.83 -5.75 9.80
N LEU A 657 6.89 -4.74 8.93
CA LEU A 657 5.76 -3.82 8.70
C LEU A 657 5.12 -3.97 7.32
N ALA A 658 5.91 -4.33 6.32
CA ALA A 658 5.46 -4.33 4.95
C ALA A 658 5.96 -5.55 4.17
N ALA A 659 5.19 -5.95 3.16
CA ALA A 659 5.61 -6.94 2.17
C ALA A 659 5.18 -6.52 0.76
N THR A 660 6.11 -6.64 -0.18
CA THR A 660 5.82 -6.51 -1.61
C THR A 660 5.25 -7.83 -2.13
N LEU A 661 3.99 -7.81 -2.54
CA LEU A 661 3.34 -8.94 -3.19
C LEU A 661 3.07 -8.61 -4.67
N GLY A 662 1.87 -8.93 -5.17
CA GLY A 662 1.48 -8.76 -6.57
C GLY A 662 1.79 -9.97 -7.43
N ASN A 663 2.82 -9.86 -8.27
CA ASN A 663 3.15 -10.90 -9.25
C ASN A 663 3.58 -12.23 -8.58
N ALA A 664 3.58 -13.33 -9.35
CA ALA A 664 3.89 -14.67 -8.83
C ALA A 664 5.29 -14.75 -8.20
N THR A 665 6.27 -14.05 -8.78
CA THR A 665 7.65 -14.01 -8.28
C THR A 665 7.74 -13.40 -6.89
N ASN A 666 7.11 -12.24 -6.66
CA ASN A 666 7.08 -11.56 -5.37
C ASN A 666 6.37 -12.42 -4.32
N LYS A 667 5.23 -13.03 -4.68
CA LYS A 667 4.54 -13.99 -3.81
C LYS A 667 5.44 -15.16 -3.43
N SER A 668 6.16 -15.77 -4.37
CA SER A 668 7.08 -16.87 -4.06
C SER A 668 8.25 -16.44 -3.16
N LYS A 669 8.81 -15.24 -3.37
CA LYS A 669 9.88 -14.68 -2.53
C LYS A 669 9.44 -14.47 -1.09
N PHE A 670 8.19 -14.06 -0.88
CA PHE A 670 7.61 -13.90 0.46
C PHE A 670 7.25 -15.25 1.10
N ILE A 671 6.46 -16.07 0.40
CA ILE A 671 5.85 -17.29 0.97
C ILE A 671 6.90 -18.31 1.42
N GLY A 672 8.01 -18.47 0.69
CA GLY A 672 9.04 -19.45 1.06
C GLY A 672 9.64 -19.21 2.45
N PRO A 673 10.30 -18.05 2.69
CA PRO A 673 10.79 -17.66 4.01
C PRO A 673 9.67 -17.56 5.05
N PHE A 674 8.51 -16.98 4.70
CA PHE A 674 7.39 -16.85 5.65
C PHE A 674 6.88 -18.21 6.13
N GLU A 675 6.67 -19.19 5.25
CA GLU A 675 6.20 -20.51 5.66
C GLU A 675 7.27 -21.29 6.45
N SER A 676 8.52 -21.26 6.00
CA SER A 676 9.60 -22.04 6.62
C SER A 676 10.13 -21.43 7.92
N ARG A 677 10.50 -20.15 7.91
CA ARG A 677 11.16 -19.46 9.03
C ARG A 677 10.16 -18.90 10.03
N PHE A 678 9.04 -18.37 9.56
CA PHE A 678 8.03 -17.82 10.47
C PHE A 678 7.11 -18.90 11.01
N ILE A 679 6.32 -19.53 10.14
CA ILE A 679 5.23 -20.41 10.56
C ILE A 679 5.77 -21.71 11.18
N ARG A 680 6.80 -22.33 10.57
CA ARG A 680 7.33 -23.62 11.05
C ARG A 680 8.40 -23.49 12.13
N GLU A 681 9.27 -22.49 12.06
CA GLU A 681 10.35 -22.31 13.05
C GLU A 681 9.96 -21.34 14.16
N ARG A 682 9.71 -20.05 13.86
CA ARG A 682 9.46 -19.01 14.87
C ARG A 682 8.18 -19.20 15.69
N LEU A 683 7.10 -19.65 15.05
CA LEU A 683 5.82 -19.95 15.73
C LEU A 683 5.81 -21.35 16.38
N ASN A 684 6.92 -22.09 16.33
CA ASN A 684 7.08 -23.33 17.09
C ASN A 684 7.72 -23.04 18.45
N LEU A 685 6.94 -22.40 19.33
CA LEU A 685 7.39 -21.93 20.64
C LEU A 685 7.86 -23.08 21.54
N SER A 686 8.90 -22.82 22.34
CA SER A 686 9.27 -23.70 23.44
C SER A 686 8.21 -23.72 24.54
N ASN A 687 8.19 -24.79 25.35
CA ASN A 687 7.28 -24.88 26.50
C ASN A 687 7.44 -23.72 27.50
N ALA A 688 8.64 -23.13 27.59
CA ALA A 688 8.89 -21.97 28.44
C ALA A 688 8.24 -20.71 27.87
N GLU A 689 8.44 -20.43 26.58
CA GLU A 689 7.85 -19.28 25.88
C GLU A 689 6.32 -19.34 25.85
N TYR A 690 5.75 -20.54 25.64
CA TYR A 690 4.30 -20.72 25.65
C TYR A 690 3.70 -20.39 27.03
N ARG A 691 4.41 -20.73 28.12
CA ARG A 691 3.97 -20.40 29.49
C ARG A 691 4.10 -18.91 29.80
N SER A 692 5.12 -18.23 29.26
CA SER A 692 5.32 -16.79 29.46
C SER A 692 4.47 -15.93 28.51
N ALA A 693 3.95 -16.46 27.40
CA ALA A 693 3.20 -15.70 26.40
C ALA A 693 2.02 -14.92 26.98
N ASN A 694 1.24 -15.52 27.88
CA ASN A 694 0.13 -14.84 28.57
C ASN A 694 0.60 -13.70 29.50
N HIS A 695 1.76 -13.87 30.15
CA HIS A 695 2.36 -12.83 30.98
C HIS A 695 2.85 -11.68 30.09
N ASN A 696 3.60 -11.99 29.03
CA ASN A 696 4.14 -11.01 28.09
C ASN A 696 3.03 -10.22 27.38
N TRP A 697 1.90 -10.86 27.04
CA TRP A 697 0.70 -10.17 26.55
C TRP A 697 0.16 -9.15 27.54
N ARG A 698 0.01 -9.53 28.82
CA ARG A 698 -0.48 -8.61 29.87
C ARG A 698 0.48 -7.45 30.08
N GLU A 699 1.78 -7.70 30.05
CA GLU A 699 2.80 -6.66 30.16
C GLU A 699 2.77 -5.71 28.96
N ALA A 700 2.74 -6.22 27.72
CA ALA A 700 2.63 -5.41 26.52
C ALA A 700 1.34 -4.58 26.50
N ARG A 701 0.21 -5.17 26.91
CA ARG A 701 -1.08 -4.47 27.05
C ARG A 701 -1.01 -3.36 28.10
N LYS A 702 -0.36 -3.60 29.24
CA LYS A 702 -0.16 -2.58 30.28
C LYS A 702 0.74 -1.44 29.79
N ALA A 703 1.84 -1.77 29.12
CA ALA A 703 2.76 -0.79 28.54
C ALA A 703 2.06 0.09 27.49
N PHE A 704 1.29 -0.52 26.58
CA PHE A 704 0.49 0.21 25.60
C PHE A 704 -0.54 1.14 26.26
N LYS A 705 -1.31 0.66 27.24
CA LYS A 705 -2.27 1.50 27.97
C LYS A 705 -1.61 2.66 28.71
N SER A 706 -0.41 2.43 29.28
CA SER A 706 0.37 3.48 29.95
C SER A 706 0.88 4.54 28.96
N ALA A 707 1.34 4.12 27.78
CA ALA A 707 1.77 5.03 26.73
C ALA A 707 0.59 5.84 26.17
N LEU A 708 -0.57 5.20 25.99
CA LEU A 708 -1.80 5.84 25.54
C LEU A 708 -2.30 6.87 26.55
N GLN A 709 -2.25 6.55 27.84
CA GLN A 709 -2.60 7.51 28.90
C GLN A 709 -1.63 8.70 28.92
N LYS A 710 -0.32 8.46 28.79
CA LYS A 710 0.68 9.53 28.73
C LYS A 710 0.45 10.45 27.53
N GLU A 711 0.16 9.88 26.37
CA GLU A 711 -0.19 10.64 25.17
C GLU A 711 -1.45 11.50 25.41
N ALA A 712 -2.53 10.91 25.93
CA ALA A 712 -3.78 11.60 26.21
C ALA A 712 -3.63 12.75 27.23
N GLU A 713 -2.89 12.54 28.33
CA GLU A 713 -2.58 13.59 29.31
C GLU A 713 -1.80 14.75 28.68
N LEU A 714 -0.88 14.45 27.76
CA LEU A 714 -0.16 15.47 27.03
C LEU A 714 -1.10 16.20 26.05
N CYS A 715 -1.93 15.50 25.29
CA CYS A 715 -2.91 16.05 24.37
C CYS A 715 -3.89 17.00 25.10
N GLU A 716 -4.48 16.58 26.22
CA GLU A 716 -5.38 17.40 27.04
C GLU A 716 -4.72 18.70 27.51
N ARG A 717 -3.44 18.63 27.93
CA ARG A 717 -2.67 19.83 28.29
C ARG A 717 -2.50 20.80 27.12
N ARG A 718 -2.28 20.28 25.90
CA ARG A 718 -2.10 21.13 24.70
C ARG A 718 -3.43 21.66 24.23
N GLU A 719 -4.49 20.89 24.32
CA GLU A 719 -5.85 21.31 24.03
C GLU A 719 -6.28 22.46 24.94
N ALA A 720 -6.05 22.35 26.26
CA ALA A 720 -6.34 23.43 27.20
C ALA A 720 -5.56 24.71 26.87
N ALA A 721 -4.27 24.58 26.50
CA ALA A 721 -3.45 25.72 26.08
C ALA A 721 -3.91 26.31 24.73
N PHE A 722 -4.31 25.47 23.79
CA PHE A 722 -4.84 25.87 22.49
C PHE A 722 -6.17 26.63 22.65
N ILE A 723 -7.13 26.09 23.42
CA ILE A 723 -8.41 26.76 23.72
C ILE A 723 -8.16 28.11 24.38
N ALA A 724 -7.27 28.18 25.38
CA ALA A 724 -6.93 29.43 26.05
C ALA A 724 -6.36 30.50 25.08
N ASN A 725 -5.71 30.09 23.99
CA ASN A 725 -5.12 30.97 22.99
C ASN A 725 -6.06 31.32 21.82
N HIS A 726 -7.06 30.49 21.51
CA HIS A 726 -7.90 30.63 20.32
C HIS A 726 -9.36 30.97 20.63
N ASP A 727 -9.93 30.51 21.75
CA ASP A 727 -11.35 30.69 22.07
C ASP A 727 -11.58 31.40 23.43
N PRO A 728 -11.97 32.68 23.45
CA PRO A 728 -12.28 33.42 24.67
C PRO A 728 -13.73 33.20 25.15
N SER A 729 -14.53 32.35 24.50
CA SER A 729 -15.97 32.20 24.76
C SER A 729 -16.30 31.89 26.22
N ASP A 730 -15.50 31.04 26.87
CA ASP A 730 -15.72 30.71 28.28
C ASP A 730 -15.42 31.90 29.20
N LEU A 731 -14.38 32.68 28.90
CA LEU A 731 -14.09 33.93 29.61
C LEU A 731 -15.18 34.98 29.37
N LEU A 732 -15.71 35.09 28.15
CA LEU A 732 -16.81 35.99 27.81
C LEU A 732 -18.10 35.59 28.54
N ARG A 733 -18.46 34.29 28.55
CA ARG A 733 -19.61 33.79 29.32
C ARG A 733 -19.43 33.97 30.82
N ALA A 734 -18.23 33.76 31.35
CA ALA A 734 -17.92 34.01 32.75
C ALA A 734 -18.03 35.51 33.10
N GLN A 735 -17.55 36.39 32.22
CA GLN A 735 -17.68 37.84 32.38
C GLN A 735 -19.15 38.27 32.42
N GLU A 736 -19.98 37.76 31.51
CA GLU A 736 -21.42 38.06 31.51
C GLU A 736 -22.12 37.56 32.77
N ARG A 737 -21.86 36.31 33.20
CA ARG A 737 -22.45 35.75 34.43
C ARG A 737 -22.04 36.56 35.66
N LEU A 738 -20.76 36.86 35.82
CA LEU A 738 -20.25 37.64 36.95
C LEU A 738 -20.79 39.07 36.96
N LYS A 739 -20.96 39.71 35.78
CA LYS A 739 -21.61 41.02 35.67
C LYS A 739 -23.07 40.97 36.13
N ASN A 740 -23.81 39.94 35.73
CA ASN A 740 -25.21 39.76 36.13
C ASN A 740 -25.33 39.51 37.64
N ASP A 741 -24.57 38.57 38.18
CA ASP A 741 -24.58 38.23 39.62
C ASP A 741 -24.17 39.43 40.48
N LEU A 742 -23.14 40.18 40.04
CA LEU A 742 -22.71 41.41 40.71
C LEU A 742 -23.83 42.46 40.71
N GLY A 743 -24.50 42.65 39.57
CA GLY A 743 -25.64 43.55 39.45
C GLY A 743 -26.80 43.18 40.39
N GLU A 744 -27.16 41.89 40.48
CA GLU A 744 -28.21 41.42 41.39
C GLU A 744 -27.85 41.66 42.87
N VAL A 745 -26.61 41.34 43.26
CA VAL A 745 -26.12 41.56 44.63
C VAL A 745 -26.11 43.05 44.97
N GLN A 746 -25.67 43.92 44.05
CA GLN A 746 -25.65 45.37 44.24
C GLN A 746 -27.06 45.94 44.43
N ILE A 747 -28.05 45.49 43.65
CA ILE A 747 -29.45 45.89 43.82
C ILE A 747 -29.98 45.46 45.19
N CYS A 748 -29.70 44.21 45.60
CA CYS A 748 -30.13 43.68 46.90
C CYS A 748 -29.48 44.44 48.07
N LEU A 749 -28.18 44.71 47.98
CA LEU A 749 -27.41 45.49 48.96
C LEU A 749 -27.99 46.90 49.09
N GLN A 750 -28.25 47.59 47.97
CA GLN A 750 -28.86 48.92 47.98
C GLN A 750 -30.23 48.93 48.66
N LYS A 751 -31.07 47.94 48.39
CA LYS A 751 -32.39 47.81 49.01
C LYS A 751 -32.26 47.58 50.53
N LYS A 752 -31.42 46.63 50.94
CA LYS A 752 -31.21 46.30 52.35
C LYS A 752 -30.59 47.45 53.14
N ASN A 753 -29.65 48.19 52.55
CA ASN A 753 -29.11 49.40 53.18
C ASN A 753 -30.19 50.46 53.42
N ARG A 754 -31.09 50.69 52.44
CA ARG A 754 -32.23 51.62 52.63
C ARG A 754 -33.19 51.17 53.72
N ASP A 755 -33.53 49.89 53.76
CA ASP A 755 -34.41 49.31 54.78
C ASP A 755 -33.77 49.47 56.18
N LEU A 756 -32.47 49.21 56.27
CA LEU A 756 -31.69 49.29 57.50
C LEU A 756 -31.54 50.74 58.00
N ASP A 757 -31.31 51.70 57.11
CA ASP A 757 -31.29 53.13 57.44
C ASP A 757 -32.67 53.59 57.95
N THR A 758 -33.74 53.18 57.29
CA THR A 758 -35.12 53.46 57.72
C THR A 758 -35.41 52.89 59.12
N ASN A 759 -35.01 51.64 59.37
CA ASN A 759 -35.18 50.99 60.67
C ASN A 759 -34.34 51.67 61.77
N ARG A 760 -33.12 52.15 61.45
CA ARG A 760 -32.28 52.91 62.37
C ARG A 760 -32.91 54.25 62.76
N GLU A 761 -33.48 54.97 61.79
CA GLU A 761 -34.22 56.21 62.06
C GLU A 761 -35.43 55.94 62.98
N GLN A 762 -36.23 54.92 62.68
CA GLN A 762 -37.36 54.52 63.53
C GLN A 762 -36.94 54.12 64.95
N ALA A 763 -35.79 53.44 65.11
CA ALA A 763 -35.26 53.08 66.43
C ALA A 763 -34.80 54.31 67.22
N GLN A 764 -34.23 55.33 66.56
CA GLN A 764 -33.90 56.61 67.21
C GLN A 764 -35.17 57.33 67.69
N ASP A 765 -36.22 57.37 66.86
CA ASP A 765 -37.50 57.98 67.24
C ASP A 765 -38.16 57.24 68.42
N LEU A 766 -38.19 55.90 68.40
CA LEU A 766 -38.72 55.10 69.52
C LEU A 766 -37.89 55.28 70.79
N GLN A 767 -36.57 55.42 70.68
CA GLN A 767 -35.70 55.68 71.82
C GLN A 767 -36.00 57.03 72.47
N LEU A 768 -36.27 58.07 71.67
CA LEU A 768 -36.69 59.38 72.17
C LEU A 768 -38.05 59.30 72.88
N GLN A 769 -39.01 58.60 72.29
CA GLN A 769 -40.33 58.36 72.89
C GLN A 769 -40.22 57.62 74.23
N LEU A 770 -39.45 56.53 74.26
CA LEU A 770 -39.19 55.74 75.48
C LEU A 770 -38.58 56.61 76.58
N ASN A 771 -37.58 57.44 76.25
CA ASN A 771 -36.96 58.34 77.23
C ASN A 771 -37.99 59.33 77.82
N GLU A 772 -38.90 59.84 77.01
CA GLU A 772 -39.97 60.73 77.46
C GLU A 772 -41.01 60.00 78.33
N SER A 773 -41.41 58.79 77.93
CA SER A 773 -42.33 57.93 78.68
C SER A 773 -41.74 57.47 80.01
N CYS A 774 -40.45 57.13 80.06
CA CYS A 774 -39.72 56.84 81.30
C CYS A 774 -39.71 58.06 82.23
N ARG A 775 -39.41 59.26 81.72
CA ARG A 775 -39.44 60.50 82.52
C ARG A 775 -40.84 60.76 83.11
N LYS A 776 -41.89 60.63 82.30
CA LYS A 776 -43.29 60.74 82.74
C LYS A 776 -43.65 59.66 83.77
N GLY A 777 -43.12 58.45 83.60
CA GLY A 777 -43.25 57.34 84.54
C GLY A 777 -42.59 57.65 85.89
N ASP A 778 -41.36 58.16 85.91
CA ASP A 778 -40.63 58.55 87.11
C ASP A 778 -41.35 59.68 87.87
N GLU A 779 -41.86 60.68 87.16
CA GLU A 779 -42.69 61.74 87.72
C GLU A 779 -43.97 61.18 88.37
N ALA A 780 -44.62 60.20 87.73
CA ALA A 780 -45.81 59.54 88.28
C ALA A 780 -45.50 58.63 89.48
N ILE A 781 -44.32 57.99 89.51
CA ILE A 781 -43.83 57.23 90.67
C ILE A 781 -43.63 58.17 91.85
N ASN A 782 -42.97 59.32 91.65
CA ASN A 782 -42.74 60.32 92.69
C ASN A 782 -44.08 60.88 93.21
N ALA A 783 -45.00 61.25 92.32
CA ALA A 783 -46.32 61.75 92.70
C ALA A 783 -47.16 60.71 93.48
N TRP A 784 -47.06 59.43 93.12
CA TRP A 784 -47.69 58.35 93.88
C TRP A 784 -47.03 58.16 95.26
N GLN A 785 -45.71 58.23 95.36
CA GLN A 785 -45.00 58.18 96.64
C GLN A 785 -45.40 59.35 97.55
N GLU A 786 -45.50 60.56 97.01
CA GLU A 786 -45.98 61.74 97.75
C GLU A 786 -47.44 61.57 98.22
N ALA A 787 -48.33 61.09 97.35
CA ALA A 787 -49.73 60.82 97.71
C ALA A 787 -49.86 59.68 98.74
N GLU A 788 -48.98 58.68 98.69
CA GLU A 788 -48.92 57.59 99.67
C GLU A 788 -48.40 58.08 101.02
N ILE A 789 -47.33 58.88 101.04
CA ILE A 789 -46.81 59.53 102.25
C ILE A 789 -47.88 60.43 102.86
N PHE A 790 -48.57 61.24 102.05
CA PHE A 790 -49.66 62.11 102.50
C PHE A 790 -50.83 61.31 103.08
N TYR A 791 -51.26 60.24 102.43
CA TYR A 791 -52.30 59.35 102.95
C TYR A 791 -51.89 58.69 104.28
N ASN A 792 -50.65 58.20 104.39
CA ASN A 792 -50.13 57.59 105.61
C ASN A 792 -50.02 58.61 106.76
N ALA A 793 -49.51 59.82 106.46
CA ALA A 793 -49.45 60.92 107.41
C ALA A 793 -50.86 61.36 107.87
N HIS A 794 -51.83 61.38 106.95
CA HIS A 794 -53.24 61.65 107.26
C HIS A 794 -53.82 60.58 108.20
N GLN A 795 -53.59 59.29 107.92
CA GLN A 795 -54.02 58.20 108.81
C GLN A 795 -53.37 58.32 110.20
N GLN A 796 -52.08 58.67 110.26
CA GLN A 796 -51.32 58.78 111.50
C GLN A 796 -51.72 60.03 112.34
N TYR A 797 -52.02 61.15 111.69
CA TYR A 797 -52.56 62.37 112.33
C TYR A 797 -53.86 62.07 113.08
N TRP A 798 -54.82 61.41 112.42
CA TRP A 798 -56.10 61.08 113.06
C TRP A 798 -55.99 59.96 114.08
N ALA A 799 -55.01 59.05 113.96
CA ALA A 799 -54.72 58.05 114.99
C ALA A 799 -54.17 58.68 116.29
N THR A 800 -53.48 59.82 116.19
CA THR A 800 -52.88 60.53 117.33
C THR A 800 -53.79 61.61 117.95
N HIS A 801 -54.84 62.06 117.24
CA HIS A 801 -55.79 63.10 117.68
C HIS A 801 -57.23 62.56 117.86
N PHE A 802 -57.41 61.62 118.80
CA PHE A 802 -58.67 60.87 119.00
C PHE A 802 -59.92 61.75 119.27
N PHE A 803 -59.82 62.77 120.14
CA PHE A 803 -60.95 63.65 120.49
C PHE A 803 -61.40 64.56 119.33
N GLU A 804 -60.47 65.13 118.55
CA GLU A 804 -60.83 65.89 117.33
C GLU A 804 -61.44 64.98 116.25
N SER A 805 -61.00 63.71 116.18
CA SER A 805 -61.52 62.74 115.22
C SER A 805 -63.00 62.36 115.46
N LEU A 806 -63.47 62.45 116.72
CA LEU A 806 -64.86 62.19 117.12
C LEU A 806 -65.79 63.39 116.83
N ILE A 807 -65.32 64.62 117.07
CA ILE A 807 -66.10 65.86 116.86
C ILE A 807 -66.27 66.15 115.35
N HIS A 808 -65.26 65.84 114.53
CA HIS A 808 -65.27 66.11 113.07
C HIS A 808 -65.42 64.84 112.21
N PHE A 809 -66.14 63.81 112.69
CA PHE A 809 -66.29 62.51 112.02
C PHE A 809 -66.71 62.58 110.54
N LYS A 810 -67.67 63.46 110.18
CA LYS A 810 -68.10 63.65 108.78
C LYS A 810 -66.98 64.21 107.89
N LYS A 811 -66.26 65.23 108.37
CA LYS A 811 -65.16 65.89 107.64
C LYS A 811 -63.96 64.94 107.46
N ARG A 812 -63.61 64.16 108.51
CA ARG A 812 -62.59 63.11 108.46
C ARG A 812 -62.87 62.05 107.39
N LYS A 813 -64.10 61.51 107.34
CA LYS A 813 -64.45 60.44 106.39
C LYS A 813 -64.43 60.92 104.93
N GLU A 814 -64.70 62.21 104.72
CA GLU A 814 -64.65 62.87 103.41
C GLU A 814 -63.21 63.16 102.99
N ASP A 815 -62.36 63.66 103.91
CA ASP A 815 -60.94 63.89 103.68
C ASP A 815 -60.17 62.56 103.45
N GLU A 816 -60.43 61.51 104.23
CA GLU A 816 -59.82 60.18 104.06
C GLU A 816 -60.21 59.54 102.72
N LYS A 817 -61.49 59.68 102.34
CA LYS A 817 -61.97 59.23 101.02
C LYS A 817 -61.28 60.03 99.90
N SER A 818 -61.09 61.33 100.06
CA SER A 818 -60.41 62.17 99.07
C SER A 818 -58.92 61.81 98.93
N ALA A 819 -58.21 61.58 100.03
CA ALA A 819 -56.80 61.17 100.05
C ALA A 819 -56.61 59.76 99.48
N TYR A 820 -57.52 58.83 99.77
CA TYR A 820 -57.51 57.48 99.18
C TYR A 820 -57.78 57.52 97.67
N ILE A 821 -58.76 58.31 97.21
CA ILE A 821 -59.04 58.49 95.78
C ILE A 821 -57.83 59.10 95.06
N ALA A 822 -57.19 60.10 95.66
CA ALA A 822 -55.98 60.72 95.09
C ALA A 822 -54.81 59.72 94.99
N LYS A 823 -54.58 58.89 96.04
CA LYS A 823 -53.58 57.81 96.02
C LYS A 823 -53.87 56.78 94.92
N GLU A 824 -55.13 56.35 94.79
CA GLU A 824 -55.50 55.31 93.83
C GLU A 824 -55.52 55.82 92.37
N GLN A 825 -55.90 57.08 92.16
CA GLN A 825 -55.73 57.75 90.87
C GLN A 825 -54.25 57.90 90.49
N ALA A 826 -53.37 58.23 91.45
CA ALA A 826 -51.93 58.25 91.23
C ALA A 826 -51.36 56.85 90.94
N ARG A 827 -51.87 55.80 91.61
CA ARG A 827 -51.48 54.40 91.37
C ARG A 827 -51.85 53.93 89.96
N LEU A 828 -53.07 54.20 89.52
CA LEU A 828 -53.54 53.87 88.17
C LEU A 828 -52.77 54.65 87.10
N LYS A 829 -52.47 55.93 87.35
CA LYS A 829 -51.67 56.77 86.44
C LYS A 829 -50.23 56.26 86.32
N LYS A 830 -49.60 55.87 87.44
CA LYS A 830 -48.30 55.19 87.46
C LYS A 830 -48.35 53.91 86.63
N GLN A 831 -49.31 53.03 86.89
CA GLN A 831 -49.41 51.73 86.21
C GLN A 831 -49.53 51.92 84.68
N ASN A 832 -50.45 52.77 84.22
CA ASN A 832 -50.62 53.04 82.79
C ASN A 832 -49.35 53.61 82.12
N LEU A 833 -48.65 54.55 82.78
CA LEU A 833 -47.43 55.15 82.23
C LEU A 833 -46.25 54.16 82.22
N CYS A 834 -46.09 53.33 83.26
CA CYS A 834 -45.09 52.27 83.29
C CYS A 834 -45.39 51.17 82.23
N ASP A 835 -46.67 50.81 82.05
CA ASP A 835 -47.07 49.85 81.01
C ASP A 835 -46.81 50.39 79.60
N THR A 836 -46.98 51.71 79.41
CA THR A 836 -46.63 52.40 78.15
C THR A 836 -45.12 52.39 77.91
N ALA A 837 -44.31 52.74 78.90
CA ALA A 837 -42.85 52.69 78.79
C ALA A 837 -42.33 51.27 78.53
N ASN A 838 -42.92 50.25 79.18
CA ASN A 838 -42.56 48.86 78.95
C ASN A 838 -42.91 48.40 77.52
N SER A 839 -44.07 48.81 76.98
CA SER A 839 -44.45 48.43 75.61
C SER A 839 -43.55 49.08 74.55
N GLU A 840 -43.13 50.33 74.76
CA GLU A 840 -42.15 51.03 73.93
C GLU A 840 -40.76 50.39 74.03
N TYR A 841 -40.32 49.97 75.23
CA TYR A 841 -39.08 49.23 75.43
C TYR A 841 -39.05 47.90 74.65
N TYR A 842 -40.12 47.11 74.72
CA TYR A 842 -40.21 45.86 73.98
C TYR A 842 -40.25 46.08 72.46
N SER A 843 -40.92 47.14 72.00
CA SER A 843 -40.96 47.54 70.59
C SER A 843 -39.57 47.92 70.08
N LEU A 844 -38.83 48.72 70.85
CA LEU A 844 -37.46 49.12 70.54
C LEU A 844 -36.49 47.93 70.56
N ALA A 845 -36.59 47.05 71.56
CA ALA A 845 -35.77 45.84 71.66
C ALA A 845 -35.99 44.90 70.46
N ARG A 846 -37.24 44.74 70.01
CA ARG A 846 -37.57 43.96 68.80
C ARG A 846 -36.97 44.61 67.55
N LEU A 847 -37.08 45.93 67.40
CA LEU A 847 -36.54 46.65 66.24
C LEU A 847 -35.00 46.59 66.20
N ASN A 848 -34.32 46.73 67.34
CA ASN A 848 -32.86 46.56 67.43
C ASN A 848 -32.40 45.14 67.09
N ALA A 849 -33.18 44.11 67.46
CA ALA A 849 -32.89 42.74 67.03
C ALA A 849 -33.01 42.58 65.51
N THR A 850 -34.01 43.21 64.88
CA THR A 850 -34.13 43.28 63.42
C THR A 850 -32.93 44.00 62.78
N ILE A 851 -32.54 45.17 63.29
CA ILE A 851 -31.38 45.94 62.78
C ILE A 851 -30.09 45.11 62.86
N ASN A 852 -29.85 44.39 63.95
CA ASN A 852 -28.66 43.54 64.09
C ASN A 852 -28.65 42.40 63.07
N THR A 853 -29.82 41.81 62.82
CA THR A 853 -29.99 40.73 61.82
C THR A 853 -29.73 41.28 60.41
N GLU A 854 -30.38 42.39 60.04
CA GLU A 854 -30.18 43.06 58.75
C GLU A 854 -28.74 43.57 58.57
N SER A 855 -28.11 44.09 59.61
CA SER A 855 -26.69 44.52 59.58
C SER A 855 -25.75 43.35 59.26
N SER A 856 -26.06 42.18 59.81
CA SER A 856 -25.31 40.96 59.51
C SER A 856 -25.52 40.50 58.06
N GLU A 857 -26.76 40.59 57.55
CA GLU A 857 -27.09 40.31 56.14
C GLU A 857 -26.38 41.27 55.19
N VAL A 858 -26.37 42.58 55.47
CA VAL A 858 -25.65 43.59 54.69
C VAL A 858 -24.16 43.31 54.66
N SER A 859 -23.56 42.93 55.79
CA SER A 859 -22.13 42.58 55.87
C SER A 859 -21.81 41.34 55.01
N MET A 860 -22.66 40.32 55.04
CA MET A 860 -22.52 39.14 54.17
C MET A 860 -22.66 39.49 52.69
N LEU A 861 -23.64 40.32 52.32
CA LEU A 861 -23.85 40.78 50.94
C LEU A 861 -22.70 41.64 50.44
N SER A 862 -22.14 42.52 51.27
CA SER A 862 -20.97 43.36 50.93
C SER A 862 -19.71 42.51 50.72
N THR A 863 -19.52 41.48 51.56
CA THR A 863 -18.43 40.51 51.36
C THR A 863 -18.58 39.76 50.04
N ARG A 864 -19.82 39.35 49.71
CA ARG A 864 -20.13 38.67 48.45
C ARG A 864 -19.92 39.58 47.24
N GLU A 865 -20.31 40.86 47.31
CA GLU A 865 -20.05 41.87 46.27
C GLU A 865 -18.55 42.01 46.03
N SER A 866 -17.75 42.19 47.08
CA SER A 866 -16.30 42.33 46.96
C SER A 866 -15.64 41.10 46.32
N ASN A 867 -16.12 39.90 46.64
CA ASN A 867 -15.62 38.66 46.04
C ASN A 867 -15.98 38.56 44.55
N LEU A 868 -17.24 38.83 44.19
CA LEU A 868 -17.69 38.83 42.80
C LEU A 868 -16.95 39.89 41.96
N SER A 869 -16.73 41.08 42.51
CA SER A 869 -15.94 42.13 41.86
C SER A 869 -14.49 41.71 41.64
N ALA A 870 -13.85 41.04 42.60
CA ALA A 870 -12.49 40.54 42.46
C ALA A 870 -12.40 39.47 41.35
N GLN A 871 -13.34 38.52 41.32
CA GLN A 871 -13.42 37.50 40.27
C GLN A 871 -13.65 38.13 38.88
N LEU A 872 -14.51 39.14 38.77
CA LEU A 872 -14.76 39.84 37.52
C LEU A 872 -13.50 40.57 37.01
N ASN A 873 -12.75 41.21 37.91
CA ASN A 873 -11.49 41.87 37.56
C ASN A 873 -10.44 40.86 37.07
N GLU A 874 -10.35 39.68 37.70
CA GLU A 874 -9.46 38.61 37.25
C GLU A 874 -9.82 38.12 35.83
N VAL A 875 -11.11 37.90 35.55
CA VAL A 875 -11.59 37.50 34.21
C VAL A 875 -11.30 38.58 33.18
N ASN A 876 -11.51 39.87 33.52
CA ASN A 876 -11.21 40.99 32.62
C ASN A 876 -9.71 41.07 32.29
N ALA A 877 -8.84 40.90 33.29
CA ALA A 877 -7.39 40.89 33.07
C ALA A 877 -6.96 39.76 32.12
N LYS A 878 -7.56 38.56 32.25
CA LYS A 878 -7.31 37.44 31.33
C LYS A 878 -7.78 37.73 29.90
N LEU A 879 -8.94 38.39 29.74
CA LEU A 879 -9.44 38.81 28.42
C LEU A 879 -8.54 39.87 27.77
N GLU A 880 -8.02 40.81 28.56
CA GLU A 880 -7.10 41.84 28.09
C GLU A 880 -5.74 41.23 27.68
N ASP A 881 -5.21 40.27 28.44
CA ASP A 881 -4.02 39.50 28.04
C ASP A 881 -4.26 38.74 26.72
N TYR A 882 -5.41 38.07 26.57
CA TYR A 882 -5.78 37.38 25.33
C TYR A 882 -5.88 38.33 24.11
N GLN A 883 -6.38 39.55 24.30
CA GLN A 883 -6.49 40.55 23.23
C GLN A 883 -5.13 41.12 22.81
N ASN A 884 -4.21 41.29 23.77
CA ASN A 884 -2.92 41.92 23.54
C ASN A 884 -1.79 40.93 23.20
N ARG A 885 -1.98 39.63 23.43
CA ARG A 885 -1.00 38.60 23.09
C ARG A 885 -0.85 38.49 21.56
N PRO A 886 0.38 38.48 21.01
CA PRO A 886 0.59 38.20 19.59
C PRO A 886 0.10 36.79 19.28
N LYS A 887 -0.85 36.70 18.34
CA LYS A 887 -1.39 35.42 17.86
C LYS A 887 -0.67 35.05 16.58
N HIS A 888 -0.09 33.86 16.55
CA HIS A 888 0.39 33.29 15.30
C HIS A 888 -0.82 32.97 14.43
N ILE A 889 -0.78 33.40 13.17
CA ILE A 889 -1.78 33.02 12.18
C ILE A 889 -1.21 31.81 11.46
N SER A 890 -1.81 30.64 11.68
CA SER A 890 -1.34 29.42 11.03
C SER A 890 -1.52 29.52 9.51
N THR A 891 -0.49 29.14 8.78
CA THR A 891 -0.47 29.09 7.32
C THR A 891 -0.02 27.72 6.83
N LEU A 892 -0.37 27.36 5.60
CA LEU A 892 0.09 26.11 4.99
C LEU A 892 1.62 26.04 4.85
N SER A 893 2.28 27.21 4.75
CA SER A 893 3.73 27.35 4.63
C SER A 893 4.50 27.15 5.92
N ASP A 894 3.84 27.05 7.07
CA ASP A 894 4.55 26.89 8.33
C ASP A 894 5.28 25.55 8.38
N GLU A 895 6.55 25.60 8.79
CA GLU A 895 7.37 24.39 8.90
C GLU A 895 6.92 23.46 10.03
N ARG A 896 6.11 23.97 10.97
CA ARG A 896 5.52 23.24 12.11
C ARG A 896 4.29 23.97 12.66
N LEU A 897 3.44 23.24 13.37
CA LEU A 897 2.40 23.80 14.25
C LEU A 897 2.97 24.19 15.62
N ASP A 898 2.46 25.28 16.19
CA ASP A 898 2.94 25.84 17.46
C ASP A 898 2.62 24.98 18.69
N TRP A 899 1.52 24.23 18.66
CA TRP A 899 1.10 23.36 19.77
C TRP A 899 1.66 21.94 19.68
N ILE A 900 2.53 21.64 18.70
CA ILE A 900 3.27 20.37 18.66
C ILE A 900 4.70 20.62 19.16
N ASP A 901 5.07 19.91 20.22
CA ASP A 901 6.40 19.97 20.82
C ASP A 901 7.12 18.61 20.77
N GLN A 902 8.40 18.63 21.14
CA GLN A 902 9.24 17.44 21.15
C GLN A 902 8.78 16.40 22.19
N GLU A 903 8.26 16.82 23.34
CA GLU A 903 7.78 15.93 24.40
C GLU A 903 6.59 15.11 23.90
N TRP A 904 5.61 15.77 23.27
CA TRP A 904 4.42 15.13 22.77
C TRP A 904 4.72 14.23 21.56
N ASN A 905 5.56 14.68 20.62
CA ASN A 905 6.04 13.82 19.53
C ASN A 905 6.74 12.56 20.04
N THR A 906 7.48 12.65 21.14
CA THR A 906 8.16 11.51 21.76
C THR A 906 7.14 10.53 22.33
N ALA A 907 6.12 11.01 23.06
CA ALA A 907 5.05 10.16 23.59
C ALA A 907 4.24 9.45 22.49
N ARG A 908 3.90 10.15 21.40
CA ARG A 908 3.21 9.58 20.22
C ARG A 908 4.03 8.48 19.54
N THR A 909 5.34 8.66 19.45
CA THR A 909 6.24 7.62 18.94
C THR A 909 6.38 6.44 19.90
N GLU A 910 6.52 6.67 21.21
CA GLU A 910 6.54 5.60 22.23
C GLU A 910 5.25 4.74 22.17
N LEU A 911 4.09 5.39 21.98
CA LEU A 911 2.81 4.72 21.80
C LEU A 911 2.80 3.79 20.58
N PHE A 912 3.30 4.27 19.44
CA PHE A 912 3.44 3.44 18.24
C PHE A 912 4.40 2.26 18.46
N MET A 913 5.52 2.45 19.16
CA MET A 913 6.44 1.36 19.50
C MET A 913 5.77 0.31 20.41
N ALA A 914 4.98 0.75 21.38
CA ALA A 914 4.20 -0.14 22.23
C ALA A 914 3.11 -0.88 21.44
N ALA A 915 2.51 -0.23 20.43
CA ALA A 915 1.52 -0.83 19.54
C ALA A 915 2.11 -2.01 18.75
N LEU A 916 3.29 -1.85 18.15
CA LEU A 916 3.97 -2.93 17.41
C LEU A 916 4.31 -4.10 18.34
N ARG A 917 4.78 -3.82 19.55
CA ARG A 917 5.04 -4.84 20.56
C ARG A 917 3.76 -5.59 20.97
N LEU A 918 2.63 -4.89 21.10
CA LEU A 918 1.34 -5.51 21.40
C LEU A 918 0.91 -6.48 20.29
N HIS A 919 1.03 -6.09 19.02
CA HIS A 919 0.74 -6.97 17.88
C HIS A 919 1.64 -8.21 17.87
N GLN A 920 2.93 -8.04 18.18
CA GLN A 920 3.84 -9.16 18.29
C GLN A 920 3.38 -10.16 19.36
N GLN A 921 3.03 -9.66 20.56
CA GLN A 921 2.58 -10.51 21.66
C GLN A 921 1.20 -11.13 21.42
N LEU A 922 0.34 -10.50 20.63
CA LEU A 922 -0.92 -11.11 20.17
C LEU A 922 -0.65 -12.40 19.39
N VAL A 923 0.24 -12.33 18.39
CA VAL A 923 0.56 -13.46 17.52
C VAL A 923 1.24 -14.59 18.28
N ILE A 924 2.17 -14.26 19.17
CA ILE A 924 2.85 -15.24 20.03
C ILE A 924 1.87 -15.86 21.04
N GLY A 925 0.98 -15.05 21.61
CA GLY A 925 -0.01 -15.47 22.58
C GLY A 925 -1.09 -16.39 22.02
N ALA A 926 -1.50 -16.20 20.76
CA ALA A 926 -2.49 -17.02 20.06
C ALA A 926 -1.86 -17.85 18.93
N VAL A 927 -0.67 -18.41 19.19
CA VAL A 927 0.17 -19.05 18.16
C VAL A 927 -0.53 -20.20 17.42
N GLN A 928 -1.43 -20.94 18.07
CA GLN A 928 -2.11 -22.07 17.43
C GLN A 928 -3.06 -21.59 16.32
N GLN A 929 -3.89 -20.59 16.63
CA GLN A 929 -4.84 -20.00 15.69
C GLN A 929 -4.12 -19.29 14.55
N PHE A 930 -3.07 -18.53 14.85
CA PHE A 930 -2.25 -17.88 13.82
C PHE A 930 -1.54 -18.88 12.91
N ARG A 931 -1.05 -20.02 13.42
CA ARG A 931 -0.45 -21.06 12.55
C ARG A 931 -1.45 -21.61 11.54
N GLU A 932 -2.70 -21.87 11.95
CA GLU A 932 -3.75 -22.30 11.03
C GLU A 932 -4.05 -21.23 9.98
N ASN A 933 -4.34 -19.99 10.42
CA ASN A 933 -4.71 -18.91 9.52
C ASN A 933 -3.59 -18.44 8.58
N LEU A 934 -2.34 -18.39 9.05
CA LEU A 934 -1.20 -18.00 8.22
C LEU A 934 -0.82 -19.11 7.24
N THR A 935 -1.01 -20.38 7.61
CA THR A 935 -0.88 -21.50 6.65
C THR A 935 -1.95 -21.38 5.57
N LEU A 936 -3.20 -21.08 5.96
CA LEU A 936 -4.27 -20.79 5.02
C LEU A 936 -3.89 -19.60 4.12
N ALA A 937 -3.34 -18.52 4.66
CA ALA A 937 -2.91 -17.35 3.87
C ALA A 937 -1.87 -17.71 2.81
N CYS A 938 -0.85 -18.51 3.15
CA CYS A 938 0.11 -19.02 2.18
C CYS A 938 -0.56 -19.83 1.06
N LYS A 939 -1.54 -20.67 1.40
CA LYS A 939 -2.26 -21.49 0.41
C LYS A 939 -3.24 -20.69 -0.44
N VAL A 940 -3.94 -19.71 0.13
CA VAL A 940 -4.81 -18.78 -0.60
C VAL A 940 -3.99 -17.96 -1.61
N MET A 941 -2.79 -17.47 -1.23
CA MET A 941 -1.92 -16.73 -2.16
C MET A 941 -1.38 -17.60 -3.31
N GLN A 942 -1.19 -18.90 -3.08
CA GLN A 942 -0.74 -19.87 -4.09
C GLN A 942 -1.90 -20.33 -4.99
N GLN A 943 -3.06 -20.62 -4.40
CA GLN A 943 -4.17 -21.35 -5.03
C GLN A 943 -5.54 -20.78 -4.60
N PRO A 944 -5.86 -19.51 -4.91
CA PRO A 944 -7.01 -18.82 -4.33
C PRO A 944 -8.36 -19.49 -4.66
N ARG A 945 -8.50 -20.10 -5.86
CA ARG A 945 -9.75 -20.73 -6.31
C ARG A 945 -10.16 -21.99 -5.56
N HIS A 946 -9.26 -22.58 -4.78
CA HIS A 946 -9.55 -23.76 -3.97
C HIS A 946 -10.24 -23.45 -2.63
N PHE A 947 -10.37 -22.15 -2.31
CA PHE A 947 -10.92 -21.67 -1.05
C PHE A 947 -12.16 -20.82 -1.33
N ASP A 948 -13.14 -20.91 -0.44
CA ASP A 948 -14.32 -20.05 -0.49
C ASP A 948 -13.97 -18.60 -0.08
N GLN A 949 -14.92 -17.69 -0.29
CA GLN A 949 -14.75 -16.27 0.00
C GLN A 949 -14.46 -15.99 1.50
N GLN A 950 -15.04 -16.78 2.40
CA GLN A 950 -14.87 -16.58 3.84
C GLN A 950 -13.46 -16.98 4.29
N ALA A 951 -12.93 -18.09 3.78
CA ALA A 951 -11.57 -18.54 4.00
C ALA A 951 -10.55 -17.55 3.41
N GLN A 952 -10.80 -17.06 2.19
CA GLN A 952 -9.95 -16.03 1.56
C GLN A 952 -9.90 -14.76 2.40
N LEU A 953 -11.05 -14.29 2.91
CA LEU A 953 -11.12 -13.11 3.76
C LEU A 953 -10.36 -13.33 5.09
N ALA A 954 -10.60 -14.44 5.78
CA ALA A 954 -9.93 -14.76 7.04
C ALA A 954 -8.41 -14.87 6.88
N ALA A 955 -7.95 -15.44 5.77
CA ALA A 955 -6.53 -15.51 5.40
C ALA A 955 -5.89 -14.13 5.30
N TRP A 956 -6.47 -13.23 4.51
CA TRP A 956 -5.95 -11.88 4.31
C TRP A 956 -5.97 -11.08 5.62
N GLN A 957 -7.10 -11.05 6.32
CA GLN A 957 -7.22 -10.31 7.60
C GLN A 957 -6.19 -10.79 8.63
N SER A 958 -5.95 -12.10 8.71
CA SER A 958 -4.95 -12.66 9.63
C SER A 958 -3.52 -12.34 9.22
N LEU A 959 -3.24 -12.31 7.90
CA LEU A 959 -1.94 -11.88 7.38
C LEU A 959 -1.68 -10.41 7.73
N PHE A 960 -2.68 -9.53 7.58
CA PHE A 960 -2.57 -8.10 7.90
C PHE A 960 -2.34 -7.80 9.39
N LEU A 961 -2.67 -8.72 10.30
CA LEU A 961 -2.30 -8.61 11.72
C LEU A 961 -0.79 -8.80 11.97
N VAL A 962 -0.10 -9.53 11.08
CA VAL A 962 1.35 -9.79 11.14
C VAL A 962 2.12 -8.83 10.25
N VAL A 963 1.62 -8.56 9.05
CA VAL A 963 2.21 -7.68 8.04
C VAL A 963 1.18 -6.58 7.71
N PRO A 964 1.17 -5.46 8.43
CA PRO A 964 0.10 -4.46 8.34
C PRO A 964 -0.01 -3.80 6.95
N VAL A 965 1.09 -3.70 6.21
CA VAL A 965 1.13 -3.07 4.89
C VAL A 965 1.45 -4.10 3.82
N ILE A 966 0.58 -4.21 2.82
CA ILE A 966 0.84 -5.03 1.63
C ILE A 966 0.84 -4.14 0.42
N SER A 967 1.92 -4.19 -0.35
CA SER A 967 2.01 -3.43 -1.59
C SER A 967 1.85 -4.32 -2.81
N SER A 968 1.19 -3.77 -3.82
CA SER A 968 0.99 -4.44 -5.10
C SER A 968 0.82 -3.40 -6.20
N SER A 969 1.24 -3.71 -7.43
CA SER A 969 0.78 -2.90 -8.55
C SER A 969 -0.70 -3.09 -8.79
N PHE A 970 -1.36 -2.06 -9.34
CA PHE A 970 -2.76 -2.15 -9.73
C PHE A 970 -3.02 -3.42 -10.56
N ALA A 971 -2.14 -3.73 -11.51
CA ALA A 971 -2.29 -4.87 -12.43
C ALA A 971 -2.40 -6.23 -11.72
N SER A 972 -1.90 -6.34 -10.48
CA SER A 972 -1.96 -7.58 -9.73
C SER A 972 -3.11 -7.62 -8.72
N VAL A 973 -3.81 -6.51 -8.47
CA VAL A 973 -4.86 -6.38 -7.44
C VAL A 973 -6.00 -7.37 -7.67
N SER A 974 -6.56 -7.42 -8.89
CA SER A 974 -7.71 -8.29 -9.21
C SER A 974 -7.39 -9.77 -8.99
N GLY A 975 -6.20 -10.20 -9.43
CA GLY A 975 -5.75 -11.58 -9.27
C GLY A 975 -5.35 -11.93 -7.84
N MET A 976 -4.71 -11.02 -7.12
CA MET A 976 -4.20 -11.23 -5.76
C MET A 976 -5.33 -11.27 -4.73
N PHE A 977 -6.27 -10.33 -4.81
CA PHE A 977 -7.42 -10.23 -3.93
C PHE A 977 -8.68 -10.85 -4.53
N ARG A 978 -8.50 -11.88 -5.37
CA ARG A 978 -9.60 -12.59 -6.00
C ARG A 978 -10.55 -13.13 -4.93
N GLY A 979 -11.84 -12.88 -5.12
CA GLY A 979 -12.91 -13.29 -4.21
C GLY A 979 -13.10 -12.38 -2.99
N LEU A 980 -12.24 -11.39 -2.76
CA LEU A 980 -12.58 -10.28 -1.87
C LEU A 980 -13.60 -9.36 -2.56
N GLY A 981 -14.69 -9.08 -1.84
CA GLY A 981 -15.84 -8.32 -2.33
C GLY A 981 -15.77 -6.85 -1.96
N LYS A 982 -16.93 -6.18 -1.98
CA LYS A 982 -17.07 -4.79 -1.55
C LYS A 982 -16.52 -4.61 -0.13
N GLU A 983 -15.73 -3.56 0.07
CA GLU A 983 -15.31 -3.09 1.42
C GLU A 983 -14.78 -4.22 2.32
N SER A 984 -13.98 -5.12 1.75
CA SER A 984 -13.39 -6.25 2.47
C SER A 984 -12.05 -5.92 3.14
N LEU A 985 -11.50 -4.74 2.84
CA LEU A 985 -10.22 -4.25 3.32
C LEU A 985 -10.39 -2.85 3.93
N GLY A 986 -9.59 -2.50 4.92
CA GLY A 986 -9.61 -1.16 5.54
C GLY A 986 -9.25 -0.02 4.58
N TRP A 987 -8.00 0.00 4.12
CA TRP A 987 -7.38 1.18 3.53
C TRP A 987 -6.69 0.87 2.19
N ALA A 988 -6.89 1.74 1.21
CA ALA A 988 -6.02 1.87 0.04
C ALA A 988 -5.20 3.16 0.14
N ILE A 989 -3.88 3.04 0.01
CA ILE A 989 -2.98 4.16 -0.20
C ILE A 989 -2.48 4.04 -1.64
N ILE A 990 -2.92 4.95 -2.51
CA ILE A 990 -2.48 5.02 -3.90
C ILE A 990 -1.30 5.98 -3.96
N ASP A 991 -0.10 5.43 -4.09
CA ASP A 991 1.12 6.22 -4.25
C ASP A 991 1.42 6.48 -5.73
N GLU A 992 1.98 7.66 -6.00
CA GLU A 992 2.18 8.18 -7.34
C GLU A 992 0.88 8.20 -8.17
N ALA A 993 -0.24 8.60 -7.56
CA ALA A 993 -1.55 8.59 -8.21
C ALA A 993 -1.63 9.47 -9.49
N GLY A 994 -0.76 10.47 -9.61
CA GLY A 994 -0.59 11.28 -10.82
C GLY A 994 -0.08 10.49 -12.03
N GLN A 995 0.51 9.31 -11.83
CA GLN A 995 0.99 8.38 -12.86
C GLN A 995 0.05 7.18 -13.09
N ALA A 996 -1.08 7.13 -12.40
CA ALA A 996 -2.03 6.03 -12.53
C ALA A 996 -3.17 6.45 -13.46
N THR A 997 -3.57 5.55 -14.36
CA THR A 997 -4.72 5.81 -15.24
C THR A 997 -6.02 5.71 -14.44
N PRO A 998 -7.05 6.52 -14.74
CA PRO A 998 -8.32 6.51 -14.03
C PRO A 998 -8.94 5.12 -13.79
N GLN A 999 -8.88 4.26 -14.80
CA GLN A 999 -9.46 2.92 -14.80
C GLN A 999 -8.73 1.92 -13.90
N SER A 1000 -7.44 2.14 -13.60
CA SER A 1000 -6.66 1.15 -12.83
C SER A 1000 -7.05 1.09 -11.35
N ALA A 1001 -7.60 2.17 -10.80
CA ALA A 1001 -7.97 2.28 -9.39
C ALA A 1001 -9.33 1.63 -9.05
N ALA A 1002 -10.25 1.53 -10.02
CA ALA A 1002 -11.65 1.17 -9.77
C ALA A 1002 -11.82 -0.15 -9.01
N GLY A 1003 -11.05 -1.19 -9.39
CA GLY A 1003 -11.09 -2.48 -8.73
C GLY A 1003 -10.62 -2.44 -7.27
N LEU A 1004 -9.57 -1.68 -6.97
CA LEU A 1004 -9.09 -1.51 -5.59
C LEU A 1004 -10.10 -0.72 -4.76
N LEU A 1005 -10.60 0.40 -5.30
CA LEU A 1005 -11.59 1.25 -4.63
C LEU A 1005 -12.86 0.50 -4.26
N GLN A 1006 -13.30 -0.47 -5.09
CA GLN A 1006 -14.44 -1.33 -4.75
C GLN A 1006 -14.20 -2.16 -3.47
N ARG A 1007 -12.96 -2.54 -3.16
CA ARG A 1007 -12.62 -3.49 -2.09
C ARG A 1007 -12.27 -2.84 -0.76
N VAL A 1008 -12.12 -1.52 -0.70
CA VAL A 1008 -11.66 -0.81 0.50
C VAL A 1008 -12.75 0.06 1.11
N HIS A 1009 -12.67 0.29 2.44
CA HIS A 1009 -13.51 1.26 3.13
C HIS A 1009 -13.03 2.70 2.92
N HIS A 1010 -11.71 2.91 2.92
CA HIS A 1010 -11.08 4.22 2.81
C HIS A 1010 -9.99 4.20 1.74
N ALA A 1011 -9.85 5.29 1.00
CA ALA A 1011 -8.81 5.45 0.00
C ALA A 1011 -8.16 6.84 0.06
N VAL A 1012 -6.83 6.87 0.01
CA VAL A 1012 -6.04 8.08 -0.09
C VAL A 1012 -5.20 8.03 -1.35
N ALA A 1013 -5.29 9.05 -2.19
CA ALA A 1013 -4.40 9.24 -3.34
C ALA A 1013 -3.33 10.28 -3.01
N VAL A 1014 -2.07 9.87 -3.11
CA VAL A 1014 -0.91 10.75 -2.93
C VAL A 1014 -0.12 10.77 -4.22
N GLY A 1015 0.11 11.96 -4.74
CA GLY A 1015 0.65 12.11 -6.08
C GLY A 1015 0.82 13.57 -6.45
N ASP A 1016 1.29 13.78 -7.67
CA ASP A 1016 1.46 15.12 -8.22
C ASP A 1016 1.11 15.10 -9.71
N PRO A 1017 -0.01 15.72 -10.13
CA PRO A 1017 -0.39 15.83 -11.53
C PRO A 1017 0.62 16.62 -12.36
N MET A 1018 1.47 17.45 -11.73
CA MET A 1018 2.53 18.22 -12.40
C MET A 1018 3.85 17.43 -12.54
N GLN A 1019 3.89 16.17 -12.11
CA GLN A 1019 4.94 15.21 -12.49
C GLN A 1019 4.52 14.40 -13.73
N LEU A 1020 5.22 13.32 -14.10
CA LEU A 1020 4.91 12.59 -15.33
C LEU A 1020 3.48 12.04 -15.32
N GLU A 1021 2.78 12.27 -16.43
CA GLU A 1021 1.46 11.69 -16.73
C GLU A 1021 1.56 10.16 -16.89
N PRO A 1022 0.46 9.41 -16.68
CA PRO A 1022 0.43 7.98 -16.98
C PRO A 1022 0.77 7.73 -18.45
N ILE A 1023 1.52 6.66 -18.71
CA ILE A 1023 1.69 6.14 -20.06
C ILE A 1023 0.41 5.39 -20.42
N ASP A 1024 -0.51 6.10 -21.08
CA ASP A 1024 -1.72 5.49 -21.64
C ASP A 1024 -1.45 5.01 -23.07
N THR A 1025 -1.74 3.75 -23.33
CA THR A 1025 -1.61 3.16 -24.67
C THR A 1025 -2.87 3.35 -25.51
N LEU A 1026 -3.97 3.84 -24.92
CA LEU A 1026 -5.17 4.25 -25.63
C LEU A 1026 -5.04 5.71 -26.09
N PRO A 1027 -5.22 6.00 -27.39
CA PRO A 1027 -5.29 7.37 -27.88
C PRO A 1027 -6.34 8.18 -27.13
N ALA A 1028 -6.08 9.47 -26.84
CA ALA A 1028 -6.98 10.32 -26.06
C ALA A 1028 -8.39 10.41 -26.68
N GLN A 1029 -8.47 10.50 -28.00
CA GLN A 1029 -9.73 10.54 -28.76
C GLN A 1029 -10.57 9.28 -28.54
N MET A 1030 -9.91 8.14 -28.30
CA MET A 1030 -10.57 6.86 -28.04
C MET A 1030 -11.14 6.81 -26.62
N ARG A 1031 -10.49 7.47 -25.65
CA ARG A 1031 -11.05 7.66 -24.29
C ARG A 1031 -12.23 8.61 -24.28
N GLU A 1032 -12.13 9.72 -25.02
CA GLU A 1032 -13.24 10.67 -25.22
C GLU A 1032 -14.47 9.93 -25.75
N LEU A 1033 -14.28 9.08 -26.77
CA LEU A 1033 -15.33 8.25 -27.34
C LEU A 1033 -15.93 7.24 -26.35
N LEU A 1034 -15.10 6.53 -25.56
CA LEU A 1034 -15.58 5.61 -24.51
C LEU A 1034 -16.44 6.36 -23.49
N ALA A 1035 -15.95 7.52 -23.07
CA ALA A 1035 -16.57 8.34 -22.07
C ALA A 1035 -17.91 8.94 -22.56
N ASP A 1036 -17.97 9.37 -23.83
CA ASP A 1036 -19.20 9.70 -24.57
C ASP A 1036 -20.19 8.55 -24.60
N THR A 1037 -19.74 7.37 -25.01
CA THR A 1037 -20.62 6.21 -25.20
C THR A 1037 -21.26 5.74 -23.89
N HIS A 1038 -20.57 5.91 -22.76
CA HIS A 1038 -21.01 5.44 -21.44
C HIS A 1038 -21.54 6.54 -20.52
N ASN A 1039 -21.77 7.76 -21.02
CA ASN A 1039 -22.16 8.93 -20.21
C ASN A 1039 -21.22 9.17 -19.01
N ILE A 1040 -19.96 8.81 -19.17
CA ILE A 1040 -18.90 9.10 -18.19
C ILE A 1040 -18.44 10.52 -18.50
N VAL A 1041 -18.97 11.48 -17.74
CA VAL A 1041 -18.60 12.90 -17.89
C VAL A 1041 -17.30 13.19 -17.13
N MET A 1042 -17.11 12.55 -15.97
CA MET A 1042 -15.89 12.66 -15.15
C MET A 1042 -14.85 11.62 -15.58
N GLY A 1043 -13.63 12.07 -15.93
CA GLY A 1043 -12.58 11.27 -16.54
C GLY A 1043 -12.30 11.60 -18.01
N ARG A 1044 -13.10 12.50 -18.62
CA ARG A 1044 -12.74 13.11 -19.92
C ARG A 1044 -11.70 14.21 -19.80
N GLU A 1045 -11.83 15.03 -18.76
CA GLU A 1045 -10.92 16.14 -18.49
C GLU A 1045 -9.75 15.70 -17.59
N SER A 1046 -9.94 14.65 -16.79
CA SER A 1046 -8.91 14.16 -15.85
C SER A 1046 -8.01 13.10 -16.50
N HIS A 1047 -6.71 13.32 -16.42
CA HIS A 1047 -5.70 12.49 -17.08
C HIS A 1047 -5.21 11.34 -16.19
N ASN A 1048 -5.43 11.43 -14.88
CA ASN A 1048 -4.88 10.51 -13.89
C ASN A 1048 -5.80 10.37 -12.66
N VAL A 1049 -5.48 9.38 -11.80
CA VAL A 1049 -6.23 9.12 -10.55
C VAL A 1049 -6.17 10.31 -9.58
N GLN A 1050 -5.04 11.03 -9.52
CA GLN A 1050 -4.88 12.15 -8.57
C GLN A 1050 -5.89 13.26 -8.85
N GLU A 1051 -6.04 13.71 -10.10
CA GLU A 1051 -7.01 14.75 -10.47
C GLU A 1051 -8.46 14.36 -10.12
N MET A 1052 -8.81 13.08 -10.34
CA MET A 1052 -10.15 12.58 -9.98
C MET A 1052 -10.40 12.60 -8.48
N VAL A 1053 -9.37 12.29 -7.68
CA VAL A 1053 -9.49 12.26 -6.21
C VAL A 1053 -9.39 13.66 -5.62
N ASP A 1054 -8.55 14.53 -6.16
CA ASP A 1054 -8.46 15.95 -5.77
C ASP A 1054 -9.84 16.60 -5.93
N HIS A 1055 -10.52 16.36 -7.05
CA HIS A 1055 -11.89 16.84 -7.28
C HIS A 1055 -12.89 16.40 -6.19
N GLN A 1056 -12.67 15.26 -5.53
CA GLN A 1056 -13.53 14.75 -4.46
C GLN A 1056 -13.07 15.18 -3.05
N THR A 1057 -11.98 15.92 -2.94
CA THR A 1057 -11.39 16.34 -1.67
C THR A 1057 -11.95 17.67 -1.21
N ARG A 1058 -12.48 17.71 0.03
CA ARG A 1058 -13.13 18.89 0.64
C ARG A 1058 -12.20 20.09 0.83
N TYR A 1059 -10.97 19.86 1.30
CA TYR A 1059 -10.02 20.93 1.63
C TYR A 1059 -8.91 20.99 0.57
N GLY A 1060 -8.66 22.17 0.03
CA GLY A 1060 -7.74 22.33 -1.09
C GLY A 1060 -7.44 23.79 -1.40
N LEU A 1061 -6.92 24.02 -2.60
CA LEU A 1061 -6.68 25.37 -3.14
C LEU A 1061 -7.28 25.44 -4.55
N GLU A 1062 -7.93 26.57 -4.86
CA GLU A 1062 -8.32 26.88 -6.23
C GLU A 1062 -7.07 27.37 -7.01
N ALA A 1063 -6.64 26.61 -8.01
CA ALA A 1063 -5.58 26.98 -8.94
C ALA A 1063 -6.15 27.04 -10.38
N GLU A 1064 -5.40 26.61 -11.41
CA GLU A 1064 -6.02 26.35 -12.73
C GLU A 1064 -7.07 25.22 -12.66
N GLN A 1065 -6.88 24.31 -11.70
CA GLN A 1065 -7.81 23.24 -11.31
C GLN A 1065 -7.76 23.09 -9.78
N TRP A 1066 -8.81 22.52 -9.21
CA TRP A 1066 -8.88 22.24 -7.78
C TRP A 1066 -7.81 21.23 -7.34
N VAL A 1067 -7.01 21.59 -6.34
CA VAL A 1067 -5.93 20.75 -5.80
C VAL A 1067 -6.24 20.34 -4.37
N GLY A 1068 -6.33 19.03 -4.12
CA GLY A 1068 -6.62 18.47 -2.79
C GLY A 1068 -5.41 18.55 -1.85
N MET A 1069 -5.64 19.05 -0.62
CA MET A 1069 -4.67 19.13 0.50
C MET A 1069 -3.19 19.28 0.07
N PRO A 1070 -2.82 20.41 -0.59
CA PRO A 1070 -1.50 20.55 -1.18
C PRO A 1070 -0.40 20.72 -0.15
N LEU A 1071 0.68 19.95 -0.29
CA LEU A 1071 1.90 20.09 0.49
C LEU A 1071 2.78 21.19 -0.13
N VAL A 1072 3.05 22.26 0.61
CA VAL A 1072 3.74 23.45 0.07
C VAL A 1072 5.18 23.61 0.58
N VAL A 1073 5.56 22.96 1.68
CA VAL A 1073 6.90 23.10 2.28
C VAL A 1073 7.90 22.13 1.65
N HIS A 1074 8.86 22.66 0.89
CA HIS A 1074 9.88 21.91 0.16
C HIS A 1074 11.22 21.87 0.91
N ARG A 1075 11.79 20.66 1.08
CA ARG A 1075 13.03 20.45 1.87
C ARG A 1075 14.17 19.80 1.08
N ARG A 1076 14.02 19.61 -0.24
CA ARG A 1076 14.95 18.80 -1.06
C ARG A 1076 15.93 19.61 -1.91
N CYS A 1077 15.44 20.55 -2.70
CA CYS A 1077 16.21 21.18 -3.78
C CYS A 1077 16.78 22.52 -3.33
N GLU A 1078 18.04 22.74 -3.66
CA GLU A 1078 18.76 24.01 -3.55
C GLU A 1078 18.33 25.01 -4.66
N GLU A 1079 18.73 26.29 -4.53
CA GLU A 1079 18.61 27.23 -5.66
C GLU A 1079 19.61 26.88 -6.78
N PRO A 1080 19.27 27.14 -8.05
CA PRO A 1080 17.99 27.70 -8.55
C PRO A 1080 16.93 26.64 -8.84
N MET A 1081 17.18 25.34 -8.60
CA MET A 1081 16.27 24.26 -8.96
C MET A 1081 14.91 24.39 -8.28
N PHE A 1082 14.88 24.81 -7.01
CA PHE A 1082 13.64 25.11 -6.29
C PHE A 1082 12.82 26.19 -7.01
N SER A 1083 13.40 27.37 -7.24
CA SER A 1083 12.69 28.48 -7.90
C SER A 1083 12.24 28.11 -9.31
N ILE A 1084 13.08 27.42 -10.09
CA ILE A 1084 12.72 26.94 -11.44
C ILE A 1084 11.48 26.04 -11.39
N CYS A 1085 11.45 25.02 -10.51
CA CYS A 1085 10.28 24.15 -10.40
C CYS A 1085 9.05 24.91 -9.90
N ASN A 1086 9.20 25.76 -8.88
CA ASN A 1086 8.09 26.46 -8.24
C ASN A 1086 7.39 27.42 -9.19
N GLU A 1087 8.13 28.17 -9.98
CA GLU A 1087 7.59 29.08 -10.99
C GLU A 1087 7.00 28.33 -12.19
N MET A 1088 7.72 27.31 -12.69
CA MET A 1088 7.33 26.58 -13.90
C MET A 1088 6.09 25.69 -13.72
N ALA A 1089 5.90 25.07 -12.55
CA ALA A 1089 4.92 24.00 -12.35
C ALA A 1089 3.95 24.22 -11.18
N TYR A 1090 4.25 25.12 -10.24
CA TYR A 1090 3.47 25.24 -9.00
C TYR A 1090 3.00 26.68 -8.71
N SER A 1091 3.07 27.57 -9.69
CA SER A 1091 2.58 28.96 -9.60
C SER A 1091 3.13 29.74 -8.39
N GLY A 1092 4.37 29.44 -7.97
CA GLY A 1092 5.02 30.09 -6.84
C GLY A 1092 4.52 29.68 -5.45
N ARG A 1093 3.61 28.70 -5.34
CA ARG A 1093 2.95 28.35 -4.07
C ARG A 1093 3.83 27.59 -3.07
N MET A 1094 4.93 26.97 -3.51
CA MET A 1094 5.83 26.27 -2.59
C MET A 1094 6.72 27.25 -1.84
N VAL A 1095 7.11 26.85 -0.63
CA VAL A 1095 8.12 27.55 0.19
C VAL A 1095 9.29 26.61 0.47
N ARG A 1096 10.51 27.15 0.47
CA ARG A 1096 11.71 26.36 0.76
C ARG A 1096 12.02 26.41 2.25
N ALA A 1097 12.19 25.24 2.85
CA ALA A 1097 12.55 25.05 4.25
C ALA A 1097 13.86 24.25 4.37
N GLY A 1098 14.68 24.56 5.36
CA GLY A 1098 15.95 23.86 5.63
C GLY A 1098 17.17 24.77 5.84
N ALA A 1099 18.26 24.18 6.33
CA ALA A 1099 19.49 24.91 6.66
C ALA A 1099 20.17 25.52 5.41
N GLU A 1100 20.89 26.62 5.63
CA GLU A 1100 21.68 27.29 4.58
C GLU A 1100 22.74 26.36 3.96
N HIS A 1101 23.12 26.65 2.71
CA HIS A 1101 24.00 25.83 1.89
C HIS A 1101 25.30 25.45 2.57
N THR A 1102 25.56 24.14 2.64
CA THR A 1102 26.94 23.65 2.70
C THR A 1102 27.53 23.71 1.29
N PRO A 1103 28.80 24.12 1.10
CA PRO A 1103 29.45 24.05 -0.22
C PRO A 1103 29.49 22.61 -0.75
N CYS A 1104 29.18 22.40 -2.04
CA CYS A 1104 29.50 21.15 -2.73
C CYS A 1104 31.00 21.17 -3.01
N LEU A 1105 31.80 20.32 -2.38
CA LEU A 1105 33.24 20.27 -2.60
C LEU A 1105 33.62 19.01 -3.38
N TYR A 1106 34.66 19.11 -4.20
CA TYR A 1106 35.36 17.92 -4.68
C TYR A 1106 36.02 17.22 -3.49
N MET A 1107 35.89 15.90 -3.44
CA MET A 1107 36.32 15.08 -2.29
C MET A 1107 37.73 14.53 -2.47
N ALA A 1108 38.28 14.58 -3.68
CA ALA A 1108 39.62 14.09 -4.00
C ALA A 1108 40.21 14.79 -5.24
N GLY A 1109 41.46 14.45 -5.57
CA GLY A 1109 42.14 14.90 -6.78
C GLY A 1109 42.74 16.30 -6.67
N THR A 1110 43.16 16.86 -7.81
CA THR A 1110 43.81 18.20 -7.86
C THR A 1110 42.91 19.36 -7.45
N LYS A 1111 41.61 19.08 -7.29
CA LYS A 1111 40.57 20.04 -6.90
C LYS A 1111 39.99 19.76 -5.51
N GLU A 1112 40.58 18.88 -4.72
CA GLU A 1112 40.08 18.56 -3.37
C GLU A 1112 39.85 19.83 -2.53
N GLY A 1113 38.67 19.91 -1.90
CA GLY A 1113 38.26 21.08 -1.11
C GLY A 1113 37.83 22.31 -1.93
N ILE A 1114 37.91 22.27 -3.27
CA ILE A 1114 37.38 23.31 -4.14
C ILE A 1114 35.88 23.09 -4.35
N ALA A 1115 35.11 24.18 -4.41
CA ALA A 1115 33.69 24.10 -4.69
C ALA A 1115 33.41 23.63 -6.12
N ILE A 1116 32.51 22.66 -6.26
CA ILE A 1116 31.92 22.22 -7.52
C ILE A 1116 31.21 23.42 -8.17
N PRO A 1117 31.39 23.65 -9.49
CA PRO A 1117 30.79 24.78 -10.19
C PRO A 1117 29.29 24.93 -9.92
N PRO A 1118 28.76 26.16 -9.80
CA PRO A 1118 27.33 26.37 -9.62
C PRO A 1118 26.54 25.86 -10.84
N SER A 1119 25.24 25.61 -10.63
CA SER A 1119 24.31 25.20 -11.68
C SER A 1119 24.38 26.15 -12.89
N CYS A 1120 24.38 25.61 -14.10
CA CYS A 1120 24.50 26.39 -15.34
C CYS A 1120 23.97 25.64 -16.57
N TRP A 1121 23.79 26.38 -17.66
CA TRP A 1121 23.50 25.84 -18.98
C TRP A 1121 24.77 25.90 -19.85
N TYR A 1122 25.26 24.76 -20.32
CA TYR A 1122 26.34 24.65 -21.30
C TYR A 1122 25.76 24.79 -22.72
N ASP A 1123 25.98 25.94 -23.36
CA ASP A 1123 25.45 26.25 -24.70
C ASP A 1123 26.28 25.57 -25.79
N ILE A 1124 25.71 24.56 -26.43
CA ILE A 1124 26.39 23.78 -27.48
C ILE A 1124 25.80 24.13 -28.85
N PRO A 1125 26.33 25.15 -29.57
CA PRO A 1125 25.80 25.54 -30.87
C PRO A 1125 25.97 24.44 -31.92
N ALA A 1126 24.95 24.31 -32.78
CA ALA A 1126 24.93 23.33 -33.87
C ALA A 1126 26.14 23.52 -34.81
N GLY A 1127 26.78 22.41 -35.19
CA GLY A 1127 27.82 22.44 -36.22
C GLY A 1127 27.24 22.66 -37.64
N PRO A 1128 28.02 23.20 -38.59
CA PRO A 1128 27.58 23.37 -39.99
C PRO A 1128 27.14 22.06 -40.67
N ASP A 1129 27.68 20.91 -40.23
CA ASP A 1129 27.50 19.60 -40.84
C ASP A 1129 26.57 18.64 -40.04
N GLU A 1130 25.93 19.11 -38.95
CA GLU A 1130 25.03 18.28 -38.14
C GLU A 1130 23.64 18.15 -38.80
N ILE A 1131 23.52 17.35 -39.86
CA ILE A 1131 22.27 17.07 -40.60
C ILE A 1131 21.60 15.76 -40.09
N GLY A 1132 21.93 15.32 -38.87
CA GLY A 1132 21.45 14.05 -38.33
C GLY A 1132 19.94 14.02 -38.11
N LYS A 1133 19.26 12.99 -38.64
CA LYS A 1133 17.82 12.72 -38.43
C LYS A 1133 17.44 12.31 -37.00
N ASN A 1134 18.40 12.26 -36.07
CA ASN A 1134 18.20 11.66 -34.75
C ASN A 1134 18.22 12.75 -33.67
N LYS A 1135 17.37 12.60 -32.64
CA LYS A 1135 17.24 13.47 -31.45
C LYS A 1135 18.48 13.40 -30.52
N TRP A 1136 19.69 13.42 -31.09
CA TRP A 1136 20.99 13.27 -30.41
C TRP A 1136 22.08 14.09 -31.12
N ARG A 1137 22.90 14.82 -30.35
CA ARG A 1137 24.06 15.58 -30.87
C ARG A 1137 25.36 15.07 -30.29
N LEU A 1138 26.37 14.91 -31.14
CA LEU A 1138 27.66 14.36 -30.73
C LEU A 1138 28.41 15.32 -29.79
N LYS A 1139 28.37 16.63 -30.09
CA LYS A 1139 29.04 17.66 -29.29
C LYS A 1139 28.47 17.76 -27.86
N GLU A 1140 27.16 17.62 -27.71
CA GLU A 1140 26.53 17.55 -26.38
C GLU A 1140 27.05 16.34 -25.58
N GLY A 1141 27.26 15.20 -26.25
CA GLY A 1141 27.86 14.01 -25.64
C GLY A 1141 29.33 14.19 -25.22
N HIS A 1142 30.13 14.92 -26.00
CA HIS A 1142 31.51 15.24 -25.64
C HIS A 1142 31.59 16.14 -24.41
N GLU A 1143 30.73 17.16 -24.32
CA GLU A 1143 30.66 18.03 -23.14
C GLU A 1143 30.25 17.22 -21.90
N LEU A 1144 29.23 16.36 -22.01
CA LEU A 1144 28.82 15.46 -20.94
C LEU A 1144 29.99 14.60 -20.47
N TYR A 1145 30.73 13.99 -21.40
CA TYR A 1145 31.88 13.15 -21.08
C TYR A 1145 32.95 13.91 -20.28
N ALA A 1146 33.31 15.12 -20.74
CA ALA A 1146 34.32 15.94 -20.08
C ALA A 1146 33.93 16.27 -18.63
N ARG A 1147 32.66 16.65 -18.41
CA ARG A 1147 32.16 17.01 -17.07
C ARG A 1147 32.00 15.81 -16.15
N LEU A 1148 31.54 14.67 -16.67
CA LEU A 1148 31.46 13.43 -15.89
C LEU A 1148 32.85 12.97 -15.43
N THR A 1149 33.83 12.97 -16.33
CA THR A 1149 35.21 12.60 -15.99
C THR A 1149 35.78 13.54 -14.92
N ASP A 1150 35.58 14.85 -15.05
CA ASP A 1150 36.03 15.83 -14.05
C ASP A 1150 35.44 15.59 -12.65
N LEU A 1151 34.14 15.26 -12.56
CA LEU A 1151 33.48 14.97 -11.28
C LEU A 1151 33.96 13.64 -10.67
N ILE A 1152 34.08 12.59 -11.49
CA ILE A 1152 34.50 11.26 -11.04
C ILE A 1152 35.97 11.29 -10.58
N GLU A 1153 36.86 11.92 -11.35
CA GLU A 1153 38.28 12.09 -10.96
C GLU A 1153 38.43 13.00 -9.73
N GLY A 1154 37.51 13.95 -9.56
CA GLY A 1154 37.42 14.80 -8.36
C GLY A 1154 36.80 14.11 -7.13
N GLY A 1155 36.58 12.80 -7.18
CA GLY A 1155 36.14 11.98 -6.05
C GLY A 1155 34.64 11.99 -5.77
N ILE A 1156 33.81 12.47 -6.70
CA ILE A 1156 32.35 12.40 -6.56
C ILE A 1156 31.87 10.99 -6.90
N ALA A 1157 31.13 10.39 -5.98
CA ALA A 1157 30.60 9.04 -6.17
C ALA A 1157 29.61 9.03 -7.36
N PRO A 1158 29.70 8.06 -8.29
CA PRO A 1158 28.77 7.95 -9.41
C PRO A 1158 27.30 7.89 -8.98
N GLU A 1159 27.02 7.36 -7.80
CA GLU A 1159 25.69 7.29 -7.21
C GLU A 1159 25.10 8.68 -6.85
N GLN A 1160 25.95 9.71 -6.73
CA GLN A 1160 25.55 11.10 -6.51
C GLN A 1160 25.31 11.88 -7.81
N ILE A 1161 25.48 11.23 -8.97
CA ILE A 1161 25.35 11.85 -10.30
C ILE A 1161 24.24 11.14 -11.07
N LEU A 1162 23.30 11.89 -11.62
CA LEU A 1162 22.23 11.38 -12.47
C LEU A 1162 22.24 12.08 -13.82
N VAL A 1163 22.11 11.34 -14.93
CA VAL A 1163 22.12 11.87 -16.29
C VAL A 1163 20.80 11.56 -16.98
N ILE A 1164 20.09 12.61 -17.38
CA ILE A 1164 18.73 12.53 -17.89
C ILE A 1164 18.72 13.07 -19.32
N ALA A 1165 18.04 12.36 -20.22
CA ALA A 1165 17.72 12.85 -21.55
C ALA A 1165 16.19 12.80 -21.80
N PRO A 1166 15.58 13.80 -22.47
CA PRO A 1166 14.14 13.76 -22.78
C PRO A 1166 13.75 12.61 -23.72
N PHE A 1167 14.62 12.25 -24.66
CA PHE A 1167 14.33 11.29 -25.74
C PHE A 1167 15.01 9.95 -25.53
N LYS A 1168 14.36 8.86 -25.95
CA LYS A 1168 14.90 7.49 -25.80
C LYS A 1168 16.23 7.27 -26.52
N VAL A 1169 16.41 7.87 -27.70
CA VAL A 1169 17.67 7.80 -28.46
C VAL A 1169 18.81 8.47 -27.69
N GLY A 1170 18.54 9.65 -27.09
CA GLY A 1170 19.50 10.36 -26.27
C GLY A 1170 19.84 9.60 -24.98
N ALA A 1171 18.85 9.01 -24.32
CA ALA A 1171 19.02 8.22 -23.10
C ALA A 1171 20.02 7.06 -23.28
N ASN A 1172 19.91 6.30 -24.36
CA ASN A 1172 20.84 5.21 -24.66
C ASN A 1172 22.29 5.74 -24.82
N LYS A 1173 22.44 6.90 -25.48
CA LYS A 1173 23.76 7.50 -25.73
C LYS A 1173 24.40 8.07 -24.46
N VAL A 1174 23.63 8.74 -23.61
CA VAL A 1174 24.16 9.25 -22.33
C VAL A 1174 24.54 8.11 -21.39
N GLN A 1175 23.82 6.98 -21.43
CA GLN A 1175 24.17 5.77 -20.68
C GLN A 1175 25.51 5.18 -21.14
N ASP A 1176 25.75 5.11 -22.46
CA ASP A 1176 27.03 4.67 -23.02
C ASP A 1176 28.18 5.61 -22.62
N ILE A 1177 27.93 6.91 -22.62
CA ILE A 1177 28.92 7.94 -22.23
C ILE A 1177 29.28 7.82 -20.75
N PHE A 1178 28.29 7.71 -19.86
CA PHE A 1178 28.52 7.55 -18.42
C PHE A 1178 29.32 6.26 -18.17
N ARG A 1179 28.91 5.14 -18.78
CA ARG A 1179 29.66 3.88 -18.70
C ARG A 1179 31.10 4.02 -19.17
N SER A 1180 31.35 4.83 -20.19
CA SER A 1180 32.69 5.06 -20.73
C SER A 1180 33.55 5.91 -19.79
N ALA A 1181 32.99 6.97 -19.20
CA ALA A 1181 33.67 7.81 -18.21
C ALA A 1181 34.08 6.98 -16.97
N LEU A 1182 33.18 6.13 -16.47
CA LEU A 1182 33.47 5.21 -15.35
C LEU A 1182 34.60 4.23 -15.67
N LYS A 1183 34.62 3.68 -16.88
CA LYS A 1183 35.70 2.78 -17.32
C LYS A 1183 37.03 3.50 -17.43
N GLN A 1184 37.05 4.71 -17.96
CA GLN A 1184 38.30 5.47 -18.13
C GLN A 1184 38.92 5.86 -16.79
N SER A 1185 38.10 6.13 -15.76
CA SER A 1185 38.59 6.44 -14.41
C SER A 1185 39.47 5.33 -13.79
N GLY A 1186 39.31 4.07 -14.25
CA GLY A 1186 40.03 2.92 -13.70
C GLY A 1186 39.57 2.44 -12.31
N HIS A 1187 38.62 3.13 -11.67
CA HIS A 1187 38.13 2.81 -10.32
C HIS A 1187 37.06 1.70 -10.29
N TYR A 1188 36.40 1.43 -11.42
CA TYR A 1188 35.25 0.52 -11.48
C TYR A 1188 35.45 -0.63 -12.46
N SER A 1189 35.04 -1.83 -12.07
CA SER A 1189 35.04 -2.99 -12.95
C SER A 1189 34.05 -2.81 -14.10
N HIS A 1190 34.25 -3.54 -15.20
CA HIS A 1190 33.40 -3.44 -16.39
C HIS A 1190 31.91 -3.74 -16.10
N GLY A 1191 31.66 -4.70 -15.20
CA GLY A 1191 30.30 -5.06 -14.76
C GLY A 1191 29.67 -3.96 -13.92
N ARG A 1192 30.39 -3.47 -12.90
CA ARG A 1192 29.90 -2.40 -12.02
C ARG A 1192 29.64 -1.09 -12.78
N ALA A 1193 30.50 -0.73 -13.72
CA ALA A 1193 30.30 0.46 -14.56
C ALA A 1193 29.03 0.35 -15.45
N ALA A 1194 28.71 -0.85 -15.94
CA ALA A 1194 27.50 -1.08 -16.73
C ALA A 1194 26.23 -0.97 -15.88
N GLU A 1195 26.28 -1.53 -14.68
CA GLU A 1195 25.20 -1.48 -13.69
C GLU A 1195 24.93 -0.05 -13.23
N LEU A 1196 25.98 0.69 -12.83
CA LEU A 1196 25.89 2.08 -12.42
C LEU A 1196 25.32 2.96 -13.53
N ALA A 1197 25.80 2.81 -14.77
CA ALA A 1197 25.27 3.57 -15.89
C ALA A 1197 23.78 3.29 -16.13
N ALA A 1198 23.33 2.03 -16.03
CA ALA A 1198 21.90 1.70 -16.13
C ALA A 1198 21.04 2.26 -14.98
N ASN A 1199 21.64 2.43 -13.81
CA ASN A 1199 20.98 2.98 -12.63
C ASN A 1199 21.03 4.52 -12.56
N GLN A 1200 21.99 5.16 -13.24
CA GLN A 1200 22.25 6.60 -13.13
C GLN A 1200 22.12 7.37 -14.45
N ALA A 1201 21.79 6.70 -15.56
CA ALA A 1201 21.51 7.35 -16.82
C ALA A 1201 20.28 6.77 -17.51
N GLY A 1202 19.43 7.64 -18.06
CA GLY A 1202 18.22 7.19 -18.75
C GLY A 1202 17.32 8.31 -19.23
N THR A 1203 16.08 7.94 -19.57
CA THR A 1203 15.02 8.92 -19.87
C THR A 1203 14.49 9.54 -18.58
N VAL A 1204 13.77 10.66 -18.72
CA VAL A 1204 13.02 11.28 -17.61
C VAL A 1204 12.11 10.26 -16.91
N HIS A 1205 11.37 9.45 -17.68
CA HIS A 1205 10.49 8.37 -17.17
C HIS A 1205 11.24 7.33 -16.33
N THR A 1206 12.39 6.84 -16.79
CA THR A 1206 13.16 5.84 -16.03
C THR A 1206 13.82 6.40 -14.77
N SER A 1207 14.01 7.72 -14.71
CA SER A 1207 14.62 8.45 -13.60
C SER A 1207 13.60 8.88 -12.53
N GLN A 1208 12.31 8.58 -12.75
CA GLN A 1208 11.27 8.88 -11.79
C GLN A 1208 11.48 8.13 -10.47
N GLY A 1209 11.22 8.82 -9.36
CA GLY A 1209 11.52 8.34 -8.01
C GLY A 1209 13.01 8.33 -7.63
N ARG A 1210 13.93 8.64 -8.57
CA ARG A 1210 15.36 8.81 -8.27
C ARG A 1210 15.66 10.26 -7.93
N GLU A 1211 16.79 10.50 -7.29
CA GLU A 1211 17.30 11.82 -6.95
C GLU A 1211 18.82 11.74 -6.77
N ALA A 1212 19.52 12.82 -7.07
CA ALA A 1212 20.97 12.88 -6.99
C ALA A 1212 21.43 14.28 -6.58
N ASP A 1213 22.62 14.39 -6.01
CA ASP A 1213 23.19 15.69 -5.67
C ASP A 1213 23.46 16.50 -6.93
N ILE A 1214 23.92 15.84 -7.99
CA ILE A 1214 24.26 16.44 -9.28
C ILE A 1214 23.42 15.80 -10.38
N VAL A 1215 22.74 16.62 -11.19
CA VAL A 1215 21.99 16.15 -12.36
C VAL A 1215 22.49 16.83 -13.63
N PHE A 1216 22.70 16.03 -14.67
CA PHE A 1216 22.88 16.49 -16.03
C PHE A 1216 21.59 16.28 -16.82
N LEU A 1217 21.05 17.35 -17.41
CA LEU A 1217 19.95 17.29 -18.35
C LEU A 1217 20.49 17.54 -19.77
N VAL A 1218 20.54 16.48 -20.58
CA VAL A 1218 21.04 16.55 -21.96
C VAL A 1218 19.86 16.66 -22.91
N MET A 1219 19.66 17.85 -23.48
CA MET A 1219 18.41 18.22 -24.15
C MET A 1219 18.20 17.50 -25.48
N GLY A 1220 19.24 17.39 -26.32
CA GLY A 1220 19.24 16.64 -27.60
C GLY A 1220 18.09 16.96 -28.56
N SER A 1221 18.32 17.68 -29.67
CA SER A 1221 17.28 17.93 -30.68
C SER A 1221 17.85 18.05 -32.08
N THR A 1222 17.06 17.74 -33.11
CA THR A 1222 17.44 18.05 -34.50
C THR A 1222 17.56 19.57 -34.70
N PRO A 1223 18.65 20.09 -35.28
CA PRO A 1223 18.84 21.54 -35.44
C PRO A 1223 17.76 22.22 -36.28
N GLY A 1224 17.39 23.45 -35.92
CA GLY A 1224 16.49 24.29 -36.70
C GLY A 1224 15.07 23.75 -36.83
N LYS A 1225 14.35 24.13 -37.90
CA LYS A 1225 12.93 23.82 -38.12
C LYS A 1225 12.57 22.32 -38.03
N PRO A 1226 13.37 21.37 -38.54
CA PRO A 1226 13.06 19.94 -38.44
C PRO A 1226 12.92 19.40 -37.01
N GLY A 1227 13.53 20.06 -36.02
CA GLY A 1227 13.42 19.64 -34.61
C GLY A 1227 12.31 20.33 -33.81
N CYS A 1228 11.54 21.26 -34.41
CA CYS A 1228 10.49 22.01 -33.70
C CYS A 1228 9.51 21.09 -32.98
N GLY A 1229 8.93 20.09 -33.66
CA GLY A 1229 7.96 19.18 -33.04
C GLY A 1229 8.50 18.44 -31.80
N SER A 1230 9.77 18.04 -31.80
CA SER A 1230 10.41 17.41 -30.63
C SER A 1230 10.55 18.39 -29.46
N ARG A 1231 10.87 19.65 -29.75
CA ARG A 1231 11.01 20.69 -28.72
C ARG A 1231 9.67 21.17 -28.20
N ASP A 1232 8.67 21.25 -29.07
CA ASP A 1232 7.28 21.57 -28.74
C ASP A 1232 6.68 20.49 -27.83
N TRP A 1233 6.99 19.21 -28.07
CA TRP A 1233 6.59 18.12 -27.19
C TRP A 1233 7.23 18.23 -25.79
N VAL A 1234 8.52 18.53 -25.70
CA VAL A 1234 9.18 18.77 -24.40
C VAL A 1234 8.58 19.99 -23.68
N ASN A 1235 8.09 20.96 -24.44
CA ASN A 1235 7.49 22.20 -23.95
C ASN A 1235 5.95 22.18 -23.90
N SER A 1236 5.29 21.04 -24.17
CA SER A 1236 3.83 21.00 -24.23
C SER A 1236 3.20 21.14 -22.84
N SER A 1237 3.87 20.62 -21.82
CA SER A 1237 3.50 20.73 -20.41
C SER A 1237 4.76 20.85 -19.54
N PRO A 1238 4.66 21.41 -18.32
CA PRO A 1238 5.84 21.57 -17.46
C PRO A 1238 6.37 20.22 -16.94
N ASN A 1239 5.57 19.16 -17.00
CA ASN A 1239 5.74 17.88 -16.32
C ASN A 1239 7.12 17.25 -16.55
N MET A 1240 7.58 17.16 -17.81
CA MET A 1240 8.83 16.48 -18.13
C MET A 1240 10.06 17.26 -17.64
N LEU A 1241 10.08 18.59 -17.83
CA LEU A 1241 11.16 19.44 -17.34
C LEU A 1241 11.13 19.58 -15.82
N ASN A 1242 9.94 19.70 -15.23
CA ASN A 1242 9.76 19.72 -13.77
C ASN A 1242 10.34 18.45 -13.14
N VAL A 1243 10.02 17.30 -13.71
CA VAL A 1243 10.55 16.01 -13.25
C VAL A 1243 12.05 15.93 -13.43
N ALA A 1244 12.63 16.42 -14.54
CA ALA A 1244 14.07 16.39 -14.75
C ALA A 1244 14.83 17.29 -13.76
N VAL A 1245 14.36 18.52 -13.55
CA VAL A 1245 14.98 19.53 -12.67
C VAL A 1245 14.88 19.12 -11.21
N SER A 1246 13.72 18.65 -10.76
CA SER A 1246 13.48 18.27 -9.36
C SER A 1246 14.22 17.03 -8.87
N ARG A 1247 14.95 16.32 -9.76
CA ARG A 1247 15.89 15.25 -9.36
C ARG A 1247 17.18 15.79 -8.76
N ALA A 1248 17.51 17.05 -9.05
CA ALA A 1248 18.74 17.69 -8.61
C ALA A 1248 18.57 18.27 -7.21
N LYS A 1249 19.27 17.70 -6.23
CA LYS A 1249 19.30 18.24 -4.88
C LYS A 1249 20.15 19.50 -4.80
N ARG A 1250 21.34 19.49 -5.43
CA ARG A 1250 22.37 20.52 -5.22
C ARG A 1250 22.86 21.19 -6.50
N ARG A 1251 23.07 20.46 -7.59
CA ARG A 1251 23.59 21.01 -8.85
C ARG A 1251 22.79 20.51 -10.04
N LEU A 1252 22.45 21.45 -10.92
CA LEU A 1252 21.83 21.18 -12.22
C LEU A 1252 22.72 21.71 -13.35
N TYR A 1253 23.09 20.81 -14.26
CA TYR A 1253 23.80 21.16 -15.48
C TYR A 1253 22.94 20.81 -16.69
N VAL A 1254 22.54 21.83 -17.46
CA VAL A 1254 21.81 21.61 -18.72
C VAL A 1254 22.81 21.66 -19.87
N ILE A 1255 22.73 20.70 -20.79
CA ILE A 1255 23.58 20.63 -21.98
C ILE A 1255 22.68 20.67 -23.21
N GLY A 1256 22.83 21.72 -24.03
CA GLY A 1256 22.06 21.87 -25.26
C GLY A 1256 22.27 23.22 -25.93
N ASN A 1257 21.79 23.38 -27.17
CA ASN A 1257 21.87 24.65 -27.90
C ASN A 1257 20.79 25.63 -27.44
N VAL A 1258 21.18 26.75 -26.81
CA VAL A 1258 20.25 27.75 -26.29
C VAL A 1258 19.30 28.27 -27.37
N ARG A 1259 19.81 28.57 -28.58
CA ARG A 1259 18.99 29.10 -29.69
C ARG A 1259 17.88 28.16 -30.15
N ASP A 1260 18.08 26.84 -30.03
CA ASP A 1260 17.04 25.89 -30.41
C ASP A 1260 15.93 25.81 -29.34
N TRP A 1261 16.27 26.09 -28.07
CA TRP A 1261 15.39 25.90 -26.90
C TRP A 1261 14.81 27.19 -26.32
N GLU A 1262 15.32 28.37 -26.71
CA GLU A 1262 14.87 29.68 -26.20
C GLU A 1262 13.41 30.02 -26.55
N SER A 1263 12.88 29.45 -27.63
CA SER A 1263 11.49 29.69 -28.05
C SER A 1263 10.46 28.81 -27.32
N GLY A 1264 10.90 27.89 -26.45
CA GLY A 1264 10.01 26.97 -25.74
C GLY A 1264 9.49 27.58 -24.44
N LYS A 1265 8.17 27.49 -24.20
CA LYS A 1265 7.48 28.07 -23.04
C LYS A 1265 8.13 27.72 -21.70
N TYR A 1266 8.56 26.46 -21.52
CA TYR A 1266 9.09 25.97 -20.25
C TYR A 1266 10.63 25.92 -20.24
N SER A 1267 11.27 25.61 -21.38
CA SER A 1267 12.73 25.66 -21.50
C SER A 1267 13.29 27.08 -21.38
N GLU A 1268 12.50 28.11 -21.65
CA GLU A 1268 12.89 29.50 -21.40
C GLU A 1268 13.14 29.80 -19.91
N TYR A 1269 12.36 29.22 -18.98
CA TYR A 1269 12.60 29.41 -17.53
C TYR A 1269 13.98 28.90 -17.10
N LEU A 1270 14.41 27.75 -17.64
CA LEU A 1270 15.74 27.20 -17.42
C LEU A 1270 16.84 28.15 -17.93
N ILE A 1271 16.66 28.70 -19.13
CA ILE A 1271 17.63 29.61 -19.75
C ILE A 1271 17.73 30.92 -18.98
N ARG A 1272 16.59 31.46 -18.51
CA ARG A 1272 16.55 32.70 -17.71
C ARG A 1272 17.14 32.52 -16.30
N SER A 1273 16.95 31.35 -15.71
CA SER A 1273 17.35 31.07 -14.32
C SER A 1273 18.77 30.53 -14.17
N LEU A 1274 19.36 29.99 -15.24
CA LEU A 1274 20.70 29.40 -15.22
C LEU A 1274 21.71 30.30 -15.96
N PRO A 1275 22.89 30.55 -15.38
CA PRO A 1275 23.99 31.18 -16.10
C PRO A 1275 24.37 30.36 -17.33
N ILE A 1276 24.51 31.03 -18.49
CA ILE A 1276 24.94 30.40 -19.74
C ILE A 1276 26.48 30.37 -19.80
N ARG A 1277 27.04 29.19 -20.11
CA ARG A 1277 28.48 28.99 -20.31
C ARG A 1277 28.74 28.38 -21.68
N ASN A 1278 29.77 28.89 -22.35
CA ASN A 1278 30.27 28.26 -23.56
C ASN A 1278 31.12 27.03 -23.20
N PRO A 1279 31.12 25.97 -24.02
CA PRO A 1279 31.95 24.79 -23.81
C PRO A 1279 33.43 25.18 -23.81
N SER A 1280 34.21 24.44 -23.01
CA SER A 1280 35.66 24.62 -22.85
C SER A 1280 36.45 23.88 -23.90
#